data_AF-Q54WC9-F1
#
_entry.id   AF-Q54WC9-F1
#
_cell.length_a   1.000
_cell.length_b   1.000
_cell.length_c   1.000
_cell.angle_alpha   90.00
_cell.angle_beta   90.00
_cell.angle_gamma   90.00
#
_symmetry.space_group_name_H-M   'P 1'
#
loop_
_entity.id
_entity.type
_entity.pdbx_description
1 polymer ?
#
loop_
_entity_poly.entity_id
_entity_poly.type
_entity_poly.pdbx_seq_one_letter_code
_entity_poly.pdbx_strand_id
1 'polypeptide(L)'
;MFGFTFLKNTYIFSKIKVRIAIVEAIIVSFSSIFCLVPWNFNFNVNSLCLIPVFSLMSSCSISSYTSIHLATTMLYGTLSASLYCYLVLLITRDTIWITFITTFIFSYIMATLVMMPRRYMSGLFMKKMFLDIIIVLYFTPQGEYFENIWQNIVCAGFIFSSVVLGQVAFPSLASRIFFKYSIDVMQTTRDFLRVINFQLEENLYKKNNNNPGISIIDDDNNNNISNSGINNQQKQLSPNFENGASTIVGNNNNNNNKFLESDEQTTSYRQPFEEIENQFIREQQLKSTNTDNFDLPISVNLNLPISKEDLESNHQNQIATENIEFFDPILPITLNSNNNNNNNNNNNNNNNNIFDEKLKLPLARSMIINKSSDIEVKNPDSKLEKPSISNSNGIEMNEIKKSSNNNSSENNNKIQQDINIEHQPEQQSEQQSQTQHQLQQQQQQQQQQQQAQNQLQHQQSEIPINNIDSHHEDTKSIISTDNLDKKIKIIKELDIEPLEKQMKILEVKLSGEINTLTLLYNESKSERWNSNLNADYNKLLSILEMQLKQLLSIKIAMINGFSKLASRELITPLIPFIECLVEEVYLQMGLMIDILSSNLPEFLNNNQNIQNNNNSNNNQNNNNNKNEEIINMVSSVLYNSFDETEELVNKVKSAFKQVVDEYQKGNHPILSGTEVSKVHYFIHGLFSLTLQQRNIADLLIKVKRQQHLESVRWELVKNGLLTILKAFPLFIIKYLKKLIIKSENKKEQGQEEGEDSVIIKIIKWIKFNFFKNAKWKYPFQVAIGLLSTIIPFYYFEGWSYNELVIHGVWTCATVMLVMVSSVGATIRRGLDRFMATVIGGIIGFLTSLLCSIIPSPGKEIVIVVVTFIFTFLMSFPQQHPAHTYAGAVSGLTFILVVFGQNFTKNFDYMYAVLRSFHILLGVIWVIILSMTVFPYFTYKGTRIKIFQITNAMSDCFISILEAGLRLNESISEINDPEFSSLFNYYIKIQGEEIITFGKDEKEETDEFLINEKRKKLILNIILNHKNDLINSYLNNNNNNNNNNNNNNNDQNIDSNSNLNNNNNNNFNENNINNIIKVQDKEFMKSERKKKKKLIFESLRNVRVGIDQVKASLFDVKSELQLISPRKIEKYLSIAVNLDNSHTRLVALENSFDPIFSDLVKLSMFQLSKPLLNLFRILIKSKFQLKQLMASKINSDQSLDIIMNASQSIQSALKQFDHDYQSIRSHLLSEKVFHHLHPEMIQFGSGIHSIQMFIQNFVILLEDLRSIRKEKSYFKQLLGFLFKK
;
A
#
# COMPACT_ATOMS: atom_id res chain seq x y z
N MET A 1 -16.01 29.91 -11.26
CA MET A 1 -14.63 30.35 -10.97
C MET A 1 -13.81 29.29 -10.23
N PHE A 2 -14.14 28.92 -8.99
CA PHE A 2 -13.39 27.93 -8.18
C PHE A 2 -12.96 26.66 -8.94
N GLY A 3 -13.89 25.97 -9.62
CA GLY A 3 -13.59 24.76 -10.39
C GLY A 3 -12.59 24.94 -11.54
N PHE A 4 -12.52 26.12 -12.17
CA PHE A 4 -11.56 26.38 -13.25
C PHE A 4 -10.13 26.54 -12.72
N THR A 5 -9.97 27.18 -11.56
CA THR A 5 -8.67 27.29 -10.87
C THR A 5 -8.20 25.92 -10.39
N PHE A 6 -9.13 25.07 -9.93
CA PHE A 6 -8.85 23.69 -9.52
C PHE A 6 -8.38 22.82 -10.70
N LEU A 7 -9.07 22.90 -11.85
CA LEU A 7 -8.72 22.18 -13.09
C LEU A 7 -7.34 22.57 -13.65
N LYS A 8 -6.93 23.84 -13.56
CA LYS A 8 -5.64 24.29 -14.12
C LYS A 8 -4.43 23.71 -13.36
N ASN A 9 -4.55 23.49 -12.05
CA ASN A 9 -3.42 23.03 -11.22
C ASN A 9 -3.15 21.52 -11.31
N THR A 10 -4.15 20.69 -11.55
CA THR A 10 -4.06 19.22 -11.41
C THR A 10 -3.42 18.49 -12.61
N TYR A 11 -2.79 19.19 -13.56
CA TYR A 11 -2.73 18.82 -14.99
C TYR A 11 -2.16 17.42 -15.35
N ILE A 12 -1.34 16.80 -14.50
CA ILE A 12 -0.83 15.42 -14.70
C ILE A 12 -1.86 14.39 -14.17
N PHE A 13 -2.17 14.41 -12.88
CA PHE A 13 -3.21 13.55 -12.26
C PHE A 13 -4.61 13.75 -12.89
N SER A 14 -4.84 14.94 -13.44
CA SER A 14 -6.02 15.32 -14.22
C SER A 14 -6.35 14.31 -15.32
N LYS A 15 -5.36 13.77 -16.07
CA LYS A 15 -5.62 12.97 -17.28
C LYS A 15 -6.50 11.72 -17.04
N ILE A 16 -6.44 11.11 -15.85
CA ILE A 16 -7.30 9.96 -15.50
C ILE A 16 -8.54 10.40 -14.72
N LYS A 17 -8.40 11.35 -13.79
CA LYS A 17 -9.55 11.92 -13.04
C LYS A 17 -10.61 12.55 -13.95
N VAL A 18 -10.18 13.34 -14.94
CA VAL A 18 -11.01 13.93 -16.00
C VAL A 18 -11.64 12.85 -16.89
N ARG A 19 -10.89 11.80 -17.28
CA ARG A 19 -11.47 10.70 -18.07
C ARG A 19 -12.62 10.01 -17.33
N ILE A 20 -12.42 9.67 -16.05
CA ILE A 20 -13.48 9.07 -15.23
C ILE A 20 -14.67 10.03 -15.09
N ALA A 21 -14.42 11.32 -14.83
CA ALA A 21 -15.46 12.34 -14.72
C ALA A 21 -16.27 12.52 -16.03
N ILE A 22 -15.62 12.46 -17.19
CA ILE A 22 -16.28 12.49 -18.50
C ILE A 22 -17.13 11.23 -18.71
N VAL A 23 -16.60 10.03 -18.42
CA VAL A 23 -17.35 8.77 -18.58
C VAL A 23 -18.56 8.72 -17.65
N GLU A 24 -18.42 9.19 -16.41
CA GLU A 24 -19.51 9.37 -15.46
C GLU A 24 -20.56 10.37 -15.96
N ALA A 25 -20.15 11.56 -16.41
CA ALA A 25 -21.06 12.54 -16.99
C ALA A 25 -21.79 12.03 -18.25
N ILE A 26 -21.12 11.22 -19.09
CA ILE A 26 -21.73 10.57 -20.26
C ILE A 26 -22.76 9.50 -19.83
N ILE A 27 -22.43 8.63 -18.86
CA ILE A 27 -23.36 7.61 -18.35
C ILE A 27 -24.61 8.24 -17.73
N VAL A 28 -24.43 9.31 -16.94
CA VAL A 28 -25.54 10.07 -16.35
C VAL A 28 -26.34 10.82 -17.43
N SER A 29 -25.70 11.30 -18.50
CA SER A 29 -26.39 11.94 -19.63
C SER A 29 -27.22 10.95 -20.45
N PHE A 30 -26.71 9.75 -20.73
CA PHE A 30 -27.50 8.71 -21.42
C PHE A 30 -28.69 8.24 -20.59
N SER A 31 -28.51 8.02 -19.28
CA SER A 31 -29.61 7.68 -18.37
C SER A 31 -30.61 8.84 -18.21
N SER A 32 -30.15 10.09 -18.27
CA SER A 32 -31.00 11.28 -18.34
C SER A 32 -31.82 11.34 -19.64
N ILE A 33 -31.24 10.98 -20.78
CA ILE A 33 -31.95 10.90 -22.06
C ILE A 33 -33.03 9.81 -22.00
N PHE A 34 -32.72 8.60 -21.49
CA PHE A 34 -33.73 7.55 -21.28
C PHE A 34 -34.86 7.97 -20.33
N CYS A 35 -34.58 8.87 -19.38
CA CYS A 35 -35.55 9.45 -18.46
C CYS A 35 -36.48 10.48 -19.15
N LEU A 36 -35.98 11.21 -20.16
CA LEU A 36 -36.73 12.26 -20.90
C LEU A 36 -37.48 11.74 -22.14
N VAL A 37 -37.17 10.54 -22.64
CA VAL A 37 -37.92 9.92 -23.75
C VAL A 37 -39.38 9.69 -23.34
N PRO A 38 -40.38 10.13 -24.13
CA PRO A 38 -41.78 9.84 -23.86
C PRO A 38 -42.09 8.38 -24.18
N TRP A 39 -41.99 7.52 -23.17
CA TRP A 39 -42.41 6.12 -23.26
C TRP A 39 -43.94 6.04 -23.24
N ASN A 40 -44.53 5.12 -24.02
CA ASN A 40 -45.97 4.85 -24.04
C ASN A 40 -46.52 4.18 -22.76
N PHE A 41 -45.74 4.15 -21.68
CA PHE A 41 -46.08 3.57 -20.38
C PHE A 41 -46.10 4.68 -19.33
N ASN A 42 -47.12 4.69 -18.48
CA ASN A 42 -47.24 5.64 -17.36
C ASN A 42 -46.26 5.28 -16.23
N PHE A 43 -44.97 5.54 -16.43
CA PHE A 43 -43.96 5.35 -15.40
C PHE A 43 -44.18 6.28 -14.20
N ASN A 44 -44.09 5.74 -12.99
CA ASN A 44 -44.03 6.51 -11.76
C ASN A 44 -42.82 7.44 -11.80
N VAL A 45 -43.09 8.74 -11.72
CA VAL A 45 -42.09 9.82 -11.75
C VAL A 45 -40.95 9.59 -10.75
N ASN A 46 -41.26 9.03 -9.56
CA ASN A 46 -40.25 8.75 -8.55
C ASN A 46 -39.27 7.66 -8.98
N SER A 47 -39.76 6.59 -9.62
CA SER A 47 -38.92 5.51 -10.16
C SER A 47 -38.11 5.96 -11.37
N LEU A 48 -38.72 6.75 -12.26
CA LEU A 48 -38.07 7.27 -13.47
C LEU A 48 -36.90 8.22 -13.14
N CYS A 49 -37.09 9.11 -12.17
CA CYS A 49 -36.02 10.00 -11.66
C CYS A 49 -34.84 9.26 -11.01
N LEU A 50 -35.04 8.03 -10.52
CA LEU A 50 -33.98 7.24 -9.88
C LEU A 50 -33.02 6.59 -10.89
N ILE A 51 -33.32 6.56 -12.19
CA ILE A 51 -32.45 5.98 -13.21
C ILE A 51 -31.09 6.71 -13.27
N PRO A 52 -31.01 8.01 -13.63
CA PRO A 52 -29.74 8.75 -13.64
C PRO A 52 -29.03 8.81 -12.28
N VAL A 53 -29.79 8.76 -11.18
CA VAL A 53 -29.25 8.71 -9.80
C VAL A 53 -28.44 7.44 -9.55
N PHE A 54 -28.97 6.26 -9.87
CA PHE A 54 -28.26 5.01 -9.63
C PHE A 54 -27.17 4.75 -10.67
N SER A 55 -27.33 5.28 -11.89
CA SER A 55 -26.25 5.32 -12.87
C SER A 55 -25.04 6.13 -12.35
N LEU A 56 -25.24 7.33 -11.77
CA LEU A 56 -24.19 8.09 -11.08
C LEU A 56 -23.53 7.27 -9.95
N MET A 57 -24.33 6.63 -9.10
CA MET A 57 -23.80 5.85 -7.97
C MET A 57 -23.04 4.57 -8.38
N SER A 58 -23.08 4.17 -9.66
CA SER A 58 -22.39 2.98 -10.17
C SER A 58 -21.29 3.30 -11.21
N SER A 59 -21.29 4.48 -11.84
CA SER A 59 -20.21 4.94 -12.74
C SER A 59 -18.88 5.26 -12.06
N CYS A 60 -18.89 5.54 -10.75
CA CYS A 60 -17.73 6.06 -10.01
C CYS A 60 -16.72 4.98 -9.57
N SER A 61 -16.21 4.16 -10.48
CA SER A 61 -15.08 3.25 -10.23
C SER A 61 -13.99 3.43 -11.29
N ILE A 62 -12.72 3.16 -10.96
CA ILE A 62 -11.63 3.32 -11.94
C ILE A 62 -11.67 2.18 -12.96
N SER A 63 -11.95 0.95 -12.53
CA SER A 63 -12.22 -0.18 -13.42
C SER A 63 -13.69 -0.23 -13.85
N SER A 64 -13.92 -0.24 -15.16
CA SER A 64 -15.21 -0.51 -15.80
C SER A 64 -15.83 -1.83 -15.34
N TYR A 65 -15.01 -2.84 -15.01
CA TYR A 65 -15.50 -4.09 -14.43
C TYR A 65 -16.13 -3.87 -13.06
N THR A 66 -15.52 -3.03 -12.21
CA THR A 66 -16.09 -2.66 -10.90
C THR A 66 -17.42 -1.93 -11.10
N SER A 67 -17.52 -0.96 -12.01
CA SER A 67 -18.77 -0.24 -12.30
C SER A 67 -19.89 -1.13 -12.83
N ILE A 68 -19.60 -2.00 -13.80
CA ILE A 68 -20.59 -2.98 -14.32
C ILE A 68 -21.02 -3.93 -13.20
N HIS A 69 -20.08 -4.42 -12.38
CA HIS A 69 -20.39 -5.25 -11.21
C HIS A 69 -21.29 -4.52 -10.22
N LEU A 70 -21.03 -3.24 -9.91
CA LEU A 70 -21.89 -2.43 -9.04
C LEU A 70 -23.30 -2.29 -9.60
N ALA A 71 -23.45 -1.94 -10.88
CA ALA A 71 -24.76 -1.85 -11.55
C ALA A 71 -25.49 -3.20 -11.54
N THR A 72 -24.81 -4.32 -11.76
CA THR A 72 -25.40 -5.66 -11.61
C THR A 72 -25.80 -5.96 -10.15
N THR A 73 -25.03 -5.54 -9.13
CA THR A 73 -25.47 -5.71 -7.74
C THR A 73 -26.68 -4.85 -7.37
N MET A 74 -26.87 -3.69 -8.02
CA MET A 74 -28.12 -2.92 -7.90
C MET A 74 -29.28 -3.65 -8.58
N LEU A 75 -29.10 -4.18 -9.79
CA LEU A 75 -30.12 -4.94 -10.52
C LEU A 75 -30.58 -6.19 -9.74
N TYR A 76 -29.65 -6.96 -9.16
CA TYR A 76 -30.04 -8.08 -8.28
C TYR A 76 -30.67 -7.61 -6.96
N GLY A 77 -30.29 -6.45 -6.43
CA GLY A 77 -30.97 -5.81 -5.30
C GLY A 77 -32.43 -5.51 -5.59
N THR A 78 -32.72 -4.92 -6.76
CA THR A 78 -34.09 -4.64 -7.21
C THR A 78 -34.89 -5.90 -7.52
N LEU A 79 -34.29 -6.93 -8.14
CA LEU A 79 -34.96 -8.22 -8.34
C LEU A 79 -35.29 -8.89 -6.99
N SER A 80 -34.39 -8.82 -6.00
CA SER A 80 -34.63 -9.35 -4.66
C SER A 80 -35.71 -8.56 -3.90
N ALA A 81 -35.77 -7.23 -4.07
CA ALA A 81 -36.82 -6.38 -3.51
C ALA A 81 -38.17 -6.65 -4.14
N SER A 82 -38.22 -6.71 -5.47
CA SER A 82 -39.44 -6.97 -6.26
C SER A 82 -40.05 -8.33 -5.93
N LEU A 83 -39.23 -9.37 -5.83
CA LEU A 83 -39.65 -10.71 -5.40
C LEU A 83 -40.19 -10.69 -3.96
N TYR A 84 -39.52 -9.98 -3.05
CA TYR A 84 -39.97 -9.85 -1.66
C TYR A 84 -41.31 -9.11 -1.57
N CYS A 85 -41.47 -7.96 -2.22
CA CYS A 85 -42.73 -7.20 -2.24
C CYS A 85 -43.87 -8.03 -2.85
N TYR A 86 -43.63 -8.72 -3.97
CA TYR A 86 -44.62 -9.62 -4.59
C TYR A 86 -45.08 -10.72 -3.62
N LEU A 87 -44.16 -11.38 -2.92
CA LEU A 87 -44.48 -12.42 -1.94
C LEU A 87 -45.23 -11.86 -0.71
N VAL A 88 -44.85 -10.67 -0.22
CA VAL A 88 -45.55 -10.02 0.90
C VAL A 88 -46.98 -9.64 0.51
N LEU A 89 -47.19 -9.04 -0.66
CA LEU A 89 -48.52 -8.67 -1.15
C LEU A 89 -49.43 -9.89 -1.36
N LEU A 90 -48.87 -11.02 -1.81
CA LEU A 90 -49.58 -12.29 -1.96
C LEU A 90 -50.00 -12.89 -0.61
N ILE A 91 -49.19 -12.73 0.44
CA ILE A 91 -49.43 -13.31 1.77
C ILE A 91 -50.30 -12.41 2.67
N THR A 92 -50.09 -11.10 2.63
CA THR A 92 -50.59 -10.14 3.64
C THR A 92 -51.74 -9.26 3.15
N ARG A 93 -52.48 -9.72 2.13
CA ARG A 93 -53.49 -9.01 1.32
C ARG A 93 -54.07 -7.72 1.91
N ASP A 94 -54.66 -7.79 3.12
CA ASP A 94 -55.36 -6.68 3.76
C ASP A 94 -54.75 -6.25 5.13
N THR A 95 -53.58 -6.79 5.52
CA THR A 95 -53.02 -6.71 6.90
C THR A 95 -51.65 -6.05 6.97
N ILE A 96 -51.63 -4.73 6.75
CA ILE A 96 -50.43 -3.87 6.72
C ILE A 96 -49.47 -4.12 7.90
N TRP A 97 -49.96 -4.33 9.12
CA TRP A 97 -49.09 -4.52 10.29
C TRP A 97 -48.18 -5.77 10.20
N ILE A 98 -48.61 -6.80 9.46
CA ILE A 98 -47.79 -8.01 9.21
C ILE A 98 -46.62 -7.68 8.28
N THR A 99 -46.77 -6.72 7.36
CA THR A 99 -45.69 -6.26 6.48
C THR A 99 -44.52 -5.68 7.28
N PHE A 100 -44.79 -4.97 8.39
CA PHE A 100 -43.74 -4.40 9.25
C PHE A 100 -42.92 -5.53 9.92
N ILE A 101 -43.58 -6.58 10.41
CA ILE A 101 -42.91 -7.71 11.04
C ILE A 101 -42.11 -8.53 10.02
N THR A 102 -42.68 -8.80 8.84
CA THR A 102 -41.93 -9.51 7.79
C THR A 102 -40.77 -8.67 7.26
N THR A 103 -40.91 -7.33 7.18
CA THR A 103 -39.84 -6.41 6.80
C THR A 103 -38.74 -6.37 7.86
N PHE A 104 -39.07 -6.47 9.15
CA PHE A 104 -38.07 -6.58 10.23
C PHE A 104 -37.22 -7.83 10.05
N ILE A 105 -37.87 -8.98 9.88
CA ILE A 105 -37.23 -10.27 9.76
C ILE A 105 -36.40 -10.34 8.47
N PHE A 106 -36.96 -9.88 7.34
CA PHE A 106 -36.25 -9.85 6.06
C PHE A 106 -35.04 -8.91 6.08
N SER A 107 -35.19 -7.69 6.61
CA SER A 107 -34.08 -6.75 6.69
C SER A 107 -32.96 -7.22 7.61
N TYR A 108 -33.29 -7.83 8.75
CA TYR A 108 -32.33 -8.47 9.64
C TYR A 108 -31.58 -9.64 8.96
N ILE A 109 -32.29 -10.50 8.22
CA ILE A 109 -31.70 -11.61 7.45
C ILE A 109 -30.76 -11.09 6.36
N MET A 110 -31.23 -10.16 5.52
CA MET A 110 -30.44 -9.66 4.39
C MET A 110 -29.24 -8.82 4.86
N ALA A 111 -29.39 -8.00 5.91
CA ALA A 111 -28.26 -7.30 6.51
C ALA A 111 -27.22 -8.25 7.11
N THR A 112 -27.66 -9.38 7.70
CA THR A 112 -26.72 -10.43 8.18
C THR A 112 -26.01 -11.15 7.03
N LEU A 113 -26.71 -11.43 5.93
CA LEU A 113 -26.10 -12.04 4.72
C LEU A 113 -25.09 -11.11 4.04
N VAL A 114 -25.33 -9.79 4.04
CA VAL A 114 -24.40 -8.77 3.52
C VAL A 114 -23.20 -8.52 4.45
N MET A 115 -23.32 -8.84 5.75
CA MET A 115 -22.17 -8.88 6.67
C MET A 115 -21.31 -10.16 6.51
N MET A 116 -21.69 -11.11 5.65
CA MET A 116 -20.81 -12.21 5.26
C MET A 116 -19.87 -11.76 4.13
N PRO A 117 -18.59 -12.21 4.13
CA PRO A 117 -17.56 -11.64 3.26
C PRO A 117 -17.69 -12.11 1.78
N ARG A 118 -18.64 -11.54 1.03
CA ARG A 118 -19.06 -12.04 -0.30
C ARG A 118 -19.23 -10.92 -1.34
N ARG A 119 -18.38 -10.90 -2.38
CA ARG A 119 -18.27 -9.83 -3.40
C ARG A 119 -19.61 -9.27 -3.92
N TYR A 120 -20.59 -10.12 -4.23
CA TYR A 120 -21.88 -9.69 -4.81
C TYR A 120 -22.88 -9.10 -3.79
N MET A 121 -22.74 -9.41 -2.50
CA MET A 121 -23.57 -8.86 -1.44
C MET A 121 -22.92 -7.58 -0.91
N SER A 122 -22.85 -6.56 -1.76
CA SER A 122 -22.25 -5.26 -1.42
C SER A 122 -23.16 -4.43 -0.51
N GLY A 123 -22.61 -3.39 0.13
CA GLY A 123 -23.43 -2.39 0.82
C GLY A 123 -24.42 -1.67 -0.10
N LEU A 124 -24.14 -1.62 -1.41
CA LEU A 124 -25.03 -1.02 -2.42
C LEU A 124 -26.19 -1.96 -2.82
N PHE A 125 -25.98 -3.28 -2.86
CA PHE A 125 -27.06 -4.27 -2.99
C PHE A 125 -28.12 -4.06 -1.90
N MET A 126 -27.68 -4.00 -0.63
CA MET A 126 -28.57 -3.79 0.52
C MET A 126 -29.35 -2.48 0.41
N LYS A 127 -28.64 -1.39 0.05
CA LYS A 127 -29.20 -0.04 0.00
C LYS A 127 -30.21 0.14 -1.14
N LYS A 128 -29.95 -0.42 -2.33
CA LYS A 128 -30.94 -0.44 -3.43
C LYS A 128 -32.16 -1.26 -3.05
N MET A 129 -31.95 -2.48 -2.54
CA MET A 129 -33.01 -3.40 -2.15
C MET A 129 -33.95 -2.80 -1.08
N PHE A 130 -33.43 -2.20 -0.01
CA PHE A 130 -34.30 -1.55 0.99
C PHE A 130 -34.99 -0.29 0.47
N LEU A 131 -34.33 0.52 -0.36
CA LEU A 131 -34.97 1.69 -0.97
C LEU A 131 -36.14 1.29 -1.87
N ASP A 132 -35.99 0.23 -2.65
CA ASP A 132 -37.06 -0.30 -3.51
C ASP A 132 -38.23 -0.87 -2.67
N ILE A 133 -37.93 -1.58 -1.58
CA ILE A 133 -38.97 -2.08 -0.64
C ILE A 133 -39.71 -0.92 0.03
N ILE A 134 -39.01 0.14 0.47
CA ILE A 134 -39.63 1.34 1.02
C ILE A 134 -40.63 1.93 0.02
N ILE A 135 -40.19 2.18 -1.22
CA ILE A 135 -41.02 2.83 -2.24
C ILE A 135 -42.23 1.97 -2.62
N VAL A 136 -42.02 0.68 -2.93
CA VAL A 136 -43.09 -0.22 -3.40
C VAL A 136 -44.10 -0.55 -2.31
N LEU A 137 -43.65 -0.85 -1.09
CA LEU A 137 -44.51 -1.44 -0.06
C LEU A 137 -45.20 -0.40 0.84
N TYR A 138 -44.64 0.81 0.97
CA TYR A 138 -45.09 1.81 1.95
C TYR A 138 -45.44 3.19 1.37
N PHE A 139 -44.94 3.53 0.19
CA PHE A 139 -45.12 4.86 -0.42
C PHE A 139 -45.69 4.81 -1.85
N THR A 140 -46.23 3.67 -2.27
CA THR A 140 -46.98 3.48 -3.52
C THR A 140 -48.48 3.52 -3.22
N PRO A 141 -49.33 4.21 -4.02
CA PRO A 141 -50.78 4.22 -3.83
C PRO A 141 -51.42 2.82 -3.84
N GLN A 142 -52.48 2.64 -3.04
CA GLN A 142 -53.18 1.36 -2.97
C GLN A 142 -53.81 1.01 -4.34
N GLY A 143 -53.35 -0.10 -4.92
CA GLY A 143 -53.80 -0.61 -6.22
C GLY A 143 -52.68 -0.74 -7.25
N GLU A 144 -51.73 0.21 -7.27
CA GLU A 144 -50.69 0.29 -8.32
C GLU A 144 -49.45 -0.59 -8.04
N TYR A 145 -49.47 -1.40 -6.98
CA TYR A 145 -48.29 -2.12 -6.49
C TYR A 145 -47.62 -3.02 -7.54
N PHE A 146 -48.40 -3.78 -8.32
CA PHE A 146 -47.85 -4.70 -9.32
C PHE A 146 -47.22 -3.96 -10.50
N GLU A 147 -47.80 -2.82 -10.90
CA GLU A 147 -47.22 -1.96 -11.94
C GLU A 147 -45.91 -1.33 -11.46
N ASN A 148 -45.88 -0.82 -10.23
CA ASN A 148 -44.67 -0.24 -9.63
C ASN A 148 -43.55 -1.29 -9.43
N ILE A 149 -43.89 -2.54 -9.12
CA ILE A 149 -42.92 -3.67 -9.12
C ILE A 149 -42.31 -3.86 -10.52
N TRP A 150 -43.14 -3.94 -11.56
CA TRP A 150 -42.67 -4.09 -12.94
C TRP A 150 -41.82 -2.91 -13.41
N GLN A 151 -42.30 -1.68 -13.18
CA GLN A 151 -41.61 -0.45 -13.52
C GLN A 151 -40.24 -0.35 -12.83
N ASN A 152 -40.11 -0.77 -11.57
CA ASN A 152 -38.82 -0.79 -10.87
C ASN A 152 -37.83 -1.80 -11.46
N ILE A 153 -38.29 -2.98 -11.89
CA ILE A 153 -37.45 -3.95 -12.62
C ILE A 153 -36.97 -3.35 -13.95
N VAL A 154 -37.86 -2.69 -14.71
CA VAL A 154 -37.53 -2.02 -15.97
C VAL A 154 -36.54 -0.87 -15.75
N CYS A 155 -36.74 -0.04 -14.72
CA CYS A 155 -35.81 1.03 -14.34
C CYS A 155 -34.43 0.48 -13.96
N ALA A 156 -34.35 -0.63 -13.22
CA ALA A 156 -33.09 -1.32 -12.94
C ALA A 156 -32.40 -1.86 -14.21
N GLY A 157 -33.18 -2.34 -15.18
CA GLY A 157 -32.71 -2.69 -16.53
C GLY A 157 -32.10 -1.50 -17.26
N PHE A 158 -32.75 -0.33 -17.24
CA PHE A 158 -32.21 0.91 -17.84
C PHE A 158 -30.95 1.41 -17.14
N ILE A 159 -30.88 1.36 -15.80
CA ILE A 159 -29.67 1.67 -15.02
C ILE A 159 -28.51 0.78 -15.51
N PHE A 160 -28.70 -0.54 -15.47
CA PHE A 160 -27.68 -1.51 -15.90
C PHE A 160 -27.26 -1.30 -17.36
N SER A 161 -28.22 -1.10 -18.27
CA SER A 161 -27.96 -0.83 -19.69
C SER A 161 -27.12 0.44 -19.88
N SER A 162 -27.49 1.57 -19.24
CA SER A 162 -26.76 2.84 -19.38
C SER A 162 -25.30 2.75 -18.89
N VAL A 163 -25.06 2.02 -17.80
CA VAL A 163 -23.71 1.80 -17.26
C VAL A 163 -22.91 0.88 -18.17
N VAL A 164 -23.48 -0.24 -18.64
CA VAL A 164 -22.80 -1.16 -19.57
C VAL A 164 -22.46 -0.45 -20.88
N LEU A 165 -23.39 0.32 -21.46
CA LEU A 165 -23.16 1.06 -22.71
C LEU A 165 -22.01 2.07 -22.56
N GLY A 166 -22.02 2.91 -21.53
CA GLY A 166 -20.96 3.90 -21.31
C GLY A 166 -19.60 3.26 -20.99
N GLN A 167 -19.58 2.21 -20.18
CA GLN A 167 -18.35 1.49 -19.81
C GLN A 167 -17.78 0.62 -20.94
N VAL A 168 -18.60 0.16 -21.90
CA VAL A 168 -18.15 -0.51 -23.13
C VAL A 168 -17.73 0.51 -24.21
N ALA A 169 -18.35 1.68 -24.26
CA ALA A 169 -17.90 2.78 -25.11
C ALA A 169 -16.51 3.29 -24.70
N PHE A 170 -16.29 3.50 -23.39
CA PHE A 170 -15.07 4.10 -22.84
C PHE A 170 -14.43 3.22 -21.74
N PRO A 171 -13.93 2.01 -22.08
CA PRO A 171 -13.47 1.06 -21.07
C PRO A 171 -12.13 1.49 -20.43
N SER A 172 -12.09 1.42 -19.11
CA SER A 172 -10.90 1.48 -18.28
C SER A 172 -10.74 0.18 -17.51
N LEU A 173 -9.61 -0.51 -17.68
CA LEU A 173 -9.23 -1.66 -16.83
C LEU A 173 -8.10 -1.24 -15.90
N ALA A 174 -8.25 -1.51 -14.61
CA ALA A 174 -7.29 -1.13 -13.58
C ALA A 174 -5.95 -1.84 -13.79
N SER A 175 -5.96 -3.07 -14.30
CA SER A 175 -4.76 -3.80 -14.76
C SER A 175 -3.93 -3.03 -15.80
N ARG A 176 -4.56 -2.56 -16.88
CA ARG A 176 -3.87 -1.80 -17.95
C ARG A 176 -3.40 -0.43 -17.46
N ILE A 177 -4.20 0.22 -16.59
CA ILE A 177 -3.83 1.52 -15.98
C ILE A 177 -2.69 1.35 -14.97
N PHE A 178 -2.66 0.27 -14.19
CA PHE A 178 -1.57 -0.10 -13.29
C PHE A 178 -0.26 -0.30 -14.05
N PHE A 179 -0.28 -1.05 -15.15
CA PHE A 179 0.91 -1.21 -15.99
C PHE A 179 1.41 0.11 -16.55
N LYS A 180 0.51 0.98 -17.06
CA LYS A 180 0.92 2.32 -17.50
C LYS A 180 1.57 3.13 -16.37
N TYR A 181 0.93 3.22 -15.20
CA TYR A 181 1.50 3.95 -14.06
C TYR A 181 2.82 3.34 -13.58
N SER A 182 3.11 2.07 -13.87
CA SER A 182 4.42 1.46 -13.57
C SER A 182 5.51 2.07 -14.45
N ILE A 183 5.21 2.36 -15.73
CA ILE A 183 6.09 3.09 -16.64
C ILE A 183 6.21 4.56 -16.20
N ASP A 184 5.09 5.21 -15.84
CA ASP A 184 5.11 6.60 -15.34
C ASP A 184 5.95 6.72 -14.03
N VAL A 185 5.89 5.72 -13.15
CA VAL A 185 6.75 5.59 -11.95
C VAL A 185 8.23 5.42 -12.32
N MET A 186 8.55 4.58 -13.31
CA MET A 186 9.94 4.41 -13.77
C MET A 186 10.50 5.71 -14.38
N GLN A 187 9.68 6.48 -15.10
CA GLN A 187 10.07 7.82 -15.56
C GLN A 187 10.41 8.73 -14.37
N THR A 188 9.56 8.79 -13.34
CA THR A 188 9.85 9.57 -12.12
C THR A 188 11.09 9.09 -11.38
N THR A 189 11.31 7.77 -11.29
CA THR A 189 12.52 7.17 -10.69
C THR A 189 13.78 7.58 -11.46
N ARG A 190 13.73 7.56 -12.81
CA ARG A 190 14.82 7.98 -13.70
C ARG A 190 15.12 9.47 -13.57
N ASP A 191 14.10 10.32 -13.52
CA ASP A 191 14.25 11.76 -13.33
C ASP A 191 14.82 12.09 -11.93
N PHE A 192 14.41 11.33 -10.90
CA PHE A 192 14.95 11.44 -9.54
C PHE A 192 16.43 11.05 -9.45
N LEU A 193 16.85 10.01 -10.19
CA LEU A 193 18.26 9.64 -10.34
C LEU A 193 19.09 10.74 -11.00
N ARG A 194 18.58 11.34 -12.09
CA ARG A 194 19.28 12.44 -12.77
C ARG A 194 19.45 13.67 -11.86
N VAL A 195 18.43 14.00 -11.05
CA VAL A 195 18.52 15.06 -10.03
C VAL A 195 19.51 14.69 -8.91
N ILE A 196 19.62 13.41 -8.54
CA ILE A 196 20.69 12.94 -7.64
C ILE A 196 22.08 13.15 -8.25
N ASN A 197 22.30 12.86 -9.54
CA ASN A 197 23.62 13.02 -10.15
C ASN A 197 24.08 14.48 -10.13
N PHE A 198 23.25 15.40 -10.61
CA PHE A 198 23.54 16.83 -10.56
C PHE A 198 23.78 17.35 -9.13
N GLN A 199 23.07 16.81 -8.12
CA GLN A 199 23.27 17.20 -6.72
C GLN A 199 24.59 16.64 -6.16
N LEU A 200 25.06 15.51 -6.67
CA LEU A 200 26.36 14.93 -6.32
C LEU A 200 27.48 15.80 -6.93
N GLU A 201 27.42 16.08 -8.22
CA GLU A 201 28.32 16.99 -8.95
C GLU A 201 28.42 18.36 -8.25
N GLU A 202 27.29 19.03 -8.05
CA GLU A 202 27.22 20.39 -7.47
C GLU A 202 27.81 20.43 -6.05
N ASN A 203 27.53 19.42 -5.22
CA ASN A 203 28.05 19.32 -3.86
C ASN A 203 29.56 19.07 -3.79
N LEU A 204 30.16 18.54 -4.85
CA LEU A 204 31.59 18.24 -4.94
C LEU A 204 32.34 19.43 -5.55
N TYR A 205 31.85 20.01 -6.65
CA TYR A 205 32.46 21.20 -7.28
C TYR A 205 32.39 22.47 -6.39
N LYS A 206 31.22 22.81 -5.80
CA LYS A 206 31.09 23.97 -4.88
C LYS A 206 32.12 23.91 -3.74
N LYS A 207 32.39 22.71 -3.23
CA LYS A 207 33.21 22.48 -2.04
C LYS A 207 34.71 22.59 -2.32
N ASN A 208 35.13 22.29 -3.55
CA ASN A 208 36.53 22.42 -3.98
C ASN A 208 36.89 23.89 -4.26
N ASN A 209 36.01 24.62 -4.97
CA ASN A 209 36.28 25.99 -5.38
C ASN A 209 36.25 27.01 -4.23
N ASN A 210 35.48 26.74 -3.16
CA ASN A 210 35.35 27.62 -1.98
C ASN A 210 36.58 27.60 -1.03
N ASN A 211 37.78 27.35 -1.55
CA ASN A 211 39.02 27.30 -0.75
C ASN A 211 40.26 27.94 -1.44
N PRO A 212 40.15 29.12 -2.12
CA PRO A 212 41.20 29.70 -2.97
C PRO A 212 42.33 30.41 -2.19
N GLY A 213 42.70 29.90 -1.00
CA GLY A 213 43.43 30.65 0.02
C GLY A 213 44.76 30.05 0.49
N ILE A 214 45.37 29.13 -0.28
CA ILE A 214 46.72 28.61 0.00
C ILE A 214 47.64 29.00 -1.15
N SER A 215 47.98 30.28 -1.22
CA SER A 215 49.15 30.77 -1.96
C SER A 215 50.41 30.46 -1.15
N ILE A 216 51.42 29.91 -1.81
CA ILE A 216 52.73 29.61 -1.21
C ILE A 216 53.35 30.91 -0.70
N ILE A 217 53.85 30.88 0.55
CA ILE A 217 54.76 31.88 1.12
C ILE A 217 55.90 31.07 1.73
N ASP A 218 57.09 31.19 1.15
CA ASP A 218 58.30 30.56 1.67
C ASP A 218 58.83 31.32 2.91
N ASP A 219 59.65 30.64 3.71
CA ASP A 219 60.22 31.18 4.96
C ASP A 219 61.14 32.38 4.74
N ASP A 220 61.01 33.44 5.55
CA ASP A 220 62.19 34.04 6.18
C ASP A 220 61.91 34.74 7.52
N ASN A 221 62.99 34.85 8.29
CA ASN A 221 63.13 34.99 9.74
C ASN A 221 62.65 36.30 10.44
N ASN A 222 62.60 36.19 11.78
CA ASN A 222 62.93 37.19 12.82
C ASN A 222 61.87 38.22 13.34
N ASN A 223 61.45 37.94 14.58
CA ASN A 223 61.55 38.81 15.77
C ASN A 223 60.55 39.97 16.09
N ASN A 224 59.85 39.73 17.20
CA ASN A 224 59.67 40.62 18.37
C ASN A 224 58.53 41.68 18.43
N ILE A 225 58.21 42.05 19.70
CA ILE A 225 57.40 43.20 20.18
C ILE A 225 55.86 43.01 20.19
N SER A 226 55.42 42.14 21.11
CA SER A 226 54.49 42.42 22.23
C SER A 226 53.33 43.46 22.16
N ASN A 227 52.17 42.99 22.67
CA ASN A 227 51.23 43.65 23.61
C ASN A 227 50.05 44.54 23.15
N SER A 228 48.88 44.13 23.67
CA SER A 228 47.75 44.92 24.24
C SER A 228 46.77 45.73 23.36
N GLY A 229 45.47 45.37 23.45
CA GLY A 229 44.50 46.26 24.10
C GLY A 229 43.17 46.63 23.41
N ILE A 230 42.06 46.37 24.13
CA ILE A 230 40.86 47.23 24.28
C ILE A 230 39.82 47.35 23.12
N ASN A 231 38.73 46.59 23.26
CA ASN A 231 37.29 46.94 23.20
C ASN A 231 36.73 48.15 22.39
N ASN A 232 35.67 47.84 21.60
CA ASN A 232 34.41 48.58 21.37
C ASN A 232 34.40 50.00 20.71
N GLN A 233 33.65 50.17 19.60
CA GLN A 233 32.40 50.99 19.49
C GLN A 233 31.96 51.38 18.05
N GLN A 234 30.63 51.28 17.77
CA GLN A 234 29.83 52.09 16.80
C GLN A 234 30.21 52.01 15.28
N LYS A 235 29.44 52.51 14.28
CA LYS A 235 28.17 53.29 14.23
C LYS A 235 27.32 53.03 12.96
N GLN A 236 26.12 53.61 12.92
CA GLN A 236 25.11 53.56 11.83
C GLN A 236 25.42 54.52 10.66
N LEU A 237 24.77 54.37 9.49
CA LEU A 237 23.77 55.33 8.95
C LEU A 237 23.17 54.94 7.57
N SER A 238 22.03 55.57 7.21
CA SER A 238 21.22 55.36 5.98
C SER A 238 21.31 56.56 5.03
N PRO A 239 20.59 56.54 3.89
CA PRO A 239 19.74 57.70 3.58
C PRO A 239 18.32 57.37 3.06
N ASN A 240 17.44 58.37 3.09
CA ASN A 240 16.06 58.33 2.58
C ASN A 240 15.97 58.83 1.12
N PHE A 241 14.83 58.65 0.43
CA PHE A 241 13.97 59.77 -0.01
C PHE A 241 12.59 59.31 -0.53
N GLU A 242 11.65 60.24 -0.70
CA GLU A 242 10.22 60.00 -1.02
C GLU A 242 9.78 60.51 -2.41
N ASN A 243 8.59 60.05 -2.85
CA ASN A 243 7.55 60.74 -3.64
C ASN A 243 7.92 61.62 -4.88
N GLY A 244 7.34 61.33 -6.06
CA GLY A 244 7.33 62.28 -7.19
C GLY A 244 6.67 61.77 -8.49
N ALA A 245 5.46 62.26 -8.80
CA ALA A 245 4.61 61.80 -9.92
C ALA A 245 5.01 62.27 -11.34
N SER A 246 4.44 61.60 -12.36
CA SER A 246 4.11 62.14 -13.72
C SER A 246 5.29 62.31 -14.72
N THR A 247 5.16 62.30 -16.07
CA THR A 247 4.02 62.00 -17.00
C THR A 247 4.52 61.67 -18.43
N ILE A 248 3.62 61.18 -19.31
CA ILE A 248 3.55 61.42 -20.78
C ILE A 248 4.54 60.67 -21.73
N VAL A 249 3.94 59.90 -22.67
CA VAL A 249 4.27 59.61 -24.10
C VAL A 249 5.75 59.39 -24.52
N GLY A 250 6.15 58.36 -25.27
CA GLY A 250 5.47 57.28 -26.03
C GLY A 250 6.53 56.28 -26.56
N ASN A 251 6.33 55.43 -27.58
CA ASN A 251 5.22 55.24 -28.53
C ASN A 251 5.31 53.82 -29.16
N ASN A 252 4.15 53.24 -29.52
CA ASN A 252 3.93 52.17 -30.51
C ASN A 252 4.72 50.82 -30.52
N ASN A 253 3.94 49.74 -30.31
CA ASN A 253 3.73 48.58 -31.21
C ASN A 253 4.20 47.15 -30.84
N ASN A 254 3.18 46.29 -30.76
CA ASN A 254 3.09 44.91 -31.24
C ASN A 254 3.76 43.75 -30.47
N ASN A 255 2.92 43.11 -29.64
CA ASN A 255 2.64 41.67 -29.69
C ASN A 255 3.82 40.68 -29.59
N ASN A 256 4.19 40.30 -28.35
CA ASN A 256 4.66 38.96 -28.06
C ASN A 256 4.33 38.57 -26.62
N ASN A 257 3.64 37.43 -26.44
CA ASN A 257 3.40 36.81 -25.13
C ASN A 257 3.85 35.34 -25.19
N LYS A 258 5.16 35.15 -25.42
CA LYS A 258 5.88 33.88 -25.35
C LYS A 258 6.87 34.02 -24.19
N PHE A 259 6.69 33.23 -23.12
CA PHE A 259 7.40 33.40 -21.85
C PHE A 259 7.48 32.02 -21.15
N LEU A 260 8.63 31.43 -20.84
CA LEU A 260 10.02 31.86 -21.05
C LEU A 260 10.74 30.90 -22.00
N GLU A 261 11.54 31.48 -22.91
CA GLU A 261 12.54 30.82 -23.73
C GLU A 261 13.58 31.90 -24.09
N SER A 262 14.87 31.55 -24.14
CA SER A 262 16.03 32.42 -24.43
C SER A 262 16.10 33.78 -23.70
N ASP A 263 17.00 33.87 -22.73
CA ASP A 263 18.05 34.90 -22.78
C ASP A 263 19.40 34.16 -22.74
N GLU A 264 20.15 34.21 -23.84
CA GLU A 264 21.45 33.55 -23.97
C GLU A 264 22.59 34.54 -23.67
N GLN A 265 23.39 34.31 -22.62
CA GLN A 265 24.81 34.72 -22.61
C GLN A 265 25.68 34.16 -21.46
N THR A 266 25.56 32.86 -21.14
CA THR A 266 26.54 32.16 -20.29
C THR A 266 27.01 30.83 -20.88
N THR A 267 28.17 30.88 -21.55
CA THR A 267 29.22 29.83 -21.56
C THR A 267 28.84 28.39 -21.96
N SER A 268 28.60 28.19 -23.25
CA SER A 268 29.42 27.28 -24.09
C SER A 268 29.88 25.92 -23.51
N TYR A 269 28.96 25.00 -23.18
CA TYR A 269 29.31 23.58 -22.91
C TYR A 269 28.28 22.53 -23.37
N ARG A 270 27.26 22.91 -24.17
CA ARG A 270 26.02 22.11 -24.30
C ARG A 270 25.91 21.16 -25.51
N GLN A 271 26.87 21.12 -26.43
CA GLN A 271 26.73 20.34 -27.67
C GLN A 271 27.18 18.86 -27.67
N PRO A 272 28.15 18.38 -26.84
CA PRO A 272 28.67 17.01 -27.01
C PRO A 272 27.63 15.88 -26.91
N PHE A 273 26.61 16.02 -26.06
CA PHE A 273 25.71 14.91 -25.73
C PHE A 273 24.75 14.52 -26.85
N GLU A 274 24.09 15.47 -27.51
CA GLU A 274 23.23 15.15 -28.67
C GLU A 274 24.06 14.61 -29.84
N GLU A 275 25.30 15.05 -30.00
CA GLU A 275 26.19 14.57 -31.05
C GLU A 275 26.65 13.13 -30.80
N ILE A 276 26.96 12.76 -29.54
CA ILE A 276 27.26 11.37 -29.12
C ILE A 276 26.04 10.45 -29.28
N GLU A 277 24.84 10.87 -28.85
CA GLU A 277 23.61 10.08 -28.99
C GLU A 277 23.31 9.80 -30.48
N ASN A 278 23.43 10.82 -31.34
CA ASN A 278 23.31 10.66 -32.78
C ASN A 278 24.46 9.84 -33.40
N GLN A 279 25.69 9.90 -32.86
CA GLN A 279 26.80 9.05 -33.30
C GLN A 279 26.54 7.57 -33.00
N PHE A 280 26.10 7.24 -31.78
CA PHE A 280 25.82 5.85 -31.40
C PHE A 280 24.67 5.27 -32.23
N ILE A 281 23.60 6.04 -32.45
CA ILE A 281 22.50 5.65 -33.35
C ILE A 281 23.00 5.45 -34.79
N ARG A 282 23.87 6.33 -35.31
CA ARG A 282 24.48 6.17 -36.64
C ARG A 282 25.39 4.96 -36.73
N GLU A 283 26.20 4.66 -35.71
CA GLU A 283 27.05 3.47 -35.71
C GLU A 283 26.25 2.17 -35.69
N GLN A 284 25.16 2.09 -34.91
CA GLN A 284 24.25 0.94 -34.92
C GLN A 284 23.60 0.75 -36.30
N GLN A 285 23.25 1.85 -36.98
CA GLN A 285 22.69 1.82 -38.34
C GLN A 285 23.73 1.47 -39.43
N LEU A 286 24.99 1.92 -39.28
CA LEU A 286 26.08 1.60 -40.21
C LEU A 286 26.59 0.16 -40.07
N LYS A 287 26.64 -0.37 -38.84
CA LYS A 287 27.01 -1.77 -38.56
C LYS A 287 25.96 -2.78 -39.05
N SER A 288 24.75 -2.33 -39.38
CA SER A 288 23.64 -3.16 -39.90
C SER A 288 23.38 -3.00 -41.40
N THR A 289 24.20 -2.23 -42.14
CA THR A 289 23.98 -1.91 -43.56
C THR A 289 25.14 -2.24 -44.51
N ASN A 290 26.22 -2.89 -44.04
CA ASN A 290 27.39 -3.26 -44.85
C ASN A 290 27.77 -4.75 -44.70
N THR A 291 26.93 -5.67 -45.20
CA THR A 291 27.28 -7.10 -45.36
C THR A 291 26.66 -7.70 -46.62
N ASP A 292 27.15 -7.28 -47.79
CA ASP A 292 26.99 -8.00 -49.06
C ASP A 292 28.35 -8.57 -49.51
N ASN A 293 28.32 -9.77 -50.11
CA ASN A 293 29.46 -10.46 -50.76
C ASN A 293 30.73 -10.69 -49.91
N PHE A 294 30.77 -11.80 -49.17
CA PHE A 294 32.00 -12.60 -49.05
C PHE A 294 31.68 -14.08 -48.81
N ASP A 295 32.08 -14.94 -49.75
CA ASP A 295 31.87 -16.39 -49.68
C ASP A 295 32.96 -17.10 -48.84
N LEU A 296 32.48 -18.04 -48.02
CA LEU A 296 32.93 -19.44 -47.78
C LEU A 296 34.37 -19.90 -48.18
N PRO A 297 34.88 -21.04 -47.62
CA PRO A 297 34.44 -21.82 -46.43
C PRO A 297 35.60 -22.15 -45.46
N ILE A 298 35.33 -22.88 -44.36
CA ILE A 298 36.06 -24.11 -43.95
C ILE A 298 35.40 -24.73 -42.70
N SER A 299 35.49 -26.06 -42.57
CA SER A 299 34.86 -26.88 -41.53
C SER A 299 35.68 -27.01 -40.24
N VAL A 300 35.00 -27.00 -39.08
CA VAL A 300 35.49 -27.61 -37.83
C VAL A 300 34.40 -28.57 -37.32
N ASN A 301 34.81 -29.74 -36.82
CA ASN A 301 33.93 -30.86 -36.48
C ASN A 301 34.38 -31.49 -35.16
N LEU A 302 33.52 -31.58 -34.13
CA LEU A 302 33.89 -32.08 -32.81
C LEU A 302 32.70 -32.65 -31.99
N ASN A 303 32.37 -33.90 -32.29
CA ASN A 303 31.88 -35.00 -31.44
C ASN A 303 31.05 -34.73 -30.17
N LEU A 304 29.90 -35.43 -30.08
CA LEU A 304 29.18 -35.72 -28.83
C LEU A 304 29.90 -36.82 -28.00
N PRO A 305 29.33 -37.23 -26.86
CA PRO A 305 28.67 -38.54 -26.92
C PRO A 305 27.22 -38.55 -26.38
N ILE A 306 26.45 -39.54 -26.85
CA ILE A 306 25.14 -39.94 -26.34
C ILE A 306 25.32 -41.29 -25.60
N SER A 307 24.63 -41.49 -24.48
CA SER A 307 24.38 -42.81 -23.90
C SER A 307 22.88 -43.02 -23.63
N LYS A 308 22.45 -44.28 -23.60
CA LYS A 308 21.06 -44.73 -23.40
C LYS A 308 20.95 -45.55 -22.10
N GLU A 309 19.87 -46.33 -21.98
CA GLU A 309 19.58 -47.38 -20.99
C GLU A 309 19.05 -46.78 -19.64
N ASP A 310 17.90 -47.19 -19.08
CA ASP A 310 16.97 -48.29 -19.43
C ASP A 310 15.48 -48.05 -19.05
N LEU A 311 14.61 -49.03 -19.35
CA LEU A 311 13.21 -49.16 -18.90
C LEU A 311 13.12 -50.23 -17.77
N GLU A 312 12.01 -50.68 -17.16
CA GLU A 312 10.53 -50.58 -17.25
C GLU A 312 9.97 -50.76 -15.80
N SER A 313 8.72 -50.48 -15.40
CA SER A 313 7.58 -49.67 -15.90
C SER A 313 6.44 -49.67 -14.84
N ASN A 314 5.20 -49.35 -15.25
CA ASN A 314 3.93 -49.74 -14.64
C ASN A 314 3.74 -49.72 -13.10
N HIS A 315 3.04 -48.69 -12.61
CA HIS A 315 1.87 -48.94 -11.76
C HIS A 315 0.81 -47.85 -11.92
N GLN A 316 -0.45 -48.26 -12.11
CA GLN A 316 -1.61 -47.36 -12.10
C GLN A 316 -2.13 -47.19 -10.67
N ASN A 317 -2.52 -45.98 -10.28
CA ASN A 317 -3.70 -45.77 -9.42
C ASN A 317 -4.23 -44.33 -9.45
N GLN A 318 -5.45 -44.16 -8.93
CA GLN A 318 -6.15 -42.88 -8.75
C GLN A 318 -5.74 -42.21 -7.42
N ILE A 319 -6.46 -41.16 -6.98
CA ILE A 319 -6.36 -40.47 -5.67
C ILE A 319 -5.16 -39.49 -5.60
N ALA A 320 -5.19 -38.31 -4.95
CA ALA A 320 -6.27 -37.35 -4.69
C ALA A 320 -5.65 -35.96 -4.37
N THR A 321 -6.44 -35.02 -3.84
CA THR A 321 -5.99 -33.68 -3.44
C THR A 321 -5.31 -33.64 -2.07
N GLU A 322 -4.06 -33.19 -2.01
CA GLU A 322 -3.40 -32.67 -0.81
C GLU A 322 -2.79 -31.29 -1.14
N ASN A 323 -3.09 -30.18 -0.47
CA ASN A 323 -3.00 -29.86 0.97
C ASN A 323 -1.56 -29.82 1.49
N ILE A 324 -0.73 -28.93 0.93
CA ILE A 324 0.50 -28.48 1.59
C ILE A 324 0.12 -27.47 2.68
N GLU A 325 -0.03 -27.94 3.91
CA GLU A 325 -0.07 -27.12 5.12
C GLU A 325 1.33 -26.58 5.45
N PHE A 326 1.43 -25.38 6.06
CA PHE A 326 2.65 -24.98 6.78
C PHE A 326 2.39 -23.94 7.89
N PHE A 327 2.14 -24.45 9.11
CA PHE A 327 2.43 -23.89 10.45
C PHE A 327 2.08 -22.42 10.81
N ASP A 328 1.08 -22.28 11.71
CA ASP A 328 0.89 -21.16 12.65
C ASP A 328 1.62 -21.43 14.00
N PRO A 329 2.07 -20.38 14.71
CA PRO A 329 1.97 -20.34 16.19
C PRO A 329 1.56 -18.95 16.76
N ILE A 330 0.89 -18.78 17.92
CA ILE A 330 0.18 -19.71 18.81
C ILE A 330 -0.74 -18.93 19.82
N LEU A 331 -1.86 -19.55 20.23
CA LEU A 331 -2.69 -19.31 21.45
C LEU A 331 -3.40 -17.93 21.71
N PRO A 332 -4.46 -17.91 22.58
CA PRO A 332 -5.64 -17.06 22.39
C PRO A 332 -5.88 -16.06 23.54
N ILE A 333 -7.14 -15.62 23.72
CA ILE A 333 -7.86 -15.70 25.02
C ILE A 333 -9.37 -15.48 24.83
N THR A 334 -10.19 -16.36 25.41
CA THR A 334 -11.62 -16.15 25.64
C THR A 334 -11.82 -15.42 26.97
N LEU A 335 -12.77 -14.48 27.04
CA LEU A 335 -13.26 -13.96 28.32
C LEU A 335 -14.78 -14.08 28.39
N ASN A 336 -15.20 -14.99 29.25
CA ASN A 336 -16.58 -15.18 29.65
C ASN A 336 -17.00 -14.07 30.63
N SER A 337 -18.28 -13.71 30.65
CA SER A 337 -18.81 -12.66 31.53
C SER A 337 -19.52 -13.28 32.72
N ASN A 338 -19.07 -12.98 33.93
CA ASN A 338 -19.83 -13.28 35.15
C ASN A 338 -19.71 -12.14 36.17
N ASN A 339 -20.80 -11.89 36.89
CA ASN A 339 -20.89 -10.81 37.87
C ASN A 339 -20.20 -11.17 39.19
N ASN A 340 -19.73 -10.16 39.93
CA ASN A 340 -20.31 -9.89 41.25
C ASN A 340 -20.02 -8.46 41.76
N ASN A 341 -20.85 -8.02 42.71
CA ASN A 341 -20.77 -6.70 43.33
C ASN A 341 -19.75 -6.67 44.48
N ASN A 342 -19.18 -5.49 44.77
CA ASN A 342 -19.37 -4.87 46.09
C ASN A 342 -18.94 -3.38 46.14
N ASN A 343 -19.39 -2.69 47.18
CA ASN A 343 -19.24 -1.24 47.37
C ASN A 343 -17.98 -0.89 48.18
N ASN A 344 -17.38 0.28 47.94
CA ASN A 344 -17.47 1.45 48.85
C ASN A 344 -16.57 2.64 48.45
N ASN A 345 -17.05 3.85 48.79
CA ASN A 345 -16.39 5.03 49.38
C ASN A 345 -14.84 5.17 49.34
N ASN A 346 -14.23 6.38 49.24
CA ASN A 346 -14.75 7.70 49.62
C ASN A 346 -14.01 8.90 48.97
N ASN A 347 -14.75 10.02 48.80
CA ASN A 347 -14.40 11.45 48.98
C ASN A 347 -13.20 12.20 48.33
N ASN A 348 -13.52 13.48 48.04
CA ASN A 348 -12.72 14.73 48.14
C ASN A 348 -11.91 15.31 46.94
N ASN A 349 -12.61 16.20 46.21
CA ASN A 349 -12.40 17.66 46.21
C ASN A 349 -11.32 18.40 45.38
N ASN A 350 -11.86 19.28 44.51
CA ASN A 350 -11.57 20.72 44.36
C ASN A 350 -10.73 21.26 43.17
N ASN A 351 -11.41 22.15 42.43
CA ASN A 351 -10.93 23.43 41.84
C ASN A 351 -9.94 23.38 40.66
N ASN A 352 -9.96 24.30 39.68
CA ASN A 352 -10.95 25.33 39.29
C ASN A 352 -10.70 25.77 37.82
N ASN A 353 -11.75 26.31 37.17
CA ASN A 353 -11.85 27.49 36.27
C ASN A 353 -10.68 27.94 35.33
N ILE A 354 -10.87 28.69 34.23
CA ILE A 354 -11.96 29.14 33.33
C ILE A 354 -11.24 29.73 32.08
N PHE A 355 -11.79 29.59 30.86
CA PHE A 355 -11.99 30.68 29.86
C PHE A 355 -12.45 30.15 28.49
N ASP A 356 -13.42 30.85 27.89
CA ASP A 356 -13.83 30.78 26.47
C ASP A 356 -13.54 32.14 25.83
N GLU A 357 -13.13 32.16 24.55
CA GLU A 357 -13.42 33.31 23.67
C GLU A 357 -13.64 32.87 22.20
N LYS A 358 -14.15 33.79 21.37
CA LYS A 358 -14.72 33.59 20.02
C LYS A 358 -14.02 34.53 19.02
N LEU A 359 -14.08 34.26 17.70
CA LEU A 359 -14.76 35.12 16.68
C LEU A 359 -14.48 34.75 15.19
N LYS A 360 -15.54 34.82 14.37
CA LYS A 360 -15.70 35.31 12.96
C LYS A 360 -14.67 34.98 11.83
N LEU A 361 -15.21 34.51 10.69
CA LEU A 361 -14.74 34.82 9.32
C LEU A 361 -15.26 36.21 8.84
N PRO A 362 -14.72 36.79 7.73
CA PRO A 362 -15.57 36.97 6.53
C PRO A 362 -14.88 37.06 5.13
N LEU A 363 -15.59 36.51 4.11
CA LEU A 363 -15.76 36.97 2.70
C LEU A 363 -14.56 37.35 1.78
N ALA A 364 -14.86 37.69 0.51
CA ALA A 364 -13.92 37.72 -0.63
C ALA A 364 -14.18 38.85 -1.67
N ARG A 365 -13.19 39.09 -2.55
CA ARG A 365 -13.17 39.94 -3.77
C ARG A 365 -12.07 39.44 -4.74
N SER A 366 -11.92 39.85 -6.01
CA SER A 366 -12.85 39.96 -7.16
C SER A 366 -12.14 40.66 -8.35
N MET A 367 -11.85 39.98 -9.48
CA MET A 367 -11.43 40.53 -10.79
C MET A 367 -11.68 39.43 -11.87
N ILE A 368 -12.22 39.58 -13.10
CA ILE A 368 -12.24 40.64 -14.15
C ILE A 368 -10.91 40.67 -14.94
N ILE A 369 -10.80 40.56 -16.29
CA ILE A 369 -11.66 40.10 -17.43
C ILE A 369 -10.76 39.96 -18.71
N ASN A 370 -11.27 39.50 -19.87
CA ASN A 370 -10.65 39.36 -21.24
C ASN A 370 -9.93 38.01 -21.52
N LYS A 371 -10.21 37.27 -22.62
CA LYS A 371 -10.09 37.48 -24.10
C LYS A 371 -8.63 37.34 -24.60
N SER A 372 -8.33 36.66 -25.72
CA SER A 372 -9.16 35.90 -26.69
C SER A 372 -8.33 34.91 -27.53
N SER A 373 -9.00 33.92 -28.15
CA SER A 373 -8.74 33.22 -29.45
C SER A 373 -7.30 32.80 -29.84
N ASP A 374 -7.02 31.62 -30.41
CA ASP A 374 -7.48 31.13 -31.73
C ASP A 374 -7.05 29.66 -31.99
N ILE A 375 -7.70 29.01 -32.98
CA ILE A 375 -7.19 28.07 -34.03
C ILE A 375 -6.20 26.94 -33.59
N GLU A 376 -6.41 25.64 -33.88
CA GLU A 376 -6.73 25.06 -35.19
C GLU A 376 -7.67 23.82 -35.14
N VAL A 377 -8.30 23.50 -36.28
CA VAL A 377 -9.20 22.35 -36.48
C VAL A 377 -8.60 21.38 -37.50
N LYS A 378 -8.72 20.06 -37.27
CA LYS A 378 -8.65 19.05 -38.35
C LYS A 378 -9.89 18.17 -38.38
N ASN A 379 -10.52 18.09 -39.54
CA ASN A 379 -11.73 17.31 -39.80
C ASN A 379 -11.45 15.80 -39.88
N PRO A 380 -12.47 14.96 -39.62
CA PRO A 380 -12.43 13.52 -39.88
C PRO A 380 -12.94 13.18 -41.29
N ASP A 381 -12.21 12.37 -42.05
CA ASP A 381 -12.66 11.82 -43.32
C ASP A 381 -12.16 10.37 -43.50
N SER A 382 -13.09 9.40 -43.52
CA SER A 382 -13.27 8.49 -44.67
C SER A 382 -14.25 7.33 -44.38
N LYS A 383 -15.36 7.32 -45.13
CA LYS A 383 -16.07 6.15 -45.71
C LYS A 383 -16.52 4.99 -44.80
N LEU A 384 -17.84 4.81 -44.73
CA LEU A 384 -18.48 3.51 -44.52
C LEU A 384 -18.26 2.61 -45.76
N GLU A 385 -18.20 1.29 -45.55
CA GLU A 385 -18.75 0.33 -46.53
C GLU A 385 -19.34 -0.93 -45.83
N LYS A 386 -20.35 -1.50 -46.46
CA LYS A 386 -21.19 -2.68 -46.15
C LYS A 386 -21.73 -3.17 -47.52
N PRO A 387 -22.23 -4.42 -47.74
CA PRO A 387 -23.03 -5.25 -46.80
C PRO A 387 -22.86 -6.79 -47.00
N SER A 388 -23.91 -7.57 -46.67
CA SER A 388 -24.21 -8.98 -47.05
C SER A 388 -23.25 -10.09 -46.54
N ILE A 389 -23.67 -11.13 -45.80
CA ILE A 389 -24.80 -12.09 -45.85
C ILE A 389 -24.60 -13.24 -46.85
N SER A 390 -24.25 -14.44 -46.32
CA SER A 390 -24.84 -15.73 -46.72
C SER A 390 -24.45 -16.89 -45.78
N ASN A 391 -25.38 -17.83 -45.60
CA ASN A 391 -25.37 -19.15 -44.92
C ASN A 391 -24.06 -19.97 -45.10
N SER A 392 -23.70 -20.96 -44.25
CA SER A 392 -24.53 -22.12 -43.82
C SER A 392 -23.95 -22.92 -42.62
N ASN A 393 -24.78 -23.81 -42.05
CA ASN A 393 -24.52 -25.14 -41.40
C ASN A 393 -23.23 -25.35 -40.54
N GLY A 394 -23.22 -26.04 -39.39
CA GLY A 394 -24.24 -26.90 -38.76
C GLY A 394 -23.71 -28.33 -38.51
N ILE A 395 -23.12 -28.59 -37.33
CA ILE A 395 -22.68 -29.88 -36.74
C ILE A 395 -22.75 -29.65 -35.20
N GLU A 396 -23.51 -30.35 -34.36
CA GLU A 396 -23.59 -31.80 -33.99
C GLU A 396 -22.54 -32.29 -32.98
N MET A 397 -23.00 -33.07 -31.98
CA MET A 397 -22.19 -33.92 -31.11
C MET A 397 -22.28 -35.37 -31.60
N ASN A 398 -21.22 -36.18 -31.47
CA ASN A 398 -21.22 -37.47 -30.73
C ASN A 398 -19.93 -38.31 -30.94
N GLU A 399 -19.89 -39.48 -30.29
CA GLU A 399 -18.72 -40.32 -29.99
C GLU A 399 -18.28 -41.30 -31.10
N ILE A 400 -16.97 -41.61 -31.16
CA ILE A 400 -16.38 -42.88 -31.66
C ILE A 400 -15.15 -43.17 -30.77
N LYS A 401 -14.89 -44.30 -30.06
CA LYS A 401 -15.09 -45.78 -30.16
C LYS A 401 -13.95 -46.60 -30.79
N LYS A 402 -13.37 -47.51 -29.97
CA LYS A 402 -12.78 -48.87 -30.23
C LYS A 402 -12.12 -49.34 -28.91
N SER A 403 -12.36 -50.49 -28.24
CA SER A 403 -12.58 -51.92 -28.56
C SER A 403 -11.28 -52.73 -28.80
N SER A 404 -11.04 -53.96 -28.29
CA SER A 404 -11.61 -54.78 -27.18
C SER A 404 -10.84 -56.13 -27.07
N ASN A 405 -11.12 -56.98 -26.06
CA ASN A 405 -10.72 -58.41 -25.89
C ASN A 405 -9.27 -58.69 -25.40
N ASN A 406 -8.92 -59.80 -24.71
CA ASN A 406 -9.63 -60.71 -23.76
C ASN A 406 -8.63 -61.67 -23.05
N ASN A 407 -9.04 -62.29 -21.93
CA ASN A 407 -8.50 -63.52 -21.29
C ASN A 407 -7.07 -63.46 -20.67
N SER A 408 -6.68 -64.28 -19.66
CA SER A 408 -7.38 -65.07 -18.62
C SER A 408 -6.38 -65.71 -17.62
N SER A 409 -6.79 -65.96 -16.36
CA SER A 409 -6.24 -66.98 -15.39
C SER A 409 -4.75 -66.92 -14.95
N GLU A 410 -4.28 -67.34 -13.75
CA GLU A 410 -4.91 -67.75 -12.47
C GLU A 410 -3.85 -67.81 -11.32
N ASN A 411 -4.30 -68.15 -10.10
CA ASN A 411 -3.54 -68.71 -8.96
C ASN A 411 -2.66 -67.82 -8.03
N ASN A 412 -3.31 -67.38 -6.95
CA ASN A 412 -3.10 -67.88 -5.57
C ASN A 412 -1.68 -68.14 -5.04
N ASN A 413 -1.32 -67.47 -3.93
CA ASN A 413 -1.40 -68.15 -2.62
C ASN A 413 -1.40 -67.17 -1.42
N LYS A 414 -1.99 -67.62 -0.30
CA LYS A 414 -1.98 -66.94 1.01
C LYS A 414 -1.08 -67.69 2.00
N ILE A 415 -0.51 -66.98 2.98
CA ILE A 415 -0.35 -67.48 4.36
C ILE A 415 -0.80 -66.37 5.33
N GLN A 416 -1.34 -66.75 6.50
CA GLN A 416 -1.85 -65.87 7.56
C GLN A 416 -1.26 -66.29 8.93
N GLN A 417 -1.02 -65.31 9.81
CA GLN A 417 -1.03 -65.36 11.28
C GLN A 417 -0.93 -63.89 11.75
N ASP A 418 -1.81 -63.29 12.57
CA ASP A 418 -2.34 -63.63 13.92
C ASP A 418 -1.29 -63.34 15.04
N ILE A 419 -1.58 -62.68 16.17
CA ILE A 419 -2.85 -62.15 16.74
C ILE A 419 -2.55 -61.09 17.87
N ASN A 420 -3.59 -60.40 18.40
CA ASN A 420 -3.62 -59.40 19.52
C ASN A 420 -3.13 -57.95 19.18
N ILE A 421 -3.89 -56.85 19.38
CA ILE A 421 -4.62 -56.27 20.55
C ILE A 421 -3.61 -55.60 21.51
N GLU A 422 -3.67 -54.28 21.82
CA GLU A 422 -4.79 -53.55 22.48
C GLU A 422 -4.96 -52.04 22.11
N HIS A 423 -6.02 -51.42 22.63
CA HIS A 423 -6.63 -50.07 22.42
C HIS A 423 -5.75 -48.81 22.19
N GLN A 424 -6.23 -47.88 21.32
CA GLN A 424 -6.94 -46.62 21.71
C GLN A 424 -7.39 -45.75 20.50
N PRO A 425 -8.60 -45.14 20.50
CA PRO A 425 -9.05 -44.23 19.42
C PRO A 425 -9.42 -42.79 19.88
N GLU A 426 -8.50 -41.82 19.81
CA GLU A 426 -8.81 -40.39 20.09
C GLU A 426 -8.61 -39.41 18.90
N GLN A 427 -7.77 -39.74 17.92
CA GLN A 427 -7.23 -38.76 16.97
C GLN A 427 -8.20 -38.22 15.89
N GLN A 428 -9.32 -38.91 15.60
CA GLN A 428 -10.28 -38.45 14.58
C GLN A 428 -11.17 -37.28 15.05
N SER A 429 -11.28 -37.06 16.36
CA SER A 429 -12.03 -35.94 16.94
C SER A 429 -11.28 -34.59 16.80
N GLU A 430 -9.95 -34.63 16.88
CA GLU A 430 -9.10 -33.44 16.78
C GLU A 430 -9.04 -32.89 15.35
N GLN A 431 -8.87 -33.73 14.32
CA GLN A 431 -8.78 -33.27 12.93
C GLN A 431 -10.06 -32.54 12.46
N GLN A 432 -11.25 -33.02 12.82
CA GLN A 432 -12.50 -32.29 12.53
C GLN A 432 -12.61 -30.97 13.30
N SER A 433 -12.06 -30.90 14.51
CA SER A 433 -12.05 -29.71 15.36
C SER A 433 -11.08 -28.64 14.80
N GLN A 434 -9.85 -29.05 14.45
CA GLN A 434 -8.83 -28.21 13.81
C GLN A 434 -9.30 -27.67 12.47
N THR A 435 -9.92 -28.51 11.62
CA THR A 435 -10.48 -28.09 10.32
C THR A 435 -11.56 -27.01 10.48
N GLN A 436 -12.44 -27.13 11.47
CA GLN A 436 -13.43 -26.07 11.75
C GLN A 436 -12.76 -24.79 12.29
N HIS A 437 -11.70 -24.91 13.08
CA HIS A 437 -10.99 -23.77 13.66
C HIS A 437 -10.21 -22.96 12.59
N GLN A 438 -9.46 -23.64 11.71
CA GLN A 438 -8.81 -23.04 10.53
C GLN A 438 -9.84 -22.30 9.65
N LEU A 439 -10.97 -22.94 9.33
CA LEU A 439 -12.02 -22.33 8.51
C LEU A 439 -12.63 -21.09 9.18
N GLN A 440 -12.66 -21.04 10.52
CA GLN A 440 -13.15 -19.90 11.28
C GLN A 440 -12.10 -18.77 11.40
N GLN A 441 -10.81 -19.09 11.47
CA GLN A 441 -9.70 -18.11 11.40
C GLN A 441 -9.59 -17.46 10.02
N GLN A 442 -9.64 -18.23 8.93
CA GLN A 442 -9.70 -17.66 7.56
C GLN A 442 -10.91 -16.73 7.39
N GLN A 443 -12.08 -17.11 7.93
CA GLN A 443 -13.26 -16.24 7.91
C GLN A 443 -13.09 -14.97 8.75
N GLN A 444 -12.37 -15.01 9.88
CA GLN A 444 -12.06 -13.80 10.66
C GLN A 444 -11.10 -12.87 9.91
N GLN A 445 -10.01 -13.39 9.35
CA GLN A 445 -9.08 -12.57 8.53
C GLN A 445 -9.79 -11.97 7.31
N GLN A 446 -10.57 -12.76 6.56
CA GLN A 446 -11.32 -12.27 5.40
C GLN A 446 -12.45 -11.28 5.78
N GLN A 447 -13.07 -11.42 6.96
CA GLN A 447 -14.03 -10.42 7.44
C GLN A 447 -13.34 -9.13 7.91
N GLN A 448 -12.13 -9.18 8.46
CA GLN A 448 -11.34 -7.97 8.72
C GLN A 448 -10.90 -7.30 7.40
N GLN A 449 -10.47 -8.09 6.41
CA GLN A 449 -10.15 -7.59 5.07
C GLN A 449 -11.35 -6.98 4.34
N GLN A 450 -12.57 -7.54 4.48
CA GLN A 450 -13.77 -6.97 3.85
C GLN A 450 -14.43 -5.85 4.66
N GLN A 451 -14.24 -5.78 5.97
CA GLN A 451 -14.51 -4.54 6.73
C GLN A 451 -13.53 -3.44 6.30
N ALA A 452 -12.24 -3.76 6.12
CA ALA A 452 -11.28 -2.83 5.53
C ALA A 452 -11.66 -2.41 4.11
N GLN A 453 -12.04 -3.31 3.19
CA GLN A 453 -12.44 -2.94 1.83
C GLN A 453 -13.69 -2.03 1.78
N ASN A 454 -14.64 -2.19 2.69
CA ASN A 454 -15.81 -1.28 2.80
C ASN A 454 -15.50 0.03 3.56
N GLN A 455 -14.29 0.19 4.11
CA GLN A 455 -13.80 1.39 4.79
C GLN A 455 -12.71 2.12 3.97
N LEU A 456 -11.97 1.41 3.11
CA LEU A 456 -10.87 1.89 2.26
C LEU A 456 -11.30 2.80 1.09
N GLN A 457 -12.60 3.07 0.92
CA GLN A 457 -13.07 4.19 0.10
C GLN A 457 -12.98 5.54 0.83
N HIS A 458 -12.42 5.56 2.05
CA HIS A 458 -12.04 6.76 2.79
C HIS A 458 -10.58 6.64 3.31
N GLN A 459 -9.93 7.79 3.53
CA GLN A 459 -8.61 8.08 4.14
C GLN A 459 -7.30 7.84 3.35
N GLN A 460 -6.29 8.71 3.58
CA GLN A 460 -4.86 8.39 3.90
C GLN A 460 -3.96 9.65 3.97
N SER A 461 -3.59 10.17 5.15
CA SER A 461 -2.50 11.17 5.38
C SER A 461 -2.11 11.18 6.89
N GLU A 462 -0.92 11.58 7.36
CA GLU A 462 0.25 12.24 6.74
C GLU A 462 1.61 11.71 7.31
N ILE A 463 2.70 12.51 7.20
CA ILE A 463 4.14 12.23 7.44
C ILE A 463 4.69 13.29 8.44
N PRO A 464 5.63 12.97 9.35
CA PRO A 464 6.27 13.93 10.25
C PRO A 464 7.63 14.49 9.77
N ILE A 465 8.01 15.65 10.32
CA ILE A 465 9.36 16.23 10.29
C ILE A 465 9.65 16.79 11.68
N ASN A 466 10.82 16.49 12.26
CA ASN A 466 11.30 17.07 13.52
C ASN A 466 12.67 17.75 13.29
N ASN A 467 12.98 18.76 14.11
CA ASN A 467 14.22 19.56 14.17
C ASN A 467 14.26 20.86 13.33
N ILE A 468 13.29 21.75 13.51
CA ILE A 468 13.52 23.21 13.51
C ILE A 468 12.77 23.79 14.71
N ASP A 469 13.46 24.51 15.59
CA ASP A 469 12.86 25.17 16.76
C ASP A 469 12.30 26.56 16.45
N SER A 470 11.30 26.98 17.22
CA SER A 470 10.85 28.37 17.39
C SER A 470 10.42 29.16 16.14
N HIS A 471 9.32 28.76 15.49
CA HIS A 471 8.26 29.71 15.09
C HIS A 471 6.90 29.00 15.02
N HIS A 472 5.83 29.68 15.45
CA HIS A 472 4.60 29.02 15.94
C HIS A 472 3.36 29.25 15.04
N GLU A 473 2.39 28.34 15.15
CA GLU A 473 0.98 28.41 14.71
C GLU A 473 0.56 27.96 13.28
N ASP A 474 1.05 28.53 12.17
CA ASP A 474 0.40 28.29 10.84
C ASP A 474 0.60 26.90 10.19
N THR A 475 1.58 26.10 10.64
CA THR A 475 1.98 24.85 9.97
C THR A 475 1.04 23.65 10.20
N LYS A 476 0.04 23.74 11.08
CA LYS A 476 -0.90 22.62 11.37
C LYS A 476 -1.88 22.28 10.22
N SER A 477 -1.93 23.08 9.16
CA SER A 477 -2.91 22.94 8.07
C SER A 477 -2.55 21.92 6.97
N ILE A 478 -1.33 21.38 6.98
CA ILE A 478 -0.76 20.60 5.86
C ILE A 478 -1.41 19.21 5.68
N ILE A 479 -2.04 18.67 6.75
CA ILE A 479 -2.39 17.26 7.08
C ILE A 479 -3.36 16.53 6.11
N SER A 480 -3.53 16.98 4.87
CA SER A 480 -4.33 16.34 3.81
C SER A 480 -3.48 15.93 2.60
N THR A 481 -3.52 14.64 2.22
CA THR A 481 -2.94 14.13 0.96
C THR A 481 -3.57 14.70 -0.30
N ASP A 482 -4.82 15.15 -0.20
CA ASP A 482 -5.72 15.37 -1.34
C ASP A 482 -5.30 16.47 -2.32
N ASN A 483 -4.10 17.05 -2.19
CA ASN A 483 -3.42 17.80 -3.25
C ASN A 483 -1.91 17.54 -3.21
N LEU A 484 -1.42 16.65 -4.07
CA LEU A 484 -0.02 16.57 -4.49
C LEU A 484 0.49 17.99 -4.87
N ASP A 485 -0.33 18.71 -5.61
CA ASP A 485 -0.06 20.06 -6.12
C ASP A 485 0.05 21.12 -5.00
N LYS A 486 -0.59 20.92 -3.83
CA LYS A 486 -0.40 21.78 -2.66
C LYS A 486 0.93 21.50 -1.99
N LYS A 487 1.33 20.24 -1.84
CA LYS A 487 2.64 19.89 -1.29
C LYS A 487 3.75 20.40 -2.20
N ILE A 488 3.60 20.22 -3.51
CA ILE A 488 4.49 20.81 -4.52
C ILE A 488 4.47 22.34 -4.48
N LYS A 489 3.32 23.00 -4.26
CA LYS A 489 3.24 24.45 -4.12
C LYS A 489 3.93 24.96 -2.84
N ILE A 490 3.70 24.32 -1.70
CA ILE A 490 4.39 24.62 -0.43
C ILE A 490 5.91 24.44 -0.61
N ILE A 491 6.36 23.32 -1.19
CA ILE A 491 7.78 23.07 -1.49
C ILE A 491 8.34 24.11 -2.48
N LYS A 492 7.51 24.67 -3.39
CA LYS A 492 7.91 25.78 -4.26
C LYS A 492 7.97 27.13 -3.55
N GLU A 493 7.22 27.31 -2.48
CA GLU A 493 7.15 28.53 -1.65
C GLU A 493 8.18 28.54 -0.50
N LEU A 494 8.75 27.39 -0.15
CA LEU A 494 9.90 27.30 0.74
C LEU A 494 11.18 27.84 0.06
N ASP A 495 11.95 28.58 0.84
CA ASP A 495 13.26 29.12 0.47
C ASP A 495 14.35 28.06 0.70
N ILE A 496 14.61 27.29 -0.37
CA ILE A 496 15.43 26.08 -0.41
C ILE A 496 16.21 26.10 -1.72
N GLU A 497 17.46 25.61 -1.73
CA GLU A 497 18.26 25.46 -2.96
C GLU A 497 17.44 24.78 -4.09
N PRO A 498 17.54 25.27 -5.34
CA PRO A 498 16.63 24.88 -6.41
C PRO A 498 16.63 23.38 -6.71
N LEU A 499 17.76 22.70 -6.46
CA LEU A 499 17.94 21.28 -6.72
C LEU A 499 17.36 20.39 -5.59
N GLU A 500 17.58 20.74 -4.31
CA GLU A 500 16.92 20.05 -3.19
C GLU A 500 15.38 20.23 -3.26
N LYS A 501 14.94 21.39 -3.73
CA LYS A 501 13.53 21.72 -4.03
C LYS A 501 12.95 20.87 -5.16
N GLN A 502 13.70 20.63 -6.25
CA GLN A 502 13.31 19.64 -7.27
C GLN A 502 13.26 18.21 -6.69
N MET A 503 14.26 17.80 -5.91
CA MET A 503 14.34 16.47 -5.29
C MET A 503 13.22 16.23 -4.24
N LYS A 504 12.74 17.27 -3.56
CA LYS A 504 11.54 17.23 -2.68
C LYS A 504 10.24 17.14 -3.50
N ILE A 505 10.16 17.79 -4.67
CA ILE A 505 9.02 17.66 -5.59
C ILE A 505 8.91 16.25 -6.18
N LEU A 506 10.03 15.67 -6.64
CA LEU A 506 10.06 14.34 -7.24
C LEU A 506 9.80 13.22 -6.20
N GLU A 507 10.25 13.37 -4.95
CA GLU A 507 9.86 12.48 -3.84
C GLU A 507 8.34 12.41 -3.67
N VAL A 508 7.69 13.58 -3.60
CA VAL A 508 6.23 13.67 -3.43
C VAL A 508 5.50 13.08 -4.65
N LYS A 509 6.01 13.31 -5.87
CA LYS A 509 5.49 12.71 -7.12
C LYS A 509 5.57 11.19 -7.07
N LEU A 510 6.76 10.62 -6.84
CA LEU A 510 7.02 9.18 -6.83
C LEU A 510 6.21 8.45 -5.75
N SER A 511 6.11 9.03 -4.55
CA SER A 511 5.27 8.51 -3.47
C SER A 511 3.78 8.56 -3.83
N GLY A 512 3.30 9.65 -4.45
CA GLY A 512 1.91 9.75 -4.92
C GLY A 512 1.56 8.72 -6.01
N GLU A 513 2.48 8.45 -6.93
CA GLU A 513 2.30 7.48 -8.01
C GLU A 513 2.33 6.03 -7.49
N ILE A 514 3.22 5.69 -6.56
CA ILE A 514 3.25 4.36 -5.90
C ILE A 514 2.00 4.10 -5.04
N ASN A 515 1.48 5.12 -4.35
CA ASN A 515 0.18 5.01 -3.67
C ASN A 515 -0.97 4.81 -4.67
N THR A 516 -0.88 5.43 -5.86
CA THR A 516 -1.86 5.25 -6.95
C THR A 516 -1.80 3.84 -7.54
N LEU A 517 -0.60 3.28 -7.74
CA LEU A 517 -0.41 1.87 -8.09
C LEU A 517 -1.00 0.93 -7.04
N THR A 518 -0.83 1.23 -5.75
CA THR A 518 -1.41 0.44 -4.66
C THR A 518 -2.95 0.42 -4.72
N LEU A 519 -3.59 1.54 -5.05
CA LEU A 519 -5.04 1.61 -5.24
C LEU A 519 -5.49 0.83 -6.48
N LEU A 520 -4.81 1.02 -7.61
CA LEU A 520 -5.10 0.30 -8.87
C LEU A 520 -4.93 -1.22 -8.75
N TYR A 521 -3.93 -1.69 -8.01
CA TYR A 521 -3.72 -3.10 -7.68
C TYR A 521 -4.86 -3.67 -6.82
N ASN A 522 -5.46 -2.85 -5.94
CA ASN A 522 -6.63 -3.28 -5.17
C ASN A 522 -7.90 -3.34 -6.04
N GLU A 523 -8.03 -2.51 -7.07
CA GLU A 523 -9.07 -2.67 -8.09
C GLU A 523 -8.80 -3.86 -9.04
N SER A 524 -7.56 -4.14 -9.47
CA SER A 524 -7.24 -5.27 -10.37
C SER A 524 -7.51 -6.66 -9.76
N LYS A 525 -7.61 -6.76 -8.43
CA LYS A 525 -8.08 -7.98 -7.72
C LYS A 525 -9.58 -8.27 -7.94
N SER A 526 -10.34 -7.29 -8.42
CA SER A 526 -11.74 -7.49 -8.80
C SER A 526 -11.83 -8.22 -10.15
N GLU A 527 -10.97 -7.86 -11.11
CA GLU A 527 -10.83 -8.36 -12.48
C GLU A 527 -10.38 -9.83 -12.48
N ARG A 528 -11.35 -10.75 -12.46
CA ARG A 528 -11.12 -12.18 -12.13
C ARG A 528 -10.15 -12.92 -13.07
N TRP A 529 -10.11 -12.56 -14.36
CA TRP A 529 -9.24 -13.19 -15.34
C TRP A 529 -7.77 -12.79 -15.16
N ASN A 530 -7.52 -11.62 -14.56
CA ASN A 530 -6.18 -11.16 -14.19
C ASN A 530 -5.65 -11.82 -12.89
N SER A 531 -6.18 -12.98 -12.48
CA SER A 531 -5.76 -13.71 -11.28
C SER A 531 -4.25 -14.00 -11.27
N ASN A 532 -3.69 -14.33 -12.43
CA ASN A 532 -2.30 -14.73 -12.58
C ASN A 532 -1.38 -13.50 -12.48
N LEU A 533 -1.72 -12.44 -13.23
CA LEU A 533 -1.08 -11.12 -13.18
C LEU A 533 -1.09 -10.51 -11.77
N ASN A 534 -2.13 -10.73 -10.95
CA ASN A 534 -2.22 -10.17 -9.60
C ASN A 534 -1.10 -10.66 -8.64
N ALA A 535 -0.40 -11.77 -8.93
CA ALA A 535 0.80 -12.17 -8.20
C ALA A 535 2.04 -11.38 -8.65
N ASP A 536 2.24 -11.23 -9.96
CA ASP A 536 3.36 -10.47 -10.52
C ASP A 536 3.22 -8.95 -10.28
N TYR A 537 2.01 -8.39 -10.35
CA TYR A 537 1.70 -7.02 -9.92
C TYR A 537 2.01 -6.77 -8.45
N ASN A 538 1.77 -7.76 -7.56
CA ASN A 538 2.16 -7.65 -6.16
C ASN A 538 3.69 -7.59 -6.01
N LYS A 539 4.41 -8.44 -6.75
CA LYS A 539 5.88 -8.44 -6.76
C LYS A 539 6.41 -7.11 -7.29
N LEU A 540 5.85 -6.60 -8.40
CA LEU A 540 6.28 -5.35 -9.03
C LEU A 540 6.09 -4.16 -8.09
N LEU A 541 4.90 -4.02 -7.49
CA LEU A 541 4.62 -2.99 -6.49
C LEU A 541 5.62 -3.06 -5.33
N SER A 542 5.92 -4.26 -4.81
CA SER A 542 6.88 -4.42 -3.71
C SER A 542 8.33 -4.07 -4.08
N ILE A 543 8.71 -4.17 -5.37
CA ILE A 543 10.05 -3.76 -5.83
C ILE A 543 10.10 -2.25 -6.08
N LEU A 544 9.07 -1.65 -6.69
CA LEU A 544 9.00 -0.19 -6.86
C LEU A 544 8.98 0.53 -5.50
N GLU A 545 8.30 -0.04 -4.50
CA GLU A 545 8.36 0.42 -3.10
C GLU A 545 9.74 0.24 -2.44
N MET A 546 10.56 -0.70 -2.92
CA MET A 546 11.94 -0.90 -2.47
C MET A 546 12.89 0.10 -3.13
N GLN A 547 12.73 0.36 -4.43
CA GLN A 547 13.48 1.42 -5.13
C GLN A 547 13.23 2.79 -4.53
N LEU A 548 11.97 3.15 -4.21
CA LEU A 548 11.67 4.40 -3.51
C LEU A 548 12.45 4.52 -2.19
N LYS A 549 12.53 3.44 -1.40
CA LYS A 549 13.31 3.44 -0.15
C LYS A 549 14.82 3.59 -0.39
N GLN A 550 15.35 2.98 -1.44
CA GLN A 550 16.77 3.12 -1.81
C GLN A 550 17.08 4.55 -2.25
N LEU A 551 16.27 5.13 -3.14
CA LEU A 551 16.38 6.53 -3.56
C LEU A 551 16.29 7.51 -2.39
N LEU A 552 15.37 7.28 -1.45
CA LEU A 552 15.29 8.06 -0.21
C LEU A 552 16.53 7.85 0.67
N SER A 553 17.10 6.65 0.73
CA SER A 553 18.33 6.39 1.49
C SER A 553 19.55 7.10 0.88
N ILE A 554 19.69 7.10 -0.45
CA ILE A 554 20.73 7.83 -1.19
C ILE A 554 20.57 9.34 -0.95
N LYS A 555 19.34 9.87 -1.13
CA LYS A 555 18.98 11.26 -0.82
C LYS A 555 19.35 11.67 0.61
N ILE A 556 19.01 10.84 1.60
CA ILE A 556 19.30 11.12 3.02
C ILE A 556 20.81 11.09 3.29
N ALA A 557 21.57 10.19 2.67
CA ALA A 557 23.04 10.20 2.78
C ALA A 557 23.64 11.50 2.21
N MET A 558 23.13 11.99 1.07
CA MET A 558 23.59 13.21 0.41
C MET A 558 23.18 14.50 1.14
N ILE A 559 21.92 14.64 1.55
CA ILE A 559 21.42 15.85 2.25
C ILE A 559 22.13 16.06 3.59
N ASN A 560 22.43 14.98 4.31
CA ASN A 560 23.21 15.08 5.55
C ASN A 560 24.67 15.48 5.31
N GLY A 561 25.12 15.54 4.06
CA GLY A 561 26.45 15.95 3.62
C GLY A 561 27.56 14.97 3.98
N PHE A 562 28.48 14.70 3.06
CA PHE A 562 29.77 14.11 3.40
C PHE A 562 30.71 15.19 3.99
N SER A 563 31.51 14.84 4.99
CA SER A 563 32.59 15.68 5.53
C SER A 563 33.57 16.11 4.43
N LYS A 564 34.27 17.24 4.58
CA LYS A 564 35.28 17.68 3.57
C LYS A 564 36.28 16.56 3.24
N LEU A 565 36.66 15.75 4.24
CA LEU A 565 37.58 14.63 4.13
C LEU A 565 36.99 13.44 3.35
N ALA A 566 35.84 12.87 3.78
CA ALA A 566 35.19 11.78 3.03
C ALA A 566 34.80 12.19 1.61
N SER A 567 34.38 13.44 1.43
CA SER A 567 34.07 14.05 0.14
C SER A 567 35.27 14.03 -0.81
N ARG A 568 36.46 14.44 -0.33
CA ARG A 568 37.69 14.54 -1.13
C ARG A 568 38.40 13.21 -1.33
N GLU A 569 38.53 12.40 -0.28
CA GLU A 569 39.41 11.22 -0.32
C GLU A 569 38.66 9.90 -0.60
N LEU A 570 37.32 9.82 -0.37
CA LEU A 570 36.53 8.61 -0.65
C LEU A 570 35.54 8.78 -1.81
N ILE A 571 34.83 9.89 -1.88
CA ILE A 571 33.79 10.11 -2.91
C ILE A 571 34.39 10.66 -4.21
N THR A 572 35.31 11.63 -4.15
CA THR A 572 35.87 12.26 -5.37
C THR A 572 36.57 11.26 -6.30
N PRO A 573 37.40 10.30 -5.84
CA PRO A 573 37.99 9.28 -6.71
C PRO A 573 36.97 8.32 -7.35
N LEU A 574 35.76 8.23 -6.76
CA LEU A 574 34.68 7.39 -7.28
C LEU A 574 33.72 8.14 -8.23
N ILE A 575 33.83 9.47 -8.38
CA ILE A 575 32.91 10.25 -9.24
C ILE A 575 32.75 9.62 -10.63
N PRO A 576 33.81 9.33 -11.41
CA PRO A 576 33.64 8.82 -12.77
C PRO A 576 32.95 7.44 -12.80
N PHE A 577 33.23 6.60 -11.80
CA PHE A 577 32.60 5.29 -11.66
C PHE A 577 31.12 5.38 -11.27
N ILE A 578 30.76 6.39 -10.46
CA ILE A 578 29.36 6.67 -10.07
C ILE A 578 28.60 7.27 -11.25
N GLU A 579 29.20 8.22 -11.98
CA GLU A 579 28.60 8.87 -13.15
C GLU A 579 28.28 7.85 -14.24
N CYS A 580 29.26 7.04 -14.68
CA CYS A 580 29.03 5.97 -15.66
C CYS A 580 27.94 4.97 -15.20
N LEU A 581 27.89 4.64 -13.90
CA LEU A 581 26.90 3.72 -13.35
C LEU A 581 25.50 4.33 -13.31
N VAL A 582 25.37 5.63 -12.99
CA VAL A 582 24.08 6.34 -12.99
C VAL A 582 23.61 6.59 -14.42
N GLU A 583 24.51 6.88 -15.36
CA GLU A 583 24.23 6.99 -16.79
C GLU A 583 23.73 5.65 -17.37
N GLU A 584 24.40 4.54 -17.05
CA GLU A 584 23.98 3.21 -17.50
C GLU A 584 22.62 2.79 -16.90
N VAL A 585 22.35 3.07 -15.62
CA VAL A 585 21.01 2.85 -15.04
C VAL A 585 19.96 3.78 -15.65
N TYR A 586 20.33 5.01 -16.02
CA TYR A 586 19.45 5.95 -16.71
C TYR A 586 19.09 5.43 -18.12
N LEU A 587 20.07 4.89 -18.83
CA LEU A 587 19.91 4.23 -20.14
C LEU A 587 19.04 2.99 -20.02
N GLN A 588 19.29 2.10 -19.06
CA GLN A 588 18.45 0.92 -18.78
C GLN A 588 17.01 1.28 -18.46
N MET A 589 16.78 2.32 -17.65
CA MET A 589 15.43 2.81 -17.40
C MET A 589 14.79 3.33 -18.69
N GLY A 590 15.53 4.04 -19.55
CA GLY A 590 15.10 4.42 -20.89
C GLY A 590 14.68 3.21 -21.74
N LEU A 591 15.60 2.28 -21.98
CA LEU A 591 15.37 1.05 -22.76
C LEU A 591 14.16 0.26 -22.23
N MET A 592 14.03 0.08 -20.90
CA MET A 592 12.85 -0.54 -20.31
C MET A 592 11.57 0.26 -20.59
N ILE A 593 11.58 1.59 -20.41
CA ILE A 593 10.44 2.46 -20.70
C ILE A 593 10.03 2.35 -22.17
N ASP A 594 10.99 2.25 -23.10
CA ASP A 594 10.75 2.20 -24.54
C ASP A 594 10.24 0.80 -24.98
N ILE A 595 10.82 -0.29 -24.48
CA ILE A 595 10.30 -1.66 -24.65
C ILE A 595 8.84 -1.73 -24.18
N LEU A 596 8.53 -1.17 -23.00
CA LEU A 596 7.23 -1.33 -22.37
C LEU A 596 6.17 -0.37 -22.95
N SER A 597 6.58 0.84 -23.36
CA SER A 597 5.71 1.82 -24.03
C SER A 597 5.49 1.51 -25.52
N SER A 598 6.34 0.68 -26.14
CA SER A 598 6.17 0.29 -27.54
C SER A 598 4.76 -0.29 -27.83
N ASN A 599 4.06 0.40 -28.73
CA ASN A 599 2.87 -0.09 -29.43
C ASN A 599 3.32 -1.01 -30.58
N LEU A 600 3.95 -2.13 -30.22
CA LEU A 600 4.57 -3.06 -31.17
C LEU A 600 3.69 -3.45 -32.38
N PRO A 601 2.35 -3.61 -32.25
CA PRO A 601 1.49 -3.93 -33.40
C PRO A 601 1.38 -2.87 -34.51
N GLU A 602 1.64 -1.58 -34.22
CA GLU A 602 1.31 -0.50 -35.17
C GLU A 602 2.43 -0.19 -36.17
N PHE A 603 3.70 -0.24 -35.76
CA PHE A 603 4.84 0.12 -36.62
C PHE A 603 5.05 -0.82 -37.81
N LEU A 604 4.86 -2.14 -37.64
CA LEU A 604 5.02 -3.08 -38.73
C LEU A 604 3.94 -2.94 -39.82
N ASN A 605 2.71 -2.54 -39.44
CA ASN A 605 1.58 -2.50 -40.37
C ASN A 605 1.73 -1.37 -41.40
N ASN A 606 2.27 -0.22 -41.00
CA ASN A 606 2.48 0.91 -41.91
C ASN A 606 3.61 0.65 -42.92
N ASN A 607 4.71 0.00 -42.51
CA ASN A 607 5.80 -0.32 -43.44
C ASN A 607 5.40 -1.41 -44.46
N GLN A 608 4.52 -2.36 -44.09
CA GLN A 608 4.07 -3.39 -45.03
C GLN A 608 3.15 -2.85 -46.14
N ASN A 609 2.37 -1.80 -45.85
CA ASN A 609 1.54 -1.13 -46.86
C ASN A 609 2.35 -0.33 -47.90
N ILE A 610 3.66 -0.13 -47.68
CA ILE A 610 4.56 0.58 -48.61
C ILE A 610 5.31 -0.39 -49.55
N GLN A 611 5.44 -1.68 -49.20
CA GLN A 611 6.15 -2.68 -50.01
C GLN A 611 5.26 -3.77 -50.65
N ASN A 612 4.06 -4.05 -50.13
CA ASN A 612 3.21 -5.12 -50.66
C ASN A 612 2.26 -4.66 -51.78
N ASN A 613 2.82 -4.30 -52.93
CA ASN A 613 2.12 -4.37 -54.21
C ASN A 613 2.75 -5.54 -55.00
N ASN A 614 1.93 -6.49 -55.47
CA ASN A 614 2.33 -7.73 -56.15
C ASN A 614 3.03 -8.82 -55.29
N ASN A 615 2.29 -9.48 -54.38
CA ASN A 615 2.22 -10.95 -54.25
C ASN A 615 1.46 -11.38 -52.97
N SER A 616 0.18 -11.76 -53.11
CA SER A 616 -0.66 -12.21 -51.98
C SER A 616 -0.60 -13.72 -51.80
N ASN A 617 -0.30 -14.17 -50.56
CA ASN A 617 -1.07 -15.17 -49.79
C ASN A 617 -0.29 -15.80 -48.60
N ASN A 618 1.05 -15.74 -48.56
CA ASN A 618 1.86 -16.43 -47.53
C ASN A 618 2.26 -15.57 -46.31
N ASN A 619 2.02 -14.25 -46.31
CA ASN A 619 2.71 -13.33 -45.39
C ASN A 619 2.18 -13.28 -43.94
N GLN A 620 1.06 -13.92 -43.59
CA GLN A 620 0.44 -13.68 -42.28
C GLN A 620 1.22 -14.29 -41.09
N ASN A 621 1.93 -15.40 -41.29
CA ASN A 621 2.82 -15.97 -40.26
C ASN A 621 4.08 -15.11 -40.02
N ASN A 622 4.61 -14.47 -41.07
CA ASN A 622 5.82 -13.64 -40.97
C ASN A 622 5.65 -12.42 -40.04
N ASN A 623 4.41 -12.00 -39.77
CA ASN A 623 4.12 -10.82 -38.95
C ASN A 623 4.20 -11.08 -37.44
N ASN A 624 3.95 -12.32 -37.01
CA ASN A 624 4.13 -12.68 -35.60
C ASN A 624 5.62 -12.86 -35.29
N ASN A 625 6.35 -13.57 -36.15
CA ASN A 625 7.79 -13.78 -36.01
C ASN A 625 8.55 -12.45 -35.91
N LYS A 626 8.29 -11.49 -36.80
CA LYS A 626 8.94 -10.16 -36.77
C LYS A 626 8.71 -9.38 -35.47
N ASN A 627 7.53 -9.51 -34.85
CA ASN A 627 7.29 -8.89 -33.55
C ASN A 627 8.10 -9.57 -32.43
N GLU A 628 8.19 -10.90 -32.45
CA GLU A 628 8.98 -11.66 -31.48
C GLU A 628 10.50 -11.46 -31.66
N GLU A 629 10.97 -11.38 -32.91
CA GLU A 629 12.34 -10.99 -33.29
C GLU A 629 12.71 -9.61 -32.71
N ILE A 630 11.86 -8.59 -32.89
CA ILE A 630 12.10 -7.25 -32.34
C ILE A 630 12.10 -7.27 -30.81
N ILE A 631 11.16 -7.96 -30.15
CA ILE A 631 11.17 -8.11 -28.69
C ILE A 631 12.49 -8.76 -28.25
N ASN A 632 12.91 -9.85 -28.91
CA ASN A 632 14.09 -10.60 -28.51
C ASN A 632 15.39 -9.81 -28.77
N MET A 633 15.46 -9.01 -29.84
CA MET A 633 16.60 -8.12 -30.15
C MET A 633 16.73 -6.98 -29.14
N VAL A 634 15.65 -6.26 -28.81
CA VAL A 634 15.73 -5.18 -27.81
C VAL A 634 15.88 -5.75 -26.39
N SER A 635 15.35 -6.96 -26.13
CA SER A 635 15.63 -7.68 -24.87
C SER A 635 17.08 -8.11 -24.76
N SER A 636 17.74 -8.60 -25.83
CA SER A 636 19.15 -8.99 -25.75
C SER A 636 20.07 -7.78 -25.56
N VAL A 637 19.80 -6.64 -26.20
CA VAL A 637 20.50 -5.38 -25.91
C VAL A 637 20.35 -4.99 -24.43
N LEU A 638 19.12 -5.08 -23.87
CA LEU A 638 18.89 -4.80 -22.45
C LEU A 638 19.60 -5.80 -21.51
N TYR A 639 19.64 -7.09 -21.85
CA TYR A 639 20.34 -8.09 -21.05
C TYR A 639 21.86 -7.93 -21.09
N ASN A 640 22.43 -7.61 -22.26
CA ASN A 640 23.86 -7.26 -22.39
C ASN A 640 24.20 -6.06 -21.50
N SER A 641 23.40 -4.99 -21.56
CA SER A 641 23.51 -3.81 -20.69
C SER A 641 23.45 -4.16 -19.18
N PHE A 642 22.61 -5.12 -18.77
CA PHE A 642 22.60 -5.61 -17.38
C PHE A 642 23.88 -6.38 -17.00
N ASP A 643 24.44 -7.17 -17.91
CA ASP A 643 25.69 -7.92 -17.67
C ASP A 643 26.91 -6.97 -17.67
N GLU A 644 26.94 -5.97 -18.54
CA GLU A 644 27.90 -4.85 -18.54
C GLU A 644 27.80 -4.02 -17.25
N THR A 645 26.58 -3.80 -16.74
CA THR A 645 26.35 -3.15 -15.44
C THR A 645 26.81 -4.01 -14.27
N GLU A 646 26.65 -5.32 -14.34
CA GLU A 646 27.16 -6.22 -13.30
C GLU A 646 28.69 -6.21 -13.29
N GLU A 647 29.35 -6.14 -14.46
CA GLU A 647 30.80 -5.90 -14.55
C GLU A 647 31.18 -4.51 -14.02
N LEU A 648 30.45 -3.45 -14.38
CA LEU A 648 30.69 -2.08 -13.92
C LEU A 648 30.53 -1.96 -12.40
N VAL A 649 29.48 -2.53 -11.80
CA VAL A 649 29.29 -2.57 -10.34
C VAL A 649 30.45 -3.32 -9.66
N ASN A 650 30.96 -4.39 -10.26
CA ASN A 650 32.16 -5.07 -9.76
C ASN A 650 33.43 -4.19 -9.92
N LYS A 651 33.57 -3.40 -10.99
CA LYS A 651 34.64 -2.39 -11.13
C LYS A 651 34.53 -1.29 -10.08
N VAL A 652 33.35 -0.69 -9.87
CA VAL A 652 33.13 0.36 -8.83
C VAL A 652 33.39 -0.19 -7.43
N LYS A 653 32.99 -1.44 -7.17
CA LYS A 653 33.26 -2.14 -5.89
C LYS A 653 34.75 -2.40 -5.67
N SER A 654 35.50 -2.75 -6.72
CA SER A 654 36.96 -2.89 -6.66
C SER A 654 37.66 -1.55 -6.50
N ALA A 655 37.23 -0.50 -7.21
CA ALA A 655 37.72 0.87 -7.02
C ALA A 655 37.43 1.37 -5.60
N PHE A 656 36.25 1.09 -5.04
CA PHE A 656 35.94 1.43 -3.64
C PHE A 656 36.79 0.62 -2.65
N LYS A 657 37.11 -0.66 -2.90
CA LYS A 657 38.09 -1.42 -2.09
C LYS A 657 39.46 -0.72 -2.15
N GLN A 658 39.96 -0.38 -3.34
CA GLN A 658 41.25 0.31 -3.51
C GLN A 658 41.28 1.68 -2.82
N VAL A 659 40.27 2.53 -3.03
CA VAL A 659 40.18 3.87 -2.43
C VAL A 659 40.09 3.80 -0.90
N VAL A 660 39.40 2.80 -0.36
CA VAL A 660 39.39 2.52 1.08
C VAL A 660 40.75 2.02 1.56
N ASP A 661 41.41 1.11 0.84
CA ASP A 661 42.73 0.58 1.18
C ASP A 661 43.81 1.69 1.13
N GLU A 662 43.71 2.64 0.19
CA GLU A 662 44.57 3.82 0.08
C GLU A 662 44.29 4.81 1.23
N TYR A 663 43.02 5.09 1.53
CA TYR A 663 42.62 5.89 2.68
C TYR A 663 43.14 5.32 4.01
N GLN A 664 43.16 3.98 4.14
CA GLN A 664 43.70 3.29 5.32
C GLN A 664 45.24 3.26 5.38
N LYS A 665 45.93 3.32 4.24
CA LYS A 665 47.41 3.39 4.16
C LYS A 665 47.94 4.81 4.39
N GLY A 666 47.20 5.84 3.97
CA GLY A 666 47.55 7.23 4.20
C GLY A 666 47.35 7.66 5.65
N ASN A 667 48.13 8.64 6.12
CA ASN A 667 48.02 9.23 7.46
C ASN A 667 46.81 10.20 7.58
N HIS A 668 45.65 9.83 7.04
CA HIS A 668 44.43 10.64 7.10
C HIS A 668 43.76 10.56 8.48
N PRO A 669 43.08 11.64 8.94
CA PRO A 669 42.28 11.58 10.17
C PRO A 669 41.20 10.50 10.09
N ILE A 670 40.92 9.81 11.20
CA ILE A 670 39.88 8.77 11.24
C ILE A 670 38.50 9.41 11.03
N LEU A 671 37.76 8.94 10.02
CA LEU A 671 36.37 9.37 9.78
C LEU A 671 35.46 8.94 10.93
N SER A 672 34.58 9.84 11.37
CA SER A 672 33.57 9.46 12.37
C SER A 672 32.62 8.41 11.79
N GLY A 673 32.25 7.40 12.57
CA GLY A 673 31.41 6.28 12.11
C GLY A 673 30.12 6.72 11.38
N THR A 674 29.54 7.85 11.77
CA THR A 674 28.40 8.51 11.10
C THR A 674 28.68 8.90 9.65
N GLU A 675 29.86 9.44 9.35
CA GLU A 675 30.28 9.82 7.99
C GLU A 675 30.49 8.59 7.13
N VAL A 676 31.16 7.57 7.68
CA VAL A 676 31.33 6.30 6.97
C VAL A 676 29.96 5.65 6.72
N SER A 677 28.98 5.76 7.63
CA SER A 677 27.61 5.26 7.42
C SER A 677 26.87 5.99 6.32
N LYS A 678 27.09 7.30 6.12
CA LYS A 678 26.58 8.01 4.93
C LYS A 678 27.20 7.44 3.66
N VAL A 679 28.53 7.30 3.60
CA VAL A 679 29.26 6.77 2.44
C VAL A 679 28.81 5.34 2.12
N HIS A 680 28.74 4.46 3.11
CA HIS A 680 28.31 3.08 2.92
C HIS A 680 26.85 2.98 2.45
N TYR A 681 25.90 3.70 3.06
CA TYR A 681 24.51 3.68 2.58
C TYR A 681 24.34 4.29 1.20
N PHE A 682 25.15 5.30 0.85
CA PHE A 682 25.16 5.89 -0.48
C PHE A 682 25.60 4.84 -1.52
N ILE A 683 26.78 4.24 -1.34
CA ILE A 683 27.34 3.22 -2.25
C ILE A 683 26.50 1.94 -2.27
N HIS A 684 26.07 1.42 -1.11
CA HIS A 684 25.22 0.22 -1.03
C HIS A 684 23.81 0.48 -1.59
N GLY A 685 23.23 1.66 -1.33
CA GLY A 685 21.94 2.04 -1.89
C GLY A 685 21.99 2.10 -3.41
N LEU A 686 23.06 2.68 -3.96
CA LEU A 686 23.35 2.77 -5.39
C LEU A 686 23.53 1.37 -6.02
N PHE A 687 24.40 0.52 -5.47
CA PHE A 687 24.58 -0.86 -5.94
C PHE A 687 23.29 -1.69 -5.84
N SER A 688 22.56 -1.60 -4.72
CA SER A 688 21.32 -2.34 -4.52
C SER A 688 20.20 -1.87 -5.46
N LEU A 689 20.24 -0.62 -5.93
CA LEU A 689 19.33 -0.08 -6.94
C LEU A 689 19.71 -0.53 -8.37
N THR A 690 21.00 -0.58 -8.72
CA THR A 690 21.47 -1.06 -10.04
C THR A 690 21.09 -2.52 -10.28
N LEU A 691 21.46 -3.43 -9.37
CA LEU A 691 21.22 -4.87 -9.46
C LEU A 691 19.73 -5.25 -9.41
N GLN A 692 18.85 -4.31 -9.03
CA GLN A 692 17.41 -4.50 -9.06
C GLN A 692 16.77 -4.20 -10.42
N GLN A 693 17.41 -3.46 -11.32
CA GLN A 693 16.84 -3.17 -12.64
C GLN A 693 16.59 -4.46 -13.45
N ARG A 694 17.51 -5.42 -13.42
CA ARG A 694 17.35 -6.77 -14.02
C ARG A 694 16.08 -7.49 -13.53
N ASN A 695 15.86 -7.49 -12.22
CA ASN A 695 14.66 -8.08 -11.59
C ASN A 695 13.35 -7.38 -11.96
N ILE A 696 13.41 -6.11 -12.35
CA ILE A 696 12.28 -5.28 -12.77
C ILE A 696 11.99 -5.50 -14.24
N ALA A 697 13.01 -5.51 -15.10
CA ALA A 697 12.91 -5.88 -16.51
C ALA A 697 12.28 -7.27 -16.68
N ASP A 698 12.84 -8.30 -16.03
CA ASP A 698 12.31 -9.67 -16.08
C ASP A 698 10.81 -9.72 -15.73
N LEU A 699 10.41 -8.98 -14.70
CA LEU A 699 9.05 -8.96 -14.21
C LEU A 699 8.11 -8.15 -15.12
N LEU A 700 8.57 -7.05 -15.69
CA LEU A 700 7.81 -6.21 -16.61
C LEU A 700 7.66 -6.86 -17.99
N ILE A 701 8.70 -7.52 -18.49
CA ILE A 701 8.66 -8.37 -19.69
C ILE A 701 7.70 -9.54 -19.46
N LYS A 702 7.80 -10.24 -18.31
CA LYS A 702 6.85 -11.31 -17.93
C LYS A 702 5.40 -10.81 -17.85
N VAL A 703 5.19 -9.61 -17.30
CA VAL A 703 3.87 -8.96 -17.21
C VAL A 703 3.35 -8.54 -18.60
N LYS A 704 4.17 -7.93 -19.45
CA LYS A 704 3.82 -7.57 -20.85
C LYS A 704 3.49 -8.83 -21.67
N ARG A 705 4.25 -9.92 -21.52
CA ARG A 705 3.97 -11.24 -22.12
C ARG A 705 2.68 -11.90 -21.60
N GLN A 706 2.27 -11.64 -20.36
CA GLN A 706 0.99 -12.13 -19.79
C GLN A 706 -0.23 -11.25 -20.12
N GLN A 707 -0.05 -10.01 -20.59
CA GLN A 707 -1.17 -9.12 -20.88
C GLN A 707 -1.93 -9.53 -22.14
N HIS A 708 -3.26 -9.50 -22.08
CA HIS A 708 -4.11 -9.80 -23.22
C HIS A 708 -3.95 -8.75 -24.34
N LEU A 709 -3.45 -9.20 -25.49
CA LEU A 709 -3.36 -8.41 -26.73
C LEU A 709 -4.73 -8.03 -27.33
N GLU A 710 -5.83 -8.64 -26.86
CA GLU A 710 -7.19 -8.26 -27.23
C GLU A 710 -7.46 -6.78 -26.90
N SER A 711 -8.44 -6.16 -27.58
CA SER A 711 -8.87 -4.81 -27.21
C SER A 711 -9.56 -4.81 -25.84
N VAL A 712 -9.41 -3.72 -25.08
CA VAL A 712 -10.03 -3.51 -23.76
C VAL A 712 -11.55 -3.75 -23.78
N ARG A 713 -12.22 -3.38 -24.89
CA ARG A 713 -13.67 -3.58 -25.10
C ARG A 713 -14.03 -5.07 -25.16
N TRP A 714 -13.31 -5.83 -26.00
CA TRP A 714 -13.56 -7.26 -26.17
C TRP A 714 -13.26 -8.05 -24.89
N GLU A 715 -12.14 -7.76 -24.21
CA GLU A 715 -11.78 -8.35 -22.92
C GLU A 715 -12.88 -8.15 -21.87
N LEU A 716 -13.38 -6.91 -21.73
CA LEU A 716 -14.44 -6.56 -20.77
C LEU A 716 -15.78 -7.26 -21.06
N VAL A 717 -16.17 -7.40 -22.33
CA VAL A 717 -17.41 -8.07 -22.73
C VAL A 717 -17.30 -9.59 -22.59
N LYS A 718 -16.23 -10.18 -23.12
CA LYS A 718 -15.97 -11.62 -23.17
C LYS A 718 -15.74 -12.22 -21.79
N ASN A 719 -14.82 -11.64 -21.01
CA ASN A 719 -14.41 -12.17 -19.71
C ASN A 719 -15.16 -11.51 -18.54
N GLY A 720 -15.46 -10.21 -18.63
CA GLY A 720 -16.10 -9.46 -17.54
C GLY A 720 -17.62 -9.64 -17.46
N LEU A 721 -18.35 -9.12 -18.45
CA LEU A 721 -19.81 -9.00 -18.44
C LEU A 721 -20.52 -10.36 -18.24
N LEU A 722 -20.12 -11.37 -19.02
CA LEU A 722 -20.66 -12.72 -18.92
C LEU A 722 -20.34 -13.38 -17.55
N THR A 723 -19.17 -13.11 -16.97
CA THR A 723 -18.79 -13.64 -15.65
C THR A 723 -19.63 -13.00 -14.54
N ILE A 724 -19.81 -11.68 -14.56
CA ILE A 724 -20.63 -10.95 -13.58
C ILE A 724 -22.07 -11.50 -13.57
N LEU A 725 -22.69 -11.59 -14.74
CA LEU A 725 -24.11 -11.96 -14.88
C LEU A 725 -24.37 -13.46 -14.62
N LYS A 726 -23.41 -14.35 -14.86
CA LYS A 726 -23.52 -15.77 -14.49
C LYS A 726 -23.19 -16.02 -13.01
N ALA A 727 -22.31 -15.23 -12.39
CA ALA A 727 -21.75 -15.58 -11.08
C ALA A 727 -22.73 -15.46 -9.91
N PHE A 728 -23.71 -14.55 -9.93
CA PHE A 728 -24.72 -14.45 -8.86
C PHE A 728 -25.72 -15.62 -8.85
N PRO A 729 -26.38 -16.00 -9.97
CA PRO A 729 -27.24 -17.19 -9.97
C PRO A 729 -26.43 -18.48 -9.69
N LEU A 730 -25.21 -18.62 -10.24
CA LEU A 730 -24.33 -19.75 -9.90
C LEU A 730 -23.93 -19.76 -8.41
N PHE A 731 -23.77 -18.59 -7.78
CA PHE A 731 -23.53 -18.47 -6.35
C PHE A 731 -24.75 -18.90 -5.53
N ILE A 732 -25.97 -18.51 -5.91
CA ILE A 732 -27.21 -18.98 -5.26
C ILE A 732 -27.33 -20.51 -5.42
N ILE A 733 -27.18 -21.04 -6.63
CA ILE A 733 -27.25 -22.49 -6.91
C ILE A 733 -26.19 -23.24 -6.10
N LYS A 734 -24.94 -22.76 -6.06
CA LYS A 734 -23.86 -23.38 -5.26
C LYS A 734 -24.11 -23.27 -3.75
N TYR A 735 -24.78 -22.22 -3.29
CA TYR A 735 -25.15 -22.04 -1.88
C TYR A 735 -26.29 -22.97 -1.48
N LEU A 736 -27.36 -23.06 -2.28
CA LEU A 736 -28.47 -24.01 -2.10
C LEU A 736 -27.96 -25.46 -2.17
N LYS A 737 -27.16 -25.81 -3.18
CA LYS A 737 -26.53 -27.14 -3.29
C LYS A 737 -25.65 -27.46 -2.09
N LYS A 738 -24.94 -26.49 -1.49
CA LYS A 738 -24.16 -26.68 -0.26
C LYS A 738 -25.04 -26.83 1.00
N LEU A 739 -26.25 -26.27 1.04
CA LEU A 739 -27.21 -26.50 2.11
C LEU A 739 -27.83 -27.90 2.01
N ILE A 740 -28.21 -28.33 0.80
CA ILE A 740 -28.80 -29.65 0.53
C ILE A 740 -27.78 -30.77 0.80
N ILE A 741 -26.62 -30.75 0.15
CA ILE A 741 -25.60 -31.81 0.27
C ILE A 741 -25.06 -31.93 1.71
N LYS A 742 -24.96 -30.82 2.47
CA LYS A 742 -24.56 -30.89 3.89
C LYS A 742 -25.63 -31.57 4.78
N SER A 743 -26.84 -31.79 4.29
CA SER A 743 -27.86 -32.64 4.92
C SER A 743 -27.75 -34.12 4.54
N GLU A 744 -27.03 -34.46 3.46
CA GLU A 744 -26.92 -35.82 2.91
C GLU A 744 -25.64 -36.51 3.40
N ASN A 745 -24.46 -35.90 3.20
CA ASN A 745 -23.16 -36.45 3.65
C ASN A 745 -23.02 -36.62 5.17
N LYS A 746 -24.00 -36.16 5.98
CA LYS A 746 -24.05 -36.42 7.43
C LYS A 746 -24.96 -37.62 7.79
N LYS A 747 -25.52 -38.33 6.81
CA LYS A 747 -26.23 -39.62 6.99
C LYS A 747 -25.33 -40.84 6.80
N GLU A 748 -24.21 -40.70 6.09
CA GLU A 748 -23.28 -41.80 5.77
C GLU A 748 -22.24 -42.04 6.89
N GLN A 749 -22.03 -41.07 7.77
CA GLN A 749 -21.25 -41.24 9.00
C GLN A 749 -22.20 -41.67 10.13
N GLY A 750 -22.36 -42.98 10.29
CA GLY A 750 -23.36 -43.63 11.15
C GLY A 750 -23.13 -43.50 12.67
N GLN A 751 -23.12 -42.29 13.20
CA GLN A 751 -23.35 -42.04 14.63
C GLN A 751 -24.82 -41.72 14.86
N GLU A 752 -25.44 -42.36 15.86
CA GLU A 752 -26.84 -42.21 16.23
C GLU A 752 -27.13 -40.89 16.99
N GLU A 753 -26.72 -39.74 16.43
CA GLU A 753 -27.33 -38.45 16.77
C GLU A 753 -28.78 -38.47 16.24
N GLY A 754 -29.73 -38.85 17.10
CA GLY A 754 -31.15 -39.06 16.76
C GLY A 754 -31.80 -37.89 16.01
N GLU A 755 -32.92 -38.17 15.31
CA GLU A 755 -33.49 -37.38 14.19
C GLU A 755 -33.71 -35.87 14.44
N ASP A 756 -32.60 -35.14 14.41
CA ASP A 756 -32.52 -33.69 14.40
C ASP A 756 -33.10 -33.22 13.06
N SER A 757 -34.40 -32.92 13.07
CA SER A 757 -35.17 -32.58 11.87
C SER A 757 -34.50 -31.45 11.08
N VAL A 758 -34.77 -31.37 9.77
CA VAL A 758 -34.20 -30.33 8.90
C VAL A 758 -34.45 -28.92 9.47
N ILE A 759 -35.60 -28.74 10.12
CA ILE A 759 -35.97 -27.52 10.87
C ILE A 759 -35.00 -27.27 12.03
N ILE A 760 -34.71 -28.26 12.89
CA ILE A 760 -33.76 -28.10 14.00
C ILE A 760 -32.34 -27.80 13.49
N LYS A 761 -31.90 -28.46 12.40
CA LYS A 761 -30.60 -28.18 11.77
C LYS A 761 -30.52 -26.75 11.21
N ILE A 762 -31.60 -26.26 10.60
CA ILE A 762 -31.73 -24.85 10.17
C ILE A 762 -31.73 -23.90 11.38
N ILE A 763 -32.47 -24.20 12.45
CA ILE A 763 -32.50 -23.40 13.68
C ILE A 763 -31.11 -23.35 14.35
N LYS A 764 -30.38 -24.47 14.42
CA LYS A 764 -28.99 -24.52 14.91
C LYS A 764 -28.07 -23.66 14.02
N TRP A 765 -28.23 -23.71 12.70
CA TRP A 765 -27.48 -22.85 11.76
C TRP A 765 -27.82 -21.35 11.92
N ILE A 766 -29.09 -20.99 12.09
CA ILE A 766 -29.54 -19.61 12.38
C ILE A 766 -28.95 -19.14 13.72
N LYS A 767 -29.10 -19.93 14.78
CA LYS A 767 -28.57 -19.64 16.12
C LYS A 767 -27.05 -19.41 16.10
N PHE A 768 -26.32 -20.19 15.29
CA PHE A 768 -24.88 -20.00 15.08
C PHE A 768 -24.55 -18.70 14.32
N ASN A 769 -25.10 -18.52 13.12
CA ASN A 769 -24.67 -17.44 12.22
C ASN A 769 -25.09 -16.06 12.73
N PHE A 770 -26.32 -15.94 13.21
CA PHE A 770 -26.88 -14.70 13.73
C PHE A 770 -26.35 -14.44 15.16
N PHE A 771 -26.74 -15.28 16.12
CA PHE A 771 -26.55 -14.97 17.55
C PHE A 771 -25.12 -15.25 18.04
N LYS A 772 -24.55 -16.45 17.78
CA LYS A 772 -23.25 -16.86 18.37
C LYS A 772 -22.07 -15.97 17.95
N ASN A 773 -22.06 -15.44 16.73
CA ASN A 773 -20.96 -14.62 16.22
C ASN A 773 -20.90 -13.19 16.79
N ALA A 774 -21.85 -12.76 17.64
CA ALA A 774 -22.02 -11.39 18.15
C ALA A 774 -22.20 -10.27 17.08
N LYS A 775 -22.18 -10.63 15.79
CA LYS A 775 -22.29 -9.71 14.64
C LYS A 775 -23.73 -9.27 14.32
N TRP A 776 -24.74 -9.88 14.96
CA TRP A 776 -26.16 -9.51 14.83
C TRP A 776 -26.49 -8.07 15.22
N LYS A 777 -25.67 -7.43 16.07
CA LYS A 777 -25.96 -6.09 16.62
C LYS A 777 -26.21 -5.03 15.53
N TYR A 778 -25.39 -5.03 14.47
CA TYR A 778 -25.56 -4.08 13.35
C TYR A 778 -26.75 -4.44 12.44
N PRO A 779 -26.93 -5.68 11.93
CA PRO A 779 -28.16 -6.09 11.25
C PRO A 779 -29.46 -5.80 12.04
N PHE A 780 -29.44 -5.95 13.35
CA PHE A 780 -30.58 -5.63 14.23
C PHE A 780 -30.82 -4.10 14.31
N GLN A 781 -29.74 -3.33 14.45
CA GLN A 781 -29.77 -1.86 14.35
C GLN A 781 -30.29 -1.38 12.98
N VAL A 782 -29.97 -2.08 11.88
CA VAL A 782 -30.52 -1.82 10.53
C VAL A 782 -32.03 -2.06 10.51
N ALA A 783 -32.50 -3.21 11.00
CA ALA A 783 -33.92 -3.54 11.02
C ALA A 783 -34.74 -2.56 11.89
N ILE A 784 -34.22 -2.14 13.05
CA ILE A 784 -34.84 -1.07 13.87
C ILE A 784 -34.78 0.28 13.15
N GLY A 785 -33.65 0.67 12.54
CA GLY A 785 -33.53 1.95 11.82
C GLY A 785 -34.48 2.08 10.64
N LEU A 786 -34.71 0.98 9.93
CA LEU A 786 -35.67 0.89 8.84
C LEU A 786 -37.10 1.11 9.36
N LEU A 787 -37.53 0.34 10.35
CA LEU A 787 -38.93 0.37 10.80
C LEU A 787 -39.28 1.52 11.73
N SER A 788 -38.33 2.01 12.52
CA SER A 788 -38.52 3.21 13.35
C SER A 788 -38.66 4.50 12.52
N THR A 789 -38.33 4.47 11.22
CA THR A 789 -38.71 5.55 10.29
C THR A 789 -39.95 5.21 9.48
N ILE A 790 -40.09 3.99 8.96
CA ILE A 790 -41.29 3.63 8.16
C ILE A 790 -42.58 3.77 8.99
N ILE A 791 -42.62 3.26 10.22
CA ILE A 791 -43.88 3.20 11.00
C ILE A 791 -44.44 4.60 11.32
N PRO A 792 -43.67 5.59 11.83
CA PRO A 792 -44.19 6.92 12.06
C PRO A 792 -44.67 7.61 10.78
N PHE A 793 -43.87 7.58 9.70
CA PHE A 793 -44.28 8.22 8.44
C PHE A 793 -45.52 7.55 7.85
N TYR A 794 -45.60 6.22 7.81
CA TYR A 794 -46.77 5.51 7.29
C TYR A 794 -48.08 5.90 8.01
N TYR A 795 -48.08 6.01 9.35
CA TYR A 795 -49.29 6.33 10.12
C TYR A 795 -49.61 7.82 10.25
N PHE A 796 -48.62 8.72 10.32
CA PHE A 796 -48.88 10.17 10.40
C PHE A 796 -49.18 10.78 9.03
N GLU A 797 -48.59 10.25 7.96
CA GLU A 797 -48.58 10.89 6.64
C GLU A 797 -49.75 10.39 5.77
N GLY A 798 -50.00 9.08 5.76
CA GLY A 798 -51.00 8.41 4.92
C GLY A 798 -52.47 8.61 5.31
N TRP A 799 -52.78 9.43 6.32
CA TRP A 799 -54.16 9.59 6.85
C TRP A 799 -54.62 11.04 7.07
N SER A 800 -53.83 12.05 6.69
CA SER A 800 -54.23 13.46 6.87
C SER A 800 -53.74 14.44 5.80
N TYR A 801 -52.56 14.21 5.17
CA TYR A 801 -52.01 15.16 4.20
C TYR A 801 -51.29 14.44 3.05
N ASN A 802 -52.02 14.20 1.94
CA ASN A 802 -51.51 13.50 0.75
C ASN A 802 -50.20 14.09 0.18
N GLU A 803 -49.97 15.40 0.33
CA GLU A 803 -48.76 16.06 -0.17
C GLU A 803 -47.49 15.63 0.55
N LEU A 804 -47.55 15.32 1.85
CA LEU A 804 -46.37 14.93 2.62
C LEU A 804 -45.85 13.54 2.23
N VAL A 805 -46.70 12.62 1.75
CA VAL A 805 -46.38 11.21 1.46
C VAL A 805 -45.18 11.05 0.51
N ILE A 806 -44.97 12.01 -0.40
CA ILE A 806 -43.83 12.01 -1.34
C ILE A 806 -42.49 12.31 -0.63
N HIS A 807 -42.53 12.88 0.57
CA HIS A 807 -41.37 13.39 1.29
C HIS A 807 -40.86 12.45 2.40
N GLY A 808 -41.73 11.69 3.08
CA GLY A 808 -41.33 10.70 4.08
C GLY A 808 -40.33 9.64 3.58
N VAL A 809 -40.42 9.27 2.30
CA VAL A 809 -39.44 8.43 1.57
C VAL A 809 -38.00 8.89 1.82
N TRP A 810 -37.74 10.20 1.79
CA TRP A 810 -36.38 10.75 1.92
C TRP A 810 -35.83 10.66 3.34
N THR A 811 -36.68 10.61 4.36
CA THR A 811 -36.26 10.32 5.75
C THR A 811 -35.82 8.86 5.86
N CYS A 812 -36.68 7.91 5.45
CA CYS A 812 -36.40 6.48 5.49
C CYS A 812 -35.14 6.10 4.67
N ALA A 813 -35.05 6.62 3.44
CA ALA A 813 -33.88 6.45 2.58
C ALA A 813 -32.63 7.09 3.18
N THR A 814 -32.75 8.20 3.92
CA THR A 814 -31.59 8.80 4.61
C THR A 814 -31.04 7.91 5.70
N VAL A 815 -31.88 7.34 6.56
CA VAL A 815 -31.42 6.42 7.61
C VAL A 815 -30.72 5.21 7.00
N MET A 816 -31.29 4.58 5.98
CA MET A 816 -30.65 3.44 5.29
C MET A 816 -29.37 3.79 4.53
N LEU A 817 -29.27 4.98 3.93
CA LEU A 817 -28.09 5.39 3.17
C LEU A 817 -26.95 5.90 4.05
N VAL A 818 -27.24 6.56 5.18
CA VAL A 818 -26.24 7.14 6.09
C VAL A 818 -25.70 6.13 7.10
N MET A 819 -26.52 5.21 7.62
CA MET A 819 -26.11 4.37 8.75
C MET A 819 -24.91 3.47 8.39
N VAL A 820 -23.92 3.48 9.29
CA VAL A 820 -22.72 2.63 9.28
C VAL A 820 -22.60 1.98 10.65
N SER A 821 -21.82 0.91 10.76
CA SER A 821 -21.53 0.25 12.04
C SER A 821 -20.76 1.10 13.05
N SER A 822 -20.26 2.28 12.68
CA SER A 822 -19.64 3.26 13.59
C SER A 822 -20.54 4.49 13.75
N VAL A 823 -20.64 4.98 14.99
CA VAL A 823 -21.27 6.26 15.33
C VAL A 823 -20.57 7.42 14.59
N GLY A 824 -19.24 7.45 14.57
CA GLY A 824 -18.47 8.46 13.84
C GLY A 824 -18.73 8.45 12.34
N ALA A 825 -18.58 7.29 11.70
CA ALA A 825 -18.83 7.15 10.26
C ALA A 825 -20.27 7.53 9.88
N THR A 826 -21.25 7.24 10.75
CA THR A 826 -22.66 7.64 10.60
C THR A 826 -22.84 9.15 10.71
N ILE A 827 -22.26 9.80 11.73
CA ILE A 827 -22.32 11.26 11.93
C ILE A 827 -21.65 11.99 10.76
N ARG A 828 -20.45 11.56 10.38
CA ARG A 828 -19.69 12.11 9.25
C ARG A 828 -20.50 12.04 7.95
N ARG A 829 -21.02 10.85 7.61
CA ARG A 829 -21.88 10.67 6.42
C ARG A 829 -23.19 11.43 6.53
N GLY A 830 -23.74 11.63 7.73
CA GLY A 830 -24.93 12.46 7.94
C GLY A 830 -24.68 13.93 7.59
N LEU A 831 -23.59 14.50 8.10
CA LEU A 831 -23.17 15.88 7.78
C LEU A 831 -22.79 16.03 6.30
N ASP A 832 -22.00 15.10 5.75
CA ASP A 832 -21.66 15.06 4.32
C ASP A 832 -22.93 15.05 3.45
N ARG A 833 -23.94 14.23 3.82
CA ARG A 833 -25.22 14.15 3.10
C ARG A 833 -26.02 15.44 3.18
N PHE A 834 -26.13 16.04 4.37
CA PHE A 834 -26.87 17.28 4.56
C PHE A 834 -26.25 18.42 3.74
N MET A 835 -24.93 18.63 3.85
CA MET A 835 -24.23 19.67 3.09
C MET A 835 -24.33 19.44 1.57
N ALA A 836 -24.13 18.21 1.12
CA ALA A 836 -24.28 17.85 -0.29
C ALA A 836 -25.72 18.04 -0.82
N THR A 837 -26.73 17.78 0.02
CA THR A 837 -28.15 18.00 -0.29
C THR A 837 -28.45 19.49 -0.45
N VAL A 838 -27.97 20.33 0.45
CA VAL A 838 -28.16 21.80 0.36
C VAL A 838 -27.51 22.34 -0.92
N ILE A 839 -26.26 21.94 -1.23
CA ILE A 839 -25.55 22.35 -2.45
C ILE A 839 -26.28 21.88 -3.71
N GLY A 840 -26.64 20.60 -3.78
CA GLY A 840 -27.34 20.02 -4.94
C GLY A 840 -28.76 20.56 -5.11
N GLY A 841 -29.44 20.89 -4.00
CA GLY A 841 -30.78 21.44 -4.00
C GLY A 841 -30.83 22.89 -4.48
N ILE A 842 -29.88 23.73 -4.05
CA ILE A 842 -29.73 25.10 -4.56
C ILE A 842 -29.44 25.10 -6.05
N ILE A 843 -28.47 24.29 -6.51
CA ILE A 843 -28.06 24.27 -7.92
C ILE A 843 -29.14 23.62 -8.80
N GLY A 844 -29.84 22.60 -8.30
CA GLY A 844 -31.00 22.00 -8.95
C GLY A 844 -32.14 23.01 -9.11
N PHE A 845 -32.50 23.75 -8.05
CA PHE A 845 -33.52 24.79 -8.12
C PHE A 845 -33.16 25.91 -9.11
N LEU A 846 -31.91 26.39 -9.11
CA LEU A 846 -31.44 27.39 -10.08
C LEU A 846 -31.52 26.87 -11.53
N THR A 847 -31.24 25.59 -11.74
CA THR A 847 -31.36 24.95 -13.05
C THR A 847 -32.81 24.81 -13.49
N SER A 848 -33.71 24.43 -12.58
CA SER A 848 -35.15 24.40 -12.84
C SER A 848 -35.73 25.79 -13.14
N LEU A 849 -35.26 26.83 -12.46
CA LEU A 849 -35.63 28.23 -12.72
C LEU A 849 -35.12 28.72 -14.08
N LEU A 850 -33.93 28.28 -14.53
CA LEU A 850 -33.49 28.49 -15.91
C LEU A 850 -34.39 27.74 -16.91
N CYS A 851 -34.82 26.52 -16.56
CA CYS A 851 -35.68 25.66 -17.38
C CYS A 851 -37.17 26.06 -17.37
N SER A 852 -37.62 27.03 -16.57
CA SER A 852 -38.98 27.59 -16.65
C SER A 852 -39.09 28.76 -17.63
N ILE A 853 -37.97 29.41 -17.94
CA ILE A 853 -37.87 30.53 -18.88
C ILE A 853 -37.73 30.04 -20.34
N ILE A 854 -37.22 28.82 -20.54
CA ILE A 854 -36.88 28.26 -21.85
C ILE A 854 -38.00 27.33 -22.34
N PRO A 855 -38.57 27.54 -23.55
CA PRO A 855 -39.60 26.67 -24.11
C PRO A 855 -39.04 25.29 -24.51
N SER A 856 -39.88 24.25 -24.40
CA SER A 856 -39.63 22.94 -25.00
C SER A 856 -39.63 23.05 -26.54
N PRO A 857 -38.75 22.35 -27.29
CA PRO A 857 -37.81 21.29 -26.87
C PRO A 857 -36.44 21.79 -26.34
N GLY A 858 -36.24 23.12 -26.22
CA GLY A 858 -34.97 23.68 -25.74
C GLY A 858 -34.69 23.36 -24.27
N LYS A 859 -35.75 23.28 -23.46
CA LYS A 859 -35.71 22.94 -22.03
C LYS A 859 -35.01 21.61 -21.76
N GLU A 860 -35.36 20.58 -22.50
CA GLU A 860 -34.88 19.20 -22.34
C GLU A 860 -33.39 19.09 -22.70
N ILE A 861 -32.95 19.82 -23.74
CA ILE A 861 -31.54 19.96 -24.11
C ILE A 861 -30.74 20.63 -22.98
N VAL A 862 -31.28 21.72 -22.40
CA VAL A 862 -30.64 22.42 -21.28
C VAL A 862 -30.54 21.54 -20.04
N ILE A 863 -31.57 20.75 -19.71
CA ILE A 863 -31.52 19.77 -18.61
C ILE A 863 -30.36 18.78 -18.81
N VAL A 864 -30.20 18.19 -20.00
CA VAL A 864 -29.11 17.23 -20.28
C VAL A 864 -27.74 17.92 -20.23
N VAL A 865 -27.57 19.09 -20.84
CA VAL A 865 -26.30 19.83 -20.86
C VAL A 865 -25.87 20.27 -19.45
N VAL A 866 -26.79 20.83 -18.65
CA VAL A 866 -26.46 21.25 -17.27
C VAL A 866 -26.23 20.03 -16.38
N THR A 867 -26.92 18.91 -16.61
CA THR A 867 -26.64 17.64 -15.92
C THR A 867 -25.25 17.10 -16.23
N PHE A 868 -24.84 17.10 -17.51
CA PHE A 868 -23.47 16.73 -17.91
C PHE A 868 -22.42 17.59 -17.18
N ILE A 869 -22.58 18.92 -17.22
CA ILE A 869 -21.65 19.87 -16.59
C ILE A 869 -21.61 19.68 -15.07
N PHE A 870 -22.77 19.55 -14.41
CA PHE A 870 -22.83 19.42 -12.95
C PHE A 870 -22.27 18.08 -12.47
N THR A 871 -22.62 16.97 -13.13
CA THR A 871 -22.02 15.66 -12.83
C THR A 871 -20.51 15.69 -13.01
N PHE A 872 -20.01 16.20 -14.14
CA PHE A 872 -18.56 16.34 -14.38
C PHE A 872 -17.86 17.13 -13.25
N LEU A 873 -18.47 18.21 -12.76
CA LEU A 873 -17.93 19.00 -11.64
C LEU A 873 -18.01 18.25 -10.30
N MET A 874 -19.05 17.47 -10.05
CA MET A 874 -19.21 16.68 -8.82
C MET A 874 -18.33 15.43 -8.78
N SER A 875 -17.97 14.86 -9.93
CA SER A 875 -17.03 13.74 -10.04
C SER A 875 -15.68 14.02 -9.37
N PHE A 876 -15.19 15.27 -9.36
CA PHE A 876 -13.93 15.60 -8.69
C PHE A 876 -14.02 15.42 -7.16
N PRO A 877 -14.94 16.05 -6.41
CA PRO A 877 -15.25 15.68 -5.03
C PRO A 877 -15.53 14.18 -4.84
N GLN A 878 -16.20 13.53 -5.80
CA GLN A 878 -16.55 12.11 -5.74
C GLN A 878 -15.30 11.20 -5.76
N GLN A 879 -14.27 11.58 -6.49
CA GLN A 879 -12.99 10.86 -6.60
C GLN A 879 -12.00 11.16 -5.45
N HIS A 880 -12.31 12.10 -4.54
CA HIS A 880 -11.49 12.35 -3.36
C HIS A 880 -11.99 11.51 -2.18
N PRO A 881 -11.16 10.63 -1.58
CA PRO A 881 -11.61 9.67 -0.56
C PRO A 881 -12.22 10.33 0.68
N ALA A 882 -11.85 11.58 0.99
CA ALA A 882 -12.52 12.35 2.03
C ALA A 882 -13.98 12.71 1.68
N HIS A 883 -14.28 13.02 0.42
CA HIS A 883 -15.55 13.65 -0.01
C HIS A 883 -16.38 12.80 -1.00
N THR A 884 -15.98 11.56 -1.29
CA THR A 884 -16.68 10.63 -2.20
C THR A 884 -18.19 10.59 -1.99
N TYR A 885 -18.64 10.48 -0.74
CA TYR A 885 -20.08 10.41 -0.43
C TYR A 885 -20.81 11.75 -0.65
N ALA A 886 -20.14 12.88 -0.41
CA ALA A 886 -20.72 14.21 -0.62
C ALA A 886 -20.90 14.53 -2.12
N GLY A 887 -19.90 14.21 -2.96
CA GLY A 887 -20.03 14.37 -4.42
C GLY A 887 -21.24 13.62 -4.99
N ALA A 888 -21.34 12.32 -4.65
CA ALA A 888 -22.43 11.46 -5.11
C ALA A 888 -23.81 11.93 -4.61
N VAL A 889 -23.94 12.35 -3.35
CA VAL A 889 -25.21 12.88 -2.82
C VAL A 889 -25.59 14.21 -3.45
N SER A 890 -24.62 15.05 -3.82
CA SER A 890 -24.89 16.35 -4.44
C SER A 890 -25.38 16.19 -5.88
N GLY A 891 -24.70 15.36 -6.68
CA GLY A 891 -25.17 14.94 -8.01
C GLY A 891 -26.56 14.30 -7.96
N LEU A 892 -26.76 13.32 -7.06
CA LEU A 892 -28.06 12.68 -6.80
C LEU A 892 -29.16 13.70 -6.49
N THR A 893 -28.87 14.70 -5.64
CA THR A 893 -29.88 15.68 -5.22
C THR A 893 -30.20 16.69 -6.31
N PHE A 894 -29.19 17.16 -7.04
CA PHE A 894 -29.37 18.00 -8.22
C PHE A 894 -30.28 17.30 -9.25
N ILE A 895 -29.97 16.05 -9.61
CA ILE A 895 -30.76 15.24 -10.56
C ILE A 895 -32.21 15.15 -10.08
N LEU A 896 -32.44 14.80 -8.81
CA LEU A 896 -33.79 14.61 -8.27
C LEU A 896 -34.61 15.91 -8.20
N VAL A 897 -33.99 17.07 -7.99
CA VAL A 897 -34.68 18.36 -8.02
C VAL A 897 -35.02 18.78 -9.45
N VAL A 898 -34.06 18.70 -10.39
CA VAL A 898 -34.27 19.11 -11.79
C VAL A 898 -35.29 18.22 -12.49
N PHE A 899 -35.14 16.90 -12.39
CA PHE A 899 -36.05 15.95 -13.05
C PHE A 899 -37.42 15.92 -12.36
N GLY A 900 -37.46 15.97 -11.02
CA GLY A 900 -38.72 16.06 -10.27
C GLY A 900 -39.58 17.25 -10.68
N GLN A 901 -39.00 18.46 -10.67
CA GLN A 901 -39.71 19.68 -11.10
C GLN A 901 -40.01 19.71 -12.61
N ASN A 902 -39.21 19.04 -13.44
CA ASN A 902 -39.51 18.89 -14.87
C ASN A 902 -40.79 18.06 -15.11
N PHE A 903 -40.95 16.94 -14.41
CA PHE A 903 -42.10 16.04 -14.58
C PHE A 903 -43.38 16.54 -13.90
N THR A 904 -43.29 17.13 -12.70
CA THR A 904 -44.48 17.72 -12.03
C THR A 904 -44.97 19.01 -12.70
N LYS A 905 -44.13 19.65 -13.52
CA LYS A 905 -44.35 20.96 -14.17
C LYS A 905 -44.54 22.14 -13.20
N ASN A 906 -44.52 21.90 -11.89
CA ASN A 906 -44.70 22.88 -10.83
C ASN A 906 -43.35 23.32 -10.27
N PHE A 907 -42.92 24.53 -10.63
CA PHE A 907 -41.64 25.10 -10.24
C PHE A 907 -41.69 25.78 -8.86
N ASP A 908 -41.75 24.98 -7.79
CA ASP A 908 -41.71 25.50 -6.41
C ASP A 908 -40.35 25.25 -5.73
N TYR A 909 -39.78 26.30 -5.12
CA TYR A 909 -38.58 26.23 -4.28
C TYR A 909 -38.79 25.34 -3.04
N MET A 910 -40.03 25.20 -2.57
CA MET A 910 -40.40 24.38 -1.42
C MET A 910 -39.95 22.92 -1.60
N TYR A 911 -39.92 22.39 -2.83
CA TYR A 911 -39.44 21.03 -3.09
C TYR A 911 -38.00 20.81 -2.60
N ALA A 912 -37.09 21.78 -2.84
CA ALA A 912 -35.71 21.71 -2.39
C ALA A 912 -35.55 21.94 -0.87
N VAL A 913 -36.38 22.82 -0.29
CA VAL A 913 -36.41 23.09 1.15
C VAL A 913 -36.92 21.88 1.93
N LEU A 914 -38.08 21.34 1.53
CA LEU A 914 -38.74 20.22 2.20
C LEU A 914 -37.92 18.93 2.08
N ARG A 915 -37.25 18.71 0.93
CA ARG A 915 -36.25 17.64 0.76
C ARG A 915 -35.07 17.80 1.72
N SER A 916 -34.53 19.01 1.88
CA SER A 916 -33.43 19.29 2.81
C SER A 916 -33.84 19.06 4.26
N PHE A 917 -35.08 19.41 4.63
CA PHE A 917 -35.67 19.17 5.95
C PHE A 917 -35.84 17.68 6.26
N HIS A 918 -36.41 16.88 5.36
CA HIS A 918 -36.57 15.43 5.57
C HIS A 918 -35.23 14.69 5.66
N ILE A 919 -34.23 15.14 4.88
CA ILE A 919 -32.87 14.62 4.99
C ILE A 919 -32.22 15.02 6.33
N LEU A 920 -32.44 16.24 6.84
CA LEU A 920 -31.99 16.64 8.17
C LEU A 920 -32.64 15.81 9.28
N LEU A 921 -33.96 15.58 9.23
CA LEU A 921 -34.67 14.70 10.17
C LEU A 921 -34.09 13.28 10.16
N GLY A 922 -33.85 12.71 8.97
CA GLY A 922 -33.24 11.39 8.83
C GLY A 922 -31.81 11.32 9.38
N VAL A 923 -31.03 12.39 9.24
CA VAL A 923 -29.68 12.51 9.82
C VAL A 923 -29.75 12.59 11.35
N ILE A 924 -30.67 13.36 11.92
CA ILE A 924 -30.87 13.45 13.38
C ILE A 924 -31.31 12.07 13.93
N TRP A 925 -32.28 11.41 13.29
CA TRP A 925 -32.79 10.12 13.74
C TRP A 925 -31.72 9.02 13.70
N VAL A 926 -30.95 8.89 12.61
CA VAL A 926 -29.90 7.88 12.51
C VAL A 926 -28.77 8.11 13.51
N ILE A 927 -28.48 9.37 13.86
CA ILE A 927 -27.50 9.69 14.91
C ILE A 927 -28.03 9.24 16.29
N ILE A 928 -29.25 9.60 16.66
CA ILE A 928 -29.90 9.16 17.92
C ILE A 928 -29.91 7.63 18.00
N LEU A 929 -30.32 6.95 16.93
CA LEU A 929 -30.36 5.48 16.86
C LEU A 929 -28.97 4.84 16.93
N SER A 930 -27.94 5.47 16.34
CA SER A 930 -26.56 5.00 16.43
C SER A 930 -25.98 5.10 17.85
N MET A 931 -26.41 6.11 18.64
CA MET A 931 -25.98 6.31 20.02
C MET A 931 -26.76 5.45 21.03
N THR A 932 -28.02 5.11 20.73
CA THR A 932 -28.91 4.37 21.65
C THR A 932 -28.89 2.86 21.43
N VAL A 933 -29.01 2.40 20.17
CA VAL A 933 -29.14 0.98 19.83
C VAL A 933 -27.75 0.38 19.56
N PHE A 934 -27.19 -0.32 20.55
CA PHE A 934 -25.88 -0.99 20.49
C PHE A 934 -24.70 -0.11 19.95
N PRO A 935 -24.45 1.07 20.55
CA PRO A 935 -23.45 2.01 20.05
C PRO A 935 -22.04 1.41 19.96
N TYR A 936 -21.51 1.37 18.74
CA TYR A 936 -20.14 0.96 18.45
C TYR A 936 -19.29 2.18 18.09
N PHE A 937 -18.18 2.32 18.80
CA PHE A 937 -17.24 3.43 18.67
C PHE A 937 -15.91 2.91 18.12
N THR A 938 -15.51 3.42 16.96
CA THR A 938 -14.27 3.06 16.26
C THR A 938 -13.04 3.30 17.15
N TYR A 939 -13.01 4.36 17.97
CA TYR A 939 -11.84 4.67 18.82
C TYR A 939 -11.43 3.53 19.76
N LYS A 940 -12.38 2.68 20.19
CA LYS A 940 -12.12 1.49 21.00
C LYS A 940 -11.45 0.38 20.20
N GLY A 941 -11.89 0.16 18.96
CA GLY A 941 -11.29 -0.79 18.02
C GLY A 941 -9.92 -0.35 17.54
N THR A 942 -9.78 0.92 17.15
CA THR A 942 -8.51 1.57 16.78
C THR A 942 -7.48 1.43 17.90
N ARG A 943 -7.85 1.68 19.16
CA ARG A 943 -6.94 1.53 20.30
C ARG A 943 -6.40 0.09 20.44
N ILE A 944 -7.25 -0.92 20.23
CA ILE A 944 -6.82 -2.32 20.25
C ILE A 944 -5.90 -2.62 19.06
N LYS A 945 -6.23 -2.14 17.85
CA LYS A 945 -5.37 -2.28 16.66
C LYS A 945 -3.99 -1.65 16.89
N ILE A 946 -3.92 -0.44 17.44
CA ILE A 946 -2.64 0.23 17.76
C ILE A 946 -1.81 -0.68 18.68
N PHE A 947 -2.35 -1.16 19.81
CA PHE A 947 -1.61 -2.07 20.69
C PHE A 947 -1.16 -3.37 19.99
N GLN A 948 -1.98 -3.93 19.09
CA GLN A 948 -1.60 -5.10 18.28
C GLN A 948 -0.44 -4.79 17.32
N ILE A 949 -0.43 -3.61 16.70
CA ILE A 949 0.64 -3.15 15.78
C ILE A 949 1.91 -2.81 16.56
N THR A 950 1.81 -2.19 17.74
CA THR A 950 2.94 -1.97 18.66
C THR A 950 3.59 -3.30 19.06
N ASN A 951 2.79 -4.32 19.39
CA ASN A 951 3.31 -5.67 19.64
C ASN A 951 3.97 -6.29 18.39
N ALA A 952 3.32 -6.20 17.23
CA ALA A 952 3.87 -6.73 15.98
C ALA A 952 5.18 -6.04 15.56
N MET A 953 5.34 -4.73 15.83
CA MET A 953 6.61 -4.03 15.65
C MET A 953 7.67 -4.50 16.64
N SER A 954 7.34 -4.73 17.91
CA SER A 954 8.28 -5.32 18.87
C SER A 954 8.74 -6.72 18.44
N ASP A 955 7.84 -7.53 17.89
CA ASP A 955 8.14 -8.90 17.46
C ASP A 955 8.93 -8.93 16.16
N CYS A 956 8.62 -8.04 15.21
CA CYS A 956 9.41 -7.82 14.01
C CYS A 956 10.82 -7.28 14.34
N PHE A 957 10.94 -6.36 15.32
CA PHE A 957 12.21 -5.82 15.80
C PHE A 957 13.11 -6.91 16.40
N ILE A 958 12.56 -7.75 17.28
CA ILE A 958 13.27 -8.91 17.83
C ILE A 958 13.66 -9.88 16.70
N SER A 959 12.73 -10.19 15.77
CA SER A 959 13.01 -11.10 14.64
C SER A 959 14.13 -10.61 13.71
N ILE A 960 14.18 -9.30 13.42
CA ILE A 960 15.25 -8.69 12.61
C ILE A 960 16.60 -8.85 13.30
N LEU A 961 16.66 -8.60 14.61
CA LEU A 961 17.91 -8.65 15.36
C LEU A 961 18.37 -10.08 15.64
N GLU A 962 17.47 -11.02 15.94
CA GLU A 962 17.81 -12.45 16.03
C GLU A 962 18.37 -13.00 14.71
N ALA A 963 17.81 -12.58 13.56
CA ALA A 963 18.28 -13.00 12.24
C ALA A 963 19.61 -12.35 11.84
N GLY A 964 19.76 -11.04 12.07
CA GLY A 964 20.95 -10.28 11.66
C GLY A 964 22.17 -10.46 12.57
N LEU A 965 21.96 -10.41 13.89
CA LEU A 965 23.03 -10.57 14.88
C LEU A 965 23.32 -12.04 15.24
N ARG A 966 22.53 -12.99 14.71
CA ARG A 966 22.75 -14.43 14.83
C ARG A 966 22.90 -14.94 16.26
N LEU A 967 22.21 -14.32 17.21
CA LEU A 967 22.37 -14.58 18.66
C LEU A 967 22.10 -16.04 19.08
N ASN A 968 21.44 -16.81 18.21
CA ASN A 968 21.10 -18.22 18.41
C ASN A 968 21.94 -19.19 17.53
N GLU A 969 22.96 -18.72 16.79
CA GLU A 969 23.91 -19.59 16.08
C GLU A 969 24.99 -20.07 17.08
N SER A 970 24.93 -21.34 17.49
CA SER A 970 25.99 -21.99 18.27
C SER A 970 27.26 -22.11 17.44
N ILE A 971 28.41 -21.69 17.99
CA ILE A 971 29.68 -21.76 17.28
C ILE A 971 30.29 -23.15 17.47
N SER A 972 29.88 -24.10 16.65
CA SER A 972 30.63 -25.34 16.43
C SER A 972 31.92 -25.05 15.64
N GLU A 973 32.98 -25.80 15.94
CA GLU A 973 34.27 -25.77 15.24
C GLU A 973 34.93 -24.37 15.14
N ILE A 974 35.37 -23.85 16.28
CA ILE A 974 36.64 -23.10 16.37
C ILE A 974 37.77 -24.13 16.44
N ASN A 975 38.90 -23.87 15.77
CA ASN A 975 40.05 -24.80 15.69
C ASN A 975 40.67 -25.15 17.06
N ASP A 976 40.41 -24.32 18.07
CA ASP A 976 40.68 -24.60 19.47
C ASP A 976 39.44 -25.27 20.13
N PRO A 977 39.52 -26.57 20.49
CA PRO A 977 38.39 -27.28 21.08
C PRO A 977 38.10 -26.85 22.53
N GLU A 978 39.09 -26.34 23.27
CA GLU A 978 38.91 -25.87 24.64
C GLU A 978 38.11 -24.56 24.63
N PHE A 979 38.54 -23.58 23.85
CA PHE A 979 37.79 -22.33 23.64
C PHE A 979 36.38 -22.61 23.08
N SER A 980 36.26 -23.51 22.09
CA SER A 980 34.97 -23.92 21.54
C SER A 980 34.03 -24.51 22.62
N SER A 981 34.56 -25.35 23.52
CA SER A 981 33.78 -25.93 24.61
C SER A 981 33.33 -24.87 25.63
N LEU A 982 34.22 -23.97 26.05
CA LEU A 982 33.94 -22.90 27.00
C LEU A 982 32.93 -21.89 26.42
N PHE A 983 33.07 -21.55 25.14
CA PHE A 983 32.18 -20.62 24.45
C PHE A 983 30.77 -21.19 24.26
N ASN A 984 30.65 -22.46 23.85
CA ASN A 984 29.34 -23.11 23.75
C ASN A 984 28.70 -23.35 25.12
N TYR A 985 29.48 -23.64 26.16
CA TYR A 985 28.99 -23.69 27.55
C TYR A 985 28.47 -22.33 28.03
N TYR A 986 29.18 -21.24 27.70
CA TYR A 986 28.72 -19.87 27.99
C TYR A 986 27.43 -19.51 27.23
N ILE A 987 27.34 -19.79 25.93
CA ILE A 987 26.11 -19.56 25.15
C ILE A 987 24.95 -20.39 25.68
N LYS A 988 25.17 -21.67 26.02
CA LYS A 988 24.12 -22.52 26.62
C LYS A 988 23.59 -21.90 27.92
N ILE A 989 24.47 -21.44 28.80
CA ILE A 989 24.12 -20.75 30.05
C ILE A 989 23.35 -19.43 29.82
N GLN A 990 23.60 -18.71 28.71
CA GLN A 990 22.82 -17.53 28.34
C GLN A 990 21.46 -17.89 27.73
N GLY A 991 21.38 -18.97 26.95
CA GLY A 991 20.15 -19.44 26.29
C GLY A 991 19.15 -20.10 27.25
N GLU A 992 19.64 -20.84 28.25
CA GLU A 992 18.78 -21.47 29.28
C GLU A 992 18.08 -20.39 30.14
N GLU A 993 18.71 -19.24 30.37
CA GLU A 993 18.07 -18.05 30.98
C GLU A 993 16.99 -17.39 30.08
N ILE A 994 16.89 -17.71 28.79
CA ILE A 994 15.85 -17.18 27.89
C ILE A 994 14.62 -18.11 27.88
N ILE A 995 14.84 -19.42 27.92
CA ILE A 995 13.79 -20.44 27.77
C ILE A 995 13.02 -20.69 29.07
N THR A 996 13.68 -20.53 30.22
CA THR A 996 13.10 -20.84 31.55
C THR A 996 12.06 -19.83 32.05
N PHE A 997 12.10 -18.59 31.58
CA PHE A 997 11.23 -17.46 32.02
C PHE A 997 9.74 -17.56 31.64
N GLY A 998 9.25 -18.75 31.31
CA GLY A 998 7.84 -19.06 31.05
C GLY A 998 7.10 -19.75 32.21
N LYS A 999 7.76 -19.97 33.36
CA LYS A 999 7.20 -20.60 34.58
C LYS A 999 7.38 -19.69 35.79
N ASP A 1000 6.49 -19.80 36.78
CA ASP A 1000 6.39 -18.85 37.89
C ASP A 1000 7.62 -18.85 38.82
N GLU A 1001 8.20 -17.67 39.07
CA GLU A 1001 9.38 -17.48 39.93
C GLU A 1001 9.04 -17.66 41.42
N LYS A 1002 9.45 -18.79 42.02
CA LYS A 1002 9.65 -18.95 43.46
C LYS A 1002 10.84 -19.88 43.74
N GLU A 1003 11.59 -19.54 44.80
CA GLU A 1003 12.59 -20.40 45.46
C GLU A 1003 13.83 -20.80 44.64
N GLU A 1004 14.68 -19.82 44.29
CA GLU A 1004 16.12 -20.06 44.06
C GLU A 1004 16.91 -18.74 44.23
N THR A 1005 17.83 -18.68 45.21
CA THR A 1005 18.65 -17.47 45.48
C THR A 1005 20.14 -17.75 45.66
N ASP A 1006 20.51 -18.83 46.35
CA ASP A 1006 21.92 -19.15 46.62
C ASP A 1006 22.65 -19.76 45.41
N GLU A 1007 21.99 -20.65 44.65
CA GLU A 1007 22.56 -21.23 43.43
C GLU A 1007 22.81 -20.18 42.35
N PHE A 1008 21.94 -19.16 42.26
CA PHE A 1008 22.14 -18.01 41.36
C PHE A 1008 23.47 -17.30 41.64
N LEU A 1009 23.85 -17.10 42.90
CA LEU A 1009 25.09 -16.42 43.29
C LEU A 1009 26.35 -17.25 42.98
N ILE A 1010 26.27 -18.58 43.14
CA ILE A 1010 27.33 -19.52 42.76
C ILE A 1010 27.52 -19.52 41.24
N ASN A 1011 26.42 -19.58 40.50
CA ASN A 1011 26.44 -19.54 39.05
C ASN A 1011 26.90 -18.16 38.52
N GLU A 1012 26.59 -17.04 39.17
CA GLU A 1012 27.11 -15.73 38.76
C GLU A 1012 28.64 -15.62 38.93
N LYS A 1013 29.20 -16.18 40.02
CA LYS A 1013 30.66 -16.28 40.20
C LYS A 1013 31.32 -17.16 39.13
N ARG A 1014 30.74 -18.32 38.80
CA ARG A 1014 31.22 -19.19 37.71
C ARG A 1014 31.16 -18.47 36.35
N LYS A 1015 30.04 -17.79 36.03
CA LYS A 1015 29.87 -16.99 34.81
C LYS A 1015 30.94 -15.90 34.68
N LYS A 1016 31.31 -15.22 35.77
CA LYS A 1016 32.38 -14.20 35.80
C LYS A 1016 33.76 -14.81 35.53
N LEU A 1017 34.10 -15.94 36.16
CA LEU A 1017 35.38 -16.62 35.94
C LEU A 1017 35.53 -17.08 34.49
N ILE A 1018 34.51 -17.75 33.95
CA ILE A 1018 34.50 -18.26 32.56
C ILE A 1018 34.57 -17.09 31.55
N LEU A 1019 33.85 -16.00 31.80
CA LEU A 1019 33.91 -14.81 30.94
C LEU A 1019 35.31 -14.19 30.90
N ASN A 1020 36.02 -14.13 32.03
CA ASN A 1020 37.40 -13.62 32.06
C ASN A 1020 38.37 -14.53 31.29
N ILE A 1021 38.23 -15.86 31.41
CA ILE A 1021 39.02 -16.83 30.64
C ILE A 1021 38.77 -16.64 29.13
N ILE A 1022 37.51 -16.57 28.71
CA ILE A 1022 37.11 -16.34 27.31
C ILE A 1022 37.63 -14.99 26.81
N LEU A 1023 37.62 -13.93 27.62
CA LEU A 1023 38.12 -12.60 27.22
C LEU A 1023 39.64 -12.56 27.06
N ASN A 1024 40.40 -13.17 27.96
CA ASN A 1024 41.85 -13.27 27.82
C ASN A 1024 42.21 -14.06 26.55
N HIS A 1025 41.65 -15.26 26.41
CA HIS A 1025 41.90 -16.14 25.27
C HIS A 1025 41.42 -15.55 23.93
N LYS A 1026 40.37 -14.71 23.93
CA LYS A 1026 39.95 -13.88 22.79
C LYS A 1026 41.04 -12.88 22.41
N ASN A 1027 41.62 -12.18 23.38
CA ASN A 1027 42.66 -11.18 23.13
C ASN A 1027 43.92 -11.87 22.58
N ASP A 1028 44.30 -13.02 23.12
CA ASP A 1028 45.43 -13.83 22.61
C ASP A 1028 45.18 -14.33 21.18
N LEU A 1029 43.96 -14.79 20.87
CA LEU A 1029 43.56 -15.14 19.50
C LEU A 1029 43.63 -13.94 18.54
N ILE A 1030 43.11 -12.78 18.92
CA ILE A 1030 43.19 -11.54 18.12
C ILE A 1030 44.65 -11.12 17.91
N ASN A 1031 45.46 -11.13 18.96
CA ASN A 1031 46.87 -10.74 18.90
C ASN A 1031 47.70 -11.71 18.04
N SER A 1032 47.46 -13.02 18.14
CA SER A 1032 48.12 -14.01 17.27
C SER A 1032 47.76 -13.81 15.80
N TYR A 1033 46.50 -13.48 15.50
CA TYR A 1033 46.03 -13.21 14.15
C TYR A 1033 46.65 -11.93 13.55
N LEU A 1034 46.69 -10.85 14.32
CA LEU A 1034 47.33 -9.59 13.93
C LEU A 1034 48.85 -9.76 13.71
N ASN A 1035 49.53 -10.48 14.62
CA ASN A 1035 50.97 -10.74 14.51
C ASN A 1035 51.32 -11.62 13.30
N ASN A 1036 50.52 -12.64 12.99
CA ASN A 1036 50.72 -13.49 11.81
C ASN A 1036 50.56 -12.70 10.49
N ASN A 1037 49.61 -11.76 10.42
CA ASN A 1037 49.46 -10.90 9.25
C ASN A 1037 50.62 -9.89 9.13
N ASN A 1038 51.09 -9.31 10.23
CA ASN A 1038 52.22 -8.38 10.21
C ASN A 1038 53.55 -9.05 9.80
N ASN A 1039 53.82 -10.27 10.29
CA ASN A 1039 55.07 -10.98 9.98
C ASN A 1039 55.19 -11.35 8.49
N ASN A 1040 54.08 -11.67 7.81
CA ASN A 1040 54.12 -12.03 6.39
C ASN A 1040 54.46 -10.85 5.46
N ASN A 1041 54.17 -9.61 5.84
CA ASN A 1041 54.45 -8.44 4.99
C ASN A 1041 55.94 -8.03 4.97
N ASN A 1042 56.74 -8.41 5.97
CA ASN A 1042 58.14 -7.96 6.08
C ASN A 1042 59.15 -8.77 5.24
N ASN A 1043 58.79 -9.94 4.71
CA ASN A 1043 59.74 -10.86 4.06
C ASN A 1043 59.92 -10.69 2.53
N ASN A 1044 59.17 -9.81 1.87
CA ASN A 1044 59.10 -9.74 0.40
C ASN A 1044 59.96 -8.64 -0.26
N ASN A 1045 60.83 -7.95 0.47
CA ASN A 1045 61.42 -6.67 0.01
C ASN A 1045 62.92 -6.67 -0.34
N ASN A 1046 63.54 -7.84 -0.56
CA ASN A 1046 64.95 -7.96 -0.95
C ASN A 1046 65.13 -8.93 -2.13
N ASN A 1047 65.27 -8.38 -3.35
CA ASN A 1047 66.21 -8.80 -4.42
C ASN A 1047 65.79 -8.18 -5.76
N ASN A 1048 66.58 -7.21 -6.24
CA ASN A 1048 66.55 -6.72 -7.62
C ASN A 1048 68.00 -6.52 -8.06
N ASN A 1049 68.47 -7.31 -9.03
CA ASN A 1049 69.61 -6.95 -9.88
C ASN A 1049 69.75 -7.86 -11.10
N ASP A 1050 70.40 -7.31 -12.13
CA ASP A 1050 70.99 -7.95 -13.31
C ASP A 1050 70.05 -8.56 -14.38
N GLN A 1051 70.61 -8.71 -15.59
CA GLN A 1051 69.89 -8.56 -16.87
C GLN A 1051 70.04 -9.75 -17.83
N ASN A 1052 69.12 -9.81 -18.80
CA ASN A 1052 69.25 -10.31 -20.19
C ASN A 1052 69.99 -11.64 -20.46
N ILE A 1053 69.29 -12.59 -21.09
CA ILE A 1053 69.43 -12.93 -22.53
C ILE A 1053 68.42 -14.05 -22.92
N ASP A 1054 67.97 -14.06 -24.16
CA ASP A 1054 66.92 -14.94 -24.69
C ASP A 1054 67.32 -16.42 -24.84
N SER A 1055 66.34 -17.33 -24.72
CA SER A 1055 65.76 -18.08 -25.86
C SER A 1055 65.21 -19.49 -25.54
N ASN A 1056 63.99 -19.75 -26.04
CA ASN A 1056 63.38 -21.04 -26.42
C ASN A 1056 63.83 -22.37 -25.76
N SER A 1057 62.98 -22.93 -24.89
CA SER A 1057 62.47 -24.31 -25.07
C SER A 1057 61.21 -24.57 -24.24
N ASN A 1058 60.30 -25.41 -24.76
CA ASN A 1058 59.08 -25.82 -24.06
C ASN A 1058 59.38 -26.88 -23.00
N LEU A 1059 58.90 -26.73 -21.75
CA LEU A 1059 58.67 -27.84 -20.83
C LEU A 1059 57.69 -27.47 -19.70
N ASN A 1060 57.06 -28.49 -19.11
CA ASN A 1060 56.02 -28.34 -18.07
C ASN A 1060 56.55 -27.70 -16.78
N ASN A 1061 55.92 -26.62 -16.32
CA ASN A 1061 55.46 -26.42 -14.94
C ASN A 1061 54.76 -25.07 -14.78
N ASN A 1062 53.67 -25.01 -13.99
CA ASN A 1062 53.11 -23.72 -13.57
C ASN A 1062 52.40 -23.81 -12.20
N ASN A 1063 53.19 -24.07 -11.16
CA ASN A 1063 52.76 -23.92 -9.75
C ASN A 1063 52.67 -22.44 -9.39
N ASN A 1064 51.60 -21.76 -9.82
CA ASN A 1064 51.32 -20.40 -9.38
C ASN A 1064 50.66 -20.42 -7.99
N ASN A 1065 51.42 -20.03 -6.97
CA ASN A 1065 50.98 -19.90 -5.58
C ASN A 1065 50.03 -18.69 -5.41
N ASN A 1066 48.76 -18.85 -5.77
CA ASN A 1066 47.71 -17.90 -5.42
C ASN A 1066 47.53 -17.85 -3.89
N PHE A 1067 48.06 -16.78 -3.27
CA PHE A 1067 47.92 -16.55 -1.83
C PHE A 1067 46.44 -16.35 -1.47
N ASN A 1068 45.96 -17.08 -0.46
CA ASN A 1068 44.58 -17.55 -0.48
C ASN A 1068 43.66 -16.73 0.47
N GLU A 1069 42.90 -15.75 -0.06
CA GLU A 1069 41.86 -15.02 0.71
C GLU A 1069 40.86 -15.99 1.40
N ASN A 1070 40.72 -17.23 0.89
CA ASN A 1070 39.90 -18.28 1.51
C ASN A 1070 40.29 -18.65 2.94
N ASN A 1071 41.55 -18.47 3.37
CA ASN A 1071 41.96 -18.83 4.75
C ASN A 1071 41.33 -17.94 5.82
N ILE A 1072 41.00 -16.68 5.50
CA ILE A 1072 40.38 -15.74 6.44
C ILE A 1072 38.94 -16.17 6.77
N ASN A 1073 38.23 -16.74 5.79
CA ASN A 1073 36.83 -17.16 5.91
C ASN A 1073 36.62 -18.57 6.49
N ASN A 1074 37.69 -19.24 6.93
CA ASN A 1074 37.68 -20.64 7.37
C ASN A 1074 37.89 -20.85 8.89
N ILE A 1075 37.89 -19.78 9.70
CA ILE A 1075 38.08 -19.87 11.16
C ILE A 1075 36.88 -20.53 11.86
N ILE A 1076 35.67 -20.40 11.31
CA ILE A 1076 34.46 -21.10 11.78
C ILE A 1076 33.89 -21.96 10.66
N LYS A 1077 33.96 -23.29 10.84
CA LYS A 1077 33.34 -24.25 9.90
C LYS A 1077 31.84 -24.35 10.16
N VAL A 1078 31.08 -23.40 9.62
CA VAL A 1078 29.61 -23.43 9.63
C VAL A 1078 29.13 -24.68 8.88
N GLN A 1079 28.62 -25.65 9.64
CA GLN A 1079 27.99 -26.87 9.12
C GLN A 1079 26.78 -26.50 8.23
N ASP A 1080 26.62 -27.23 7.13
CA ASP A 1080 25.66 -26.99 6.04
C ASP A 1080 25.42 -25.52 5.68
N LYS A 1081 26.41 -24.93 4.98
CA LYS A 1081 26.31 -23.61 4.33
C LYS A 1081 25.01 -23.46 3.52
N GLU A 1082 24.50 -24.53 2.91
CA GLU A 1082 23.22 -24.52 2.19
C GLU A 1082 21.99 -24.49 3.12
N PHE A 1083 21.96 -25.28 4.19
CA PHE A 1083 20.89 -25.26 5.19
C PHE A 1083 20.77 -23.86 5.81
N MET A 1084 21.90 -23.28 6.20
CA MET A 1084 21.94 -21.93 6.77
C MET A 1084 21.53 -20.84 5.77
N LYS A 1085 21.83 -21.02 4.47
CA LYS A 1085 21.34 -20.13 3.38
C LYS A 1085 19.82 -20.27 3.18
N SER A 1086 19.28 -21.49 3.30
CA SER A 1086 17.85 -21.77 3.24
C SER A 1086 17.09 -21.17 4.43
N GLU A 1087 17.56 -21.38 5.67
CA GLU A 1087 16.95 -20.81 6.88
C GLU A 1087 16.97 -19.29 6.89
N ARG A 1088 18.07 -18.64 6.48
CA ARG A 1088 18.08 -17.17 6.33
C ARG A 1088 17.07 -16.69 5.28
N LYS A 1089 16.90 -17.41 4.16
CA LYS A 1089 15.88 -17.09 3.15
C LYS A 1089 14.45 -17.23 3.69
N LYS A 1090 14.18 -18.22 4.55
CA LYS A 1090 12.90 -18.35 5.28
C LYS A 1090 12.69 -17.20 6.28
N LYS A 1091 13.68 -16.93 7.14
CA LYS A 1091 13.61 -15.85 8.15
C LYS A 1091 13.42 -14.47 7.50
N LYS A 1092 14.16 -14.15 6.43
CA LYS A 1092 13.97 -12.89 5.67
C LYS A 1092 12.55 -12.77 5.08
N LYS A 1093 11.99 -13.86 4.53
CA LYS A 1093 10.59 -13.87 4.07
C LYS A 1093 9.62 -13.55 5.20
N LEU A 1094 9.77 -14.17 6.37
CA LEU A 1094 8.92 -13.93 7.56
C LEU A 1094 9.06 -12.49 8.08
N ILE A 1095 10.28 -11.94 8.11
CA ILE A 1095 10.55 -10.54 8.47
C ILE A 1095 9.86 -9.58 7.49
N PHE A 1096 10.01 -9.79 6.18
CA PHE A 1096 9.36 -8.97 5.15
C PHE A 1096 7.83 -9.03 5.23
N GLU A 1097 7.27 -10.22 5.49
CA GLU A 1097 5.83 -10.40 5.72
C GLU A 1097 5.35 -9.71 7.00
N SER A 1098 6.15 -9.72 8.07
CA SER A 1098 5.88 -8.99 9.31
C SER A 1098 5.94 -7.47 9.11
N LEU A 1099 6.98 -6.95 8.44
CA LEU A 1099 7.10 -5.54 8.02
C LEU A 1099 5.91 -5.07 7.18
N ARG A 1100 5.41 -5.94 6.29
CA ARG A 1100 4.22 -5.70 5.48
C ARG A 1100 2.95 -5.67 6.33
N ASN A 1101 2.77 -6.63 7.24
CA ASN A 1101 1.61 -6.72 8.12
C ASN A 1101 1.55 -5.56 9.11
N VAL A 1102 2.70 -5.10 9.61
CA VAL A 1102 2.80 -3.84 10.38
C VAL A 1102 2.32 -2.66 9.54
N ARG A 1103 2.84 -2.45 8.33
CA ARG A 1103 2.43 -1.33 7.46
C ARG A 1103 0.93 -1.35 7.16
N VAL A 1104 0.39 -2.48 6.74
CA VAL A 1104 -1.05 -2.66 6.51
C VAL A 1104 -1.88 -2.41 7.79
N GLY A 1105 -1.32 -2.70 8.97
CA GLY A 1105 -1.88 -2.31 10.25
C GLY A 1105 -1.88 -0.80 10.49
N ILE A 1106 -0.76 -0.12 10.24
CA ILE A 1106 -0.63 1.35 10.36
C ILE A 1106 -1.57 2.05 9.38
N ASP A 1107 -1.65 1.57 8.14
CA ASP A 1107 -2.63 2.02 7.15
C ASP A 1107 -4.06 1.79 7.65
N GLN A 1108 -4.37 0.68 8.33
CA GLN A 1108 -5.68 0.48 8.96
C GLN A 1108 -5.94 1.38 10.19
N VAL A 1109 -4.90 1.81 10.91
CA VAL A 1109 -5.02 2.81 11.99
C VAL A 1109 -5.32 4.17 11.38
N LYS A 1110 -4.49 4.64 10.44
CA LYS A 1110 -4.74 5.83 9.60
C LYS A 1110 -6.15 5.77 8.95
N ALA A 1111 -6.56 4.61 8.46
CA ALA A 1111 -7.89 4.37 7.87
C ALA A 1111 -9.06 4.53 8.87
N SER A 1112 -8.79 4.48 10.17
CA SER A 1112 -9.78 4.68 11.23
C SER A 1112 -9.74 6.07 11.86
N LEU A 1113 -8.67 6.86 11.64
CA LEU A 1113 -8.50 8.16 12.30
C LEU A 1113 -9.56 9.20 11.95
N PHE A 1114 -10.17 9.13 10.76
CA PHE A 1114 -11.20 10.09 10.36
C PHE A 1114 -12.54 9.78 11.05
N ASP A 1115 -12.88 8.49 11.22
CA ASP A 1115 -13.99 8.05 12.06
C ASP A 1115 -13.73 8.47 13.52
N VAL A 1116 -12.55 8.15 14.06
CA VAL A 1116 -12.13 8.53 15.42
C VAL A 1116 -12.15 10.06 15.61
N LYS A 1117 -11.73 10.83 14.60
CA LYS A 1117 -11.81 12.30 14.60
C LYS A 1117 -13.27 12.77 14.71
N SER A 1118 -14.19 12.17 13.95
CA SER A 1118 -15.62 12.51 14.06
C SER A 1118 -16.27 12.08 15.39
N GLU A 1119 -15.84 10.96 16.00
CA GLU A 1119 -16.28 10.54 17.34
C GLU A 1119 -15.72 11.49 18.43
N LEU A 1120 -14.42 11.79 18.38
CA LEU A 1120 -13.74 12.62 19.38
C LEU A 1120 -13.99 14.12 19.21
N GLN A 1121 -14.39 14.61 18.04
CA GLN A 1121 -14.75 16.02 17.85
C GLN A 1121 -16.01 16.40 18.64
N LEU A 1122 -16.90 15.42 18.92
CA LEU A 1122 -18.05 15.60 19.81
C LEU A 1122 -17.74 15.27 21.29
N ILE A 1123 -16.84 14.32 21.54
CA ILE A 1123 -16.60 13.80 22.90
C ILE A 1123 -15.45 14.54 23.62
N SER A 1124 -14.34 14.83 22.93
CA SER A 1124 -13.12 15.38 23.54
C SER A 1124 -12.08 15.81 22.47
N PRO A 1125 -12.21 17.02 21.86
CA PRO A 1125 -11.36 17.45 20.74
C PRO A 1125 -9.84 17.41 21.02
N ARG A 1126 -9.42 17.74 22.25
CA ARG A 1126 -8.00 17.76 22.69
C ARG A 1126 -7.26 16.41 22.57
N LYS A 1127 -7.96 15.30 22.28
CA LYS A 1127 -7.35 13.97 22.08
C LYS A 1127 -7.14 13.59 20.63
N ILE A 1128 -7.74 14.32 19.69
CA ILE A 1128 -7.55 14.08 18.25
C ILE A 1128 -6.05 14.21 17.93
N GLU A 1129 -5.38 15.22 18.48
CA GLU A 1129 -3.93 15.42 18.34
C GLU A 1129 -3.10 14.21 18.84
N LYS A 1130 -3.56 13.48 19.86
CA LYS A 1130 -2.88 12.29 20.41
C LYS A 1130 -3.09 11.02 19.59
N TYR A 1131 -4.27 10.85 19.00
CA TYR A 1131 -4.50 9.78 18.04
C TYR A 1131 -3.72 10.04 16.73
N LEU A 1132 -3.50 11.31 16.36
CA LEU A 1132 -2.63 11.70 15.26
C LEU A 1132 -1.14 11.51 15.59
N SER A 1133 -0.68 11.92 16.78
CA SER A 1133 0.73 11.71 17.21
C SER A 1133 1.10 10.23 17.23
N ILE A 1134 0.21 9.35 17.71
CA ILE A 1134 0.41 7.90 17.61
C ILE A 1134 0.55 7.45 16.16
N ALA A 1135 -0.33 7.87 15.26
CA ALA A 1135 -0.28 7.42 13.86
C ALA A 1135 1.02 7.87 13.15
N VAL A 1136 1.53 9.02 13.55
CA VAL A 1136 2.85 9.57 13.17
C VAL A 1136 4.00 8.76 13.79
N ASN A 1137 3.94 8.47 15.08
CA ASN A 1137 4.98 7.72 15.81
C ASN A 1137 5.05 6.25 15.39
N LEU A 1138 3.92 5.66 14.98
CA LEU A 1138 3.85 4.36 14.31
C LEU A 1138 4.61 4.38 12.96
N ASP A 1139 4.40 5.41 12.14
CA ASP A 1139 5.05 5.58 10.83
C ASP A 1139 6.57 5.74 10.97
N ASN A 1140 7.00 6.57 11.94
CA ASN A 1140 8.42 6.71 12.31
C ASN A 1140 9.01 5.37 12.76
N SER A 1141 8.32 4.64 13.63
CA SER A 1141 8.76 3.34 14.13
C SER A 1141 8.92 2.33 12.99
N HIS A 1142 7.94 2.25 12.07
CA HIS A 1142 8.02 1.37 10.88
C HIS A 1142 9.16 1.77 9.94
N THR A 1143 9.36 3.07 9.72
CA THR A 1143 10.46 3.57 8.88
C THR A 1143 11.83 3.19 9.44
N ARG A 1144 12.02 3.31 10.77
CA ARG A 1144 13.26 2.84 11.44
C ARG A 1144 13.40 1.33 11.46
N LEU A 1145 12.29 0.58 11.52
CA LEU A 1145 12.27 -0.88 11.44
C LEU A 1145 12.66 -1.41 10.05
N VAL A 1146 12.27 -0.70 8.99
CA VAL A 1146 12.74 -0.97 7.61
C VAL A 1146 14.21 -0.60 7.43
N ALA A 1147 14.67 0.54 7.97
CA ALA A 1147 16.09 0.89 7.95
C ALA A 1147 16.95 -0.13 8.73
N LEU A 1148 16.41 -0.68 9.82
CA LEU A 1148 17.04 -1.73 10.62
C LEU A 1148 17.22 -3.03 9.82
N GLU A 1149 16.19 -3.49 9.10
CA GLU A 1149 16.28 -4.68 8.24
C GLU A 1149 17.37 -4.51 7.16
N ASN A 1150 17.34 -3.41 6.42
CA ASN A 1150 18.38 -3.06 5.44
C ASN A 1150 19.80 -2.99 6.03
N SER A 1151 19.92 -2.70 7.34
CA SER A 1151 21.22 -2.60 8.03
C SER A 1151 21.72 -3.93 8.58
N PHE A 1152 20.86 -4.94 8.71
CA PHE A 1152 21.16 -6.24 9.30
C PHE A 1152 20.98 -7.43 8.35
N ASP A 1153 20.69 -7.17 7.08
CA ASP A 1153 20.56 -8.16 6.01
C ASP A 1153 21.87 -8.90 5.63
N PRO A 1154 23.04 -8.24 5.51
CA PRO A 1154 24.25 -8.93 5.06
C PRO A 1154 24.94 -9.73 6.17
N ILE A 1155 25.84 -10.60 5.73
CA ILE A 1155 26.64 -11.45 6.60
C ILE A 1155 27.82 -10.65 7.13
N PHE A 1156 27.74 -10.24 8.40
CA PHE A 1156 28.91 -9.80 9.16
C PHE A 1156 29.92 -10.96 9.31
N SER A 1157 31.20 -10.62 9.19
CA SER A 1157 32.34 -11.48 9.49
C SER A 1157 32.34 -11.97 10.93
N ASP A 1158 33.06 -13.06 11.17
CA ASP A 1158 33.23 -13.59 12.52
C ASP A 1158 34.07 -12.64 13.39
N LEU A 1159 34.94 -11.81 12.81
CA LEU A 1159 35.70 -10.78 13.52
C LEU A 1159 34.80 -9.63 14.01
N VAL A 1160 33.79 -9.21 13.24
CA VAL A 1160 32.76 -8.26 13.72
C VAL A 1160 31.93 -8.90 14.84
N LYS A 1161 31.48 -10.15 14.70
CA LYS A 1161 30.71 -10.84 15.77
C LYS A 1161 31.52 -10.97 17.06
N LEU A 1162 32.77 -11.39 16.95
CA LEU A 1162 33.65 -11.68 18.10
C LEU A 1162 34.14 -10.40 18.78
N SER A 1163 34.36 -9.31 18.03
CA SER A 1163 34.59 -7.97 18.61
C SER A 1163 33.34 -7.43 19.29
N MET A 1164 32.18 -7.44 18.61
CA MET A 1164 30.88 -6.99 19.14
C MET A 1164 30.27 -7.92 20.20
N PHE A 1165 30.86 -9.07 20.51
CA PHE A 1165 30.31 -10.07 21.43
C PHE A 1165 29.94 -9.50 22.82
N GLN A 1166 30.67 -8.48 23.29
CA GLN A 1166 30.36 -7.80 24.55
C GLN A 1166 28.99 -7.07 24.54
N LEU A 1167 28.47 -6.68 23.36
CA LEU A 1167 27.13 -6.09 23.20
C LEU A 1167 25.99 -7.10 23.36
N SER A 1168 26.27 -8.41 23.26
CA SER A 1168 25.23 -9.45 23.43
C SER A 1168 24.51 -9.33 24.76
N LYS A 1169 25.23 -9.00 25.84
CA LYS A 1169 24.68 -8.86 27.20
C LYS A 1169 23.75 -7.64 27.36
N PRO A 1170 24.16 -6.38 27.07
CA PRO A 1170 23.25 -5.24 27.18
C PRO A 1170 22.08 -5.33 26.17
N LEU A 1171 22.30 -5.89 24.97
CA LEU A 1171 21.23 -6.15 24.01
C LEU A 1171 20.22 -7.20 24.52
N LEU A 1172 20.69 -8.31 25.08
CA LEU A 1172 19.83 -9.35 25.65
C LEU A 1172 19.06 -8.83 26.88
N ASN A 1173 19.67 -7.97 27.70
CA ASN A 1173 18.97 -7.27 28.77
C ASN A 1173 17.85 -6.35 28.22
N LEU A 1174 18.15 -5.58 27.19
CA LEU A 1174 17.16 -4.76 26.47
C LEU A 1174 16.03 -5.61 25.86
N PHE A 1175 16.31 -6.81 25.34
CA PHE A 1175 15.27 -7.75 24.91
C PHE A 1175 14.45 -8.32 26.07
N ARG A 1176 15.07 -8.73 27.18
CA ARG A 1176 14.35 -9.16 28.40
C ARG A 1176 13.39 -8.06 28.87
N ILE A 1177 13.82 -6.80 28.84
CA ILE A 1177 12.99 -5.63 29.19
C ILE A 1177 11.89 -5.38 28.15
N LEU A 1178 12.17 -5.47 26.85
CA LEU A 1178 11.16 -5.32 25.79
C LEU A 1178 10.10 -6.44 25.85
N ILE A 1179 10.51 -7.70 26.01
CA ILE A 1179 9.62 -8.86 26.18
C ILE A 1179 8.78 -8.72 27.46
N LYS A 1180 9.37 -8.27 28.57
CA LYS A 1180 8.64 -7.93 29.81
C LYS A 1180 7.62 -6.82 29.58
N SER A 1181 7.97 -5.77 28.83
CA SER A 1181 7.06 -4.68 28.47
C SER A 1181 5.92 -5.16 27.56
N LYS A 1182 6.18 -6.04 26.59
CA LYS A 1182 5.18 -6.68 25.71
C LYS A 1182 4.23 -7.56 26.52
N PHE A 1183 4.75 -8.37 27.44
CA PHE A 1183 3.94 -9.23 28.32
C PHE A 1183 3.03 -8.40 29.23
N GLN A 1184 3.58 -7.35 29.85
CA GLN A 1184 2.81 -6.35 30.59
C GLN A 1184 1.75 -5.71 29.70
N LEU A 1185 2.08 -5.25 28.48
CA LEU A 1185 1.14 -4.65 27.54
C LEU A 1185 0.01 -5.61 27.12
N LYS A 1186 0.30 -6.91 27.00
CA LYS A 1186 -0.69 -7.99 26.79
C LYS A 1186 -1.61 -8.16 28.01
N GLN A 1187 -1.08 -8.17 29.23
CA GLN A 1187 -1.88 -8.17 30.47
C GLN A 1187 -2.75 -6.90 30.60
N LEU A 1188 -2.23 -5.75 30.18
CA LEU A 1188 -2.96 -4.48 30.16
C LEU A 1188 -4.12 -4.49 29.16
N MET A 1189 -3.93 -5.07 27.97
CA MET A 1189 -5.02 -5.30 27.01
C MET A 1189 -6.08 -6.28 27.55
N ALA A 1190 -5.66 -7.33 28.26
CA ALA A 1190 -6.57 -8.30 28.89
C ALA A 1190 -7.38 -7.74 30.06
N SER A 1191 -7.22 -6.47 30.41
CA SER A 1191 -7.92 -5.76 31.52
C SER A 1191 -7.76 -6.39 32.92
N LYS A 1192 -6.79 -7.30 33.10
CA LYS A 1192 -6.53 -7.97 34.39
C LYS A 1192 -5.85 -7.10 35.45
N ILE A 1193 -5.32 -5.94 35.07
CA ILE A 1193 -4.59 -5.02 35.96
C ILE A 1193 -5.41 -3.73 36.15
N ASN A 1194 -5.52 -3.30 37.41
CA ASN A 1194 -6.18 -2.06 37.82
C ASN A 1194 -5.65 -0.84 37.05
N SER A 1195 -6.51 0.17 36.84
CA SER A 1195 -6.18 1.36 36.02
C SER A 1195 -4.90 2.05 36.49
N ASP A 1196 -4.66 2.08 37.79
CA ASP A 1196 -3.67 2.96 38.38
C ASP A 1196 -2.31 2.23 38.42
N GLN A 1197 -2.27 0.98 38.91
CA GLN A 1197 -1.11 0.08 38.74
C GLN A 1197 -0.66 -0.04 37.28
N SER A 1198 -1.61 -0.10 36.33
CA SER A 1198 -1.27 -0.17 34.90
C SER A 1198 -0.61 1.09 34.34
N LEU A 1199 -0.73 2.22 35.04
CA LEU A 1199 -0.11 3.47 34.65
C LEU A 1199 1.38 3.50 35.02
N ASP A 1200 1.72 2.91 36.17
CA ASP A 1200 3.09 2.92 36.71
C ASP A 1200 3.92 1.81 36.06
N ILE A 1201 3.31 0.66 35.75
CA ILE A 1201 3.93 -0.41 34.96
C ILE A 1201 4.47 0.11 33.62
N ILE A 1202 3.70 0.92 32.87
CA ILE A 1202 4.19 1.49 31.59
C ILE A 1202 5.30 2.51 31.84
N MET A 1203 5.26 3.29 32.92
CA MET A 1203 6.30 4.27 33.24
C MET A 1203 7.62 3.60 33.60
N ASN A 1204 7.56 2.60 34.47
CA ASN A 1204 8.71 1.81 34.88
C ASN A 1204 9.28 1.05 33.67
N ALA A 1205 8.43 0.55 32.74
CA ALA A 1205 8.88 -0.05 31.50
C ALA A 1205 9.57 0.97 30.57
N SER A 1206 8.97 2.16 30.33
CA SER A 1206 9.59 3.26 29.56
C SER A 1206 10.98 3.61 30.11
N GLN A 1207 11.07 3.87 31.42
CA GLN A 1207 12.32 4.22 32.09
C GLN A 1207 13.34 3.07 32.06
N SER A 1208 12.92 1.81 32.19
CA SER A 1208 13.82 0.64 32.08
C SER A 1208 14.35 0.44 30.66
N ILE A 1209 13.51 0.67 29.64
CA ILE A 1209 13.93 0.64 28.23
C ILE A 1209 14.94 1.77 27.97
N GLN A 1210 14.68 2.97 28.48
CA GLN A 1210 15.55 4.13 28.29
C GLN A 1210 16.89 3.99 29.03
N SER A 1211 16.92 3.41 30.23
CA SER A 1211 18.17 3.15 30.96
C SER A 1211 18.99 2.03 30.31
N ALA A 1212 18.34 0.94 29.87
CA ALA A 1212 18.99 -0.12 29.10
C ALA A 1212 19.55 0.39 27.76
N LEU A 1213 18.84 1.29 27.07
CA LEU A 1213 19.34 1.94 25.85
C LEU A 1213 20.56 2.83 26.13
N LYS A 1214 20.58 3.60 27.22
CA LYS A 1214 21.74 4.41 27.61
C LYS A 1214 22.96 3.55 27.94
N GLN A 1215 22.76 2.42 28.63
CA GLN A 1215 23.81 1.44 28.90
C GLN A 1215 24.34 0.82 27.60
N PHE A 1216 23.44 0.41 26.69
CA PHE A 1216 23.80 -0.17 25.40
C PHE A 1216 24.58 0.79 24.50
N ASP A 1217 24.19 2.07 24.45
CA ASP A 1217 24.92 3.11 23.72
C ASP A 1217 26.30 3.35 24.35
N HIS A 1218 26.38 3.51 25.68
CA HIS A 1218 27.65 3.62 26.41
C HIS A 1218 28.61 2.46 26.10
N ASP A 1219 28.12 1.22 26.19
CA ASP A 1219 28.92 0.02 25.94
C ASP A 1219 29.32 -0.09 24.46
N TYR A 1220 28.47 0.33 23.53
CA TYR A 1220 28.82 0.45 22.10
C TYR A 1220 29.89 1.52 21.84
N GLN A 1221 29.78 2.72 22.41
CA GLN A 1221 30.83 3.75 22.26
C GLN A 1221 32.14 3.30 22.90
N SER A 1222 32.10 2.58 24.03
CA SER A 1222 33.27 2.02 24.72
C SER A 1222 33.97 0.94 23.88
N ILE A 1223 33.22 -0.04 23.37
CA ILE A 1223 33.78 -1.08 22.48
C ILE A 1223 34.34 -0.46 21.20
N ARG A 1224 33.64 0.54 20.65
CA ARG A 1224 34.10 1.27 19.46
C ARG A 1224 35.35 2.10 19.73
N SER A 1225 35.48 2.76 20.88
CA SER A 1225 36.69 3.51 21.23
C SER A 1225 37.89 2.58 21.45
N HIS A 1226 37.68 1.40 22.03
CA HIS A 1226 38.70 0.37 22.16
C HIS A 1226 39.12 -0.22 20.80
N LEU A 1227 38.20 -0.54 19.90
CA LEU A 1227 38.56 -0.99 18.55
C LEU A 1227 39.30 0.07 17.73
N LEU A 1228 39.11 1.35 18.06
CA LEU A 1228 39.88 2.47 17.51
C LEU A 1228 41.27 2.60 18.18
N SER A 1229 41.42 2.33 19.49
CA SER A 1229 42.74 2.31 20.16
C SER A 1229 43.61 1.16 19.66
N GLU A 1230 43.05 -0.04 19.51
CA GLU A 1230 43.77 -1.21 19.00
C GLU A 1230 43.99 -1.18 17.48
N LYS A 1231 43.53 -0.14 16.77
CA LYS A 1231 43.52 0.00 15.30
C LYS A 1231 42.75 -1.10 14.53
N VAL A 1232 42.17 -2.08 15.22
CA VAL A 1232 41.37 -3.17 14.64
C VAL A 1232 40.18 -2.65 13.82
N PHE A 1233 39.63 -1.47 14.15
CA PHE A 1233 38.50 -0.87 13.43
C PHE A 1233 38.68 -0.78 11.90
N HIS A 1234 39.91 -0.57 11.43
CA HIS A 1234 40.23 -0.50 9.99
C HIS A 1234 39.96 -1.83 9.28
N HIS A 1235 40.34 -2.96 9.90
CA HIS A 1235 40.09 -4.32 9.39
C HIS A 1235 38.62 -4.75 9.45
N LEU A 1236 37.75 -3.99 10.14
CA LEU A 1236 36.31 -4.24 10.22
C LEU A 1236 35.49 -3.39 9.23
N HIS A 1237 36.15 -2.60 8.39
CA HIS A 1237 35.52 -1.80 7.34
C HIS A 1237 35.24 -2.66 6.09
N PRO A 1238 34.06 -2.62 5.46
CA PRO A 1238 32.94 -1.71 5.70
C PRO A 1238 31.87 -2.23 6.69
N GLU A 1239 31.98 -3.45 7.20
CA GLU A 1239 30.92 -4.09 8.00
C GLU A 1239 30.56 -3.34 9.29
N MET A 1240 31.57 -2.84 10.02
CA MET A 1240 31.39 -2.08 11.26
C MET A 1240 30.60 -0.77 11.07
N ILE A 1241 30.60 -0.25 9.83
CA ILE A 1241 29.80 0.90 9.43
C ILE A 1241 28.31 0.56 9.44
N GLN A 1242 27.98 -0.54 8.77
CA GLN A 1242 26.63 -1.02 8.58
C GLN A 1242 26.04 -1.50 9.91
N PHE A 1243 26.88 -2.19 10.71
CA PHE A 1243 26.60 -2.49 12.10
C PHE A 1243 26.29 -1.22 12.91
N GLY A 1244 27.15 -0.20 12.84
CA GLY A 1244 26.98 1.08 13.55
C GLY A 1244 25.70 1.84 13.19
N SER A 1245 25.24 1.76 11.93
CA SER A 1245 23.95 2.34 11.54
C SER A 1245 22.75 1.44 11.84
N GLY A 1246 22.98 0.12 11.94
CA GLY A 1246 22.08 -0.79 12.65
C GLY A 1246 21.87 -0.36 14.10
N ILE A 1247 22.94 -0.03 14.83
CA ILE A 1247 22.87 0.51 16.21
C ILE A 1247 22.12 1.84 16.28
N HIS A 1248 22.35 2.77 15.35
CA HIS A 1248 21.57 4.00 15.30
C HIS A 1248 20.09 3.74 14.97
N SER A 1249 19.78 2.76 14.11
CA SER A 1249 18.41 2.35 13.80
C SER A 1249 17.71 1.71 15.01
N ILE A 1250 18.43 0.92 15.82
CA ILE A 1250 18.00 0.41 17.13
C ILE A 1250 17.64 1.58 18.06
N GLN A 1251 18.56 2.54 18.24
CA GLN A 1251 18.40 3.71 19.11
C GLN A 1251 17.17 4.54 18.71
N MET A 1252 17.03 4.87 17.42
CA MET A 1252 15.90 5.66 16.91
C MET A 1252 14.57 4.88 16.96
N PHE A 1253 14.57 3.56 16.70
CA PHE A 1253 13.35 2.75 16.88
C PHE A 1253 12.88 2.79 18.33
N ILE A 1254 13.78 2.56 19.29
CA ILE A 1254 13.45 2.49 20.72
C ILE A 1254 12.97 3.83 21.26
N GLN A 1255 13.58 4.95 20.85
CA GLN A 1255 13.09 6.29 21.21
C GLN A 1255 11.65 6.52 20.73
N ASN A 1256 11.34 6.21 19.46
CA ASN A 1256 9.98 6.30 18.93
C ASN A 1256 9.00 5.33 19.63
N PHE A 1257 9.46 4.12 19.97
CA PHE A 1257 8.68 3.11 20.68
C PHE A 1257 8.35 3.53 22.13
N VAL A 1258 9.28 4.19 22.83
CA VAL A 1258 9.05 4.79 24.15
C VAL A 1258 7.99 5.89 24.08
N ILE A 1259 8.11 6.83 23.13
CA ILE A 1259 7.10 7.90 22.93
C ILE A 1259 5.73 7.29 22.59
N LEU A 1260 5.68 6.26 21.74
CA LEU A 1260 4.47 5.51 21.39
C LEU A 1260 3.82 4.84 22.61
N LEU A 1261 4.61 4.26 23.53
CA LEU A 1261 4.11 3.70 24.79
C LEU A 1261 3.54 4.79 25.72
N GLU A 1262 4.13 5.98 25.76
CA GLU A 1262 3.66 7.10 26.59
C GLU A 1262 2.40 7.77 26.04
N ASP A 1263 2.28 7.92 24.72
CA ASP A 1263 1.03 8.33 24.07
C ASP A 1263 -0.09 7.31 24.36
N LEU A 1264 0.20 6.01 24.20
CA LEU A 1264 -0.72 4.90 24.51
C LEU A 1264 -1.16 4.89 25.99
N ARG A 1265 -0.22 5.11 26.92
CA ARG A 1265 -0.47 5.31 28.36
C ARG A 1265 -1.45 6.46 28.58
N SER A 1266 -1.32 7.54 27.81
CA SER A 1266 -2.17 8.72 27.93
C SER A 1266 -3.62 8.51 27.43
N ILE A 1267 -3.82 7.69 26.40
CA ILE A 1267 -5.15 7.26 25.92
C ILE A 1267 -5.79 6.19 26.84
N ARG A 1268 -4.98 5.44 27.59
CA ARG A 1268 -5.48 4.43 28.55
C ARG A 1268 -6.25 5.06 29.73
N LYS A 1269 -5.91 6.29 30.16
CA LYS A 1269 -6.55 6.99 31.31
C LYS A 1269 -8.06 7.28 31.14
N GLU A 1270 -8.64 6.98 29.99
CA GLU A 1270 -10.02 7.35 29.66
C GLU A 1270 -11.06 6.45 30.32
N LYS A 1271 -11.59 6.90 31.47
CA LYS A 1271 -12.90 6.49 31.98
C LYS A 1271 -13.95 6.66 30.87
N SER A 1272 -14.99 5.82 30.85
CA SER A 1272 -15.97 5.78 29.76
C SER A 1272 -16.75 7.10 29.65
N TYR A 1273 -16.34 7.99 28.74
CA TYR A 1273 -17.02 9.27 28.48
C TYR A 1273 -18.48 9.09 28.07
N PHE A 1274 -18.84 7.97 27.44
CA PHE A 1274 -20.24 7.63 27.18
C PHE A 1274 -21.08 7.48 28.47
N LYS A 1275 -20.48 6.99 29.58
CA LYS A 1275 -21.14 6.95 30.90
C LYS A 1275 -21.23 8.35 31.54
N GLN A 1276 -20.32 9.26 31.23
CA GLN A 1276 -20.41 10.67 31.65
C GLN A 1276 -21.45 11.45 30.81
N LEU A 1277 -21.50 11.22 29.50
CA LEU A 1277 -22.47 11.81 28.58
C LEU A 1277 -23.90 11.34 28.91
N LEU A 1278 -24.13 10.03 29.05
CA LEU A 1278 -25.41 9.51 29.55
C LEU A 1278 -25.69 10.00 30.98
N GLY A 1279 -24.68 10.02 31.85
CA GLY A 1279 -24.83 10.56 33.22
C GLY A 1279 -25.21 12.04 33.27
N PHE A 1280 -24.85 12.82 32.24
CA PHE A 1280 -25.26 14.21 32.07
C PHE A 1280 -26.67 14.31 31.46
N LEU A 1281 -26.96 13.50 30.42
CA LEU A 1281 -28.26 13.44 29.73
C LEU A 1281 -29.39 12.75 30.52
N PHE A 1282 -29.07 12.06 31.61
CA PHE A 1282 -30.04 11.53 32.58
C PHE A 1282 -30.10 12.32 33.90
N LYS A 1283 -29.19 13.29 34.11
CA LYS A 1283 -29.19 14.18 35.28
C LYS A 1283 -29.72 15.59 34.96
N LYS A 1284 -29.84 15.91 33.67
CA LYS A 1284 -30.41 17.13 33.13
C LYS A 1284 -31.71 16.79 32.40
#